data_AF-A0A847S4B5-F1
#
_entry.id   AF-A0A847S4B5-F1
#
_cell.length_a   1.000
_cell.length_b   1.000
_cell.length_c   1.000
_cell.angle_alpha   90.00
_cell.angle_beta   90.00
_cell.angle_gamma   90.00
#
_symmetry.space_group_name_H-M   'P 1'
#
loop_
_entity.id
_entity.type
_entity.pdbx_description
1 polymer ?
#
loop_
_entity_poly.entity_id
_entity_poly.type
_entity_poly.pdbx_seq_one_letter_code
_entity_poly.pdbx_strand_id
1 'polypeptide(L)'
;MNAPVIVPITLDVLLANPALLKRDDFRLWSYNYPVMSGDSWASPEPDAFDLDDNNTLPGPGAYLHWTLPRSLRVGKSDSTSDFPLIPNRWLIVRIYRDPGGNNVRQSWILEADCPNVKQDNNWCNFIISETVKNNWAASNDPNRKNFPLAPFDDNGNTDTQSYYLNMGQAFEMPGWQEAYPQNMFMTALGPGNEEFCGYMQFNAGVLSFYDPLNGVPETTALSYMVTGWYADSSSDILATGNTGFTGEATADEVLSALNWDVAAQQSAGNSNITLYSGMSFNLPWDKNASTPPANDELENLRADDISVCVANTGLEAFSTLVATQLEHSLDQQTTIELLRAFQFDLLPALNNKNGHQLIAERIQQAWFNSKFGGNRWQIVPASNDPQTAPVTKNQQIPDSDAAWLEQLNKDQQSLDDALTLLSSLQWDLNAVWWKYHYAEANYDPQDAWPGVSSDQLSPYLDPQNADKTLGLVLAQLKIVNALLPKVPQPRQGIANSQQALQQGINDFAQNKNITPGFVLKSVAQPRYWLPNNPNILISGISPDPLVDPETALVVRLPAQLIKSFTVASTQIDASTLGNIIPALSDTQVLPANVQDIYTEFFLVDPANAAQIAVKTGLSQQTVYSTMQAHDKTAYNNGVLPQTDLSEWRQKWQPVYMEWQLTHIAVPFAWKTSPGDQHSTPNWSFNGTDYEMIASPQGAQTSYTVSGRAALSTHTQMTLGARLKAYARQYDDDALNDLWDEINKTDQWRFLSQELAYTNDYLTQRDRKLYRKPHNDSFNYENQTLKFSKVMGYYDTTSIPPFDTPSFAQGQVNAIPAITGGGPSPYPFHQIRGGEFYFTQLAIYDKFGRRYDLIQSTGGGISDYHSYPLMVDSAFSIEHQLSANITAPFQVPPRILQPARLNMLLADYRDKTNILGLNTGVNPVCGWVVVNHIDRSLLLFFPDGSNAGEIMVMAGTQGSHVQWTPPPHNNVNTLGDVTSRSKQLGAFVTALTGKSATAFQAFLKAIDSTLWTIDPLGKRTNQDLSFFIGRPLALTALTLQLKLNAQPLQSQDWPFPTGEITPNPNIPAMEDCPFDIRFGDQASQEDGVIGYFKNENYDQFNCVVTPDNSDNYLQQIGPLNSNNGNYIQLTFGDSNPTYVTVLADPRASIHAFSGILPIKEVQLPEQFVDKPLSAMDITFRAGPILSAVQLSDTANGTPPYPNALTYLPVSARYGTWTWWQSTVANPGTAEASFSWEGFTLTKATATANFNRYPISLHDGYLQFITDQDPQ
;
A
#
# COMPACT_ATOMS: atom_id res chain seq x y z
N MET A 1 41.94 -3.06 31.25
CA MET A 1 41.09 -3.47 30.13
C MET A 1 39.66 -3.46 30.63
N ASN A 2 38.74 -2.87 29.87
CA ASN A 2 37.33 -2.90 30.21
C ASN A 2 36.81 -4.34 30.04
N ALA A 3 35.90 -4.78 30.90
CA ALA A 3 35.30 -6.12 30.80
C ALA A 3 34.29 -6.12 29.65
N PRO A 4 34.36 -7.06 28.69
CA PRO A 4 33.43 -7.09 27.56
C PRO A 4 32.00 -7.45 27.99
N VAL A 5 31.01 -7.09 27.18
CA VAL A 5 29.65 -7.63 27.27
C VAL A 5 29.54 -8.84 26.33
N ILE A 6 29.07 -9.97 26.84
CA ILE A 6 28.92 -11.23 26.10
C ILE A 6 27.51 -11.29 25.51
N VAL A 7 27.41 -11.24 24.20
CA VAL A 7 26.17 -11.17 23.43
C VAL A 7 25.90 -12.55 22.81
N PRO A 8 24.77 -13.22 23.12
CA PRO A 8 24.44 -14.49 22.50
C PRO A 8 24.03 -14.29 21.03
N ILE A 9 24.43 -15.23 20.17
CA ILE A 9 24.00 -15.32 18.76
C ILE A 9 23.60 -16.75 18.42
N THR A 10 22.65 -16.89 17.51
CA THR A 10 22.25 -18.22 17.00
C THR A 10 23.31 -18.73 16.04
N LEU A 11 23.77 -19.97 16.22
CA LEU A 11 24.67 -20.66 15.29
C LEU A 11 23.94 -21.88 14.71
N ASP A 12 23.61 -21.80 13.43
CA ASP A 12 22.98 -22.91 12.72
C ASP A 12 23.99 -23.61 11.81
N VAL A 13 23.86 -24.92 11.71
CA VAL A 13 24.78 -25.76 10.94
C VAL A 13 24.00 -26.69 10.03
N LEU A 14 24.25 -26.60 8.73
CA LEU A 14 23.86 -27.61 7.76
C LEU A 14 24.98 -28.66 7.66
N LEU A 15 24.68 -29.90 8.05
CA LEU A 15 25.62 -31.01 7.95
C LEU A 15 25.37 -31.78 6.65
N ALA A 16 26.12 -31.44 5.60
CA ALA A 16 25.94 -32.05 4.28
C ALA A 16 26.82 -33.29 4.12
N ASN A 17 26.26 -34.48 4.37
CA ASN A 17 26.89 -35.74 4.01
C ASN A 17 26.56 -36.12 2.55
N PRO A 18 27.23 -37.11 1.93
CA PRO A 18 26.97 -37.49 0.55
C PRO A 18 25.52 -37.92 0.26
N ALA A 19 24.84 -38.53 1.25
CA ALA A 19 23.45 -38.93 1.11
C ALA A 19 22.48 -37.74 1.09
N LEU A 20 22.73 -36.70 1.89
CA LEU A 20 21.96 -35.45 1.88
C LEU A 20 22.10 -34.75 0.52
N LEU A 21 23.34 -34.56 0.05
CA LEU A 21 23.64 -33.91 -1.23
C LEU A 21 23.04 -34.65 -2.44
N LYS A 22 22.74 -35.95 -2.29
CA LYS A 22 22.07 -36.74 -3.31
C LYS A 22 20.53 -36.67 -3.21
N ARG A 23 19.98 -36.50 -2.01
CA ARG A 23 18.53 -36.47 -1.78
C ARG A 23 17.95 -35.09 -2.05
N ASP A 24 18.65 -34.04 -1.64
CA ASP A 24 18.14 -32.67 -1.68
C ASP A 24 18.73 -31.88 -2.84
N ASP A 25 17.88 -31.05 -3.43
CA ASP A 25 18.30 -30.04 -4.40
C ASP A 25 18.69 -28.75 -3.68
N PHE A 26 19.69 -28.08 -4.25
CA PHE A 26 20.19 -26.81 -3.77
C PHE A 26 20.09 -25.76 -4.85
N ARG A 27 19.75 -24.55 -4.42
CA ARG A 27 19.82 -23.36 -5.25
C ARG A 27 20.61 -22.28 -4.53
N LEU A 28 21.68 -21.84 -5.18
CA LEU A 28 22.71 -21.00 -4.58
C LEU A 28 22.86 -19.71 -5.38
N TRP A 29 22.14 -18.67 -4.97
CA TRP A 29 22.23 -17.37 -5.64
C TRP A 29 23.48 -16.62 -5.21
N SER A 30 24.14 -15.98 -6.17
CA SER A 30 25.18 -14.99 -5.90
C SER A 30 24.95 -13.77 -6.79
N TYR A 31 25.29 -12.59 -6.29
CA TYR A 31 25.31 -11.38 -7.10
C TYR A 31 26.47 -11.45 -8.07
N ASN A 32 26.21 -11.26 -9.36
CA ASN A 32 27.25 -11.19 -10.39
C ASN A 32 27.59 -9.73 -10.71
N TYR A 33 28.22 -9.01 -9.79
CA TYR A 33 28.58 -7.60 -9.99
C TYR A 33 29.35 -7.30 -11.29
N PRO A 34 30.25 -8.17 -11.80
CA PRO A 34 30.87 -7.97 -13.11
C PRO A 34 29.91 -7.66 -14.27
N VAL A 35 28.66 -8.18 -14.25
CA VAL A 35 27.70 -7.93 -15.35
C VAL A 35 27.09 -6.52 -15.33
N MET A 36 27.38 -5.72 -14.30
CA MET A 36 27.07 -4.29 -14.30
C MET A 36 28.11 -3.44 -15.04
N SER A 37 29.22 -4.06 -15.47
CA SER A 37 30.29 -3.37 -16.18
C SER A 37 29.82 -2.76 -17.50
N GLY A 38 30.65 -1.86 -18.03
CA GLY A 38 30.43 -1.19 -19.32
C GLY A 38 30.18 -2.15 -20.50
N ASP A 39 30.56 -3.42 -20.39
CA ASP A 39 30.46 -4.40 -21.49
C ASP A 39 29.12 -5.16 -21.53
N SER A 40 28.30 -5.12 -20.48
CA SER A 40 27.04 -5.90 -20.43
C SER A 40 25.80 -5.13 -19.98
N TRP A 41 25.93 -4.16 -19.05
CA TRP A 41 24.80 -3.34 -18.57
C TRP A 41 23.59 -4.10 -18.01
N ALA A 42 23.81 -5.32 -17.52
CA ALA A 42 22.77 -6.18 -16.97
C ALA A 42 22.63 -6.01 -15.44
N SER A 43 21.50 -6.47 -14.90
CA SER A 43 21.34 -6.61 -13.45
C SER A 43 22.28 -7.68 -12.91
N PRO A 44 22.98 -7.46 -11.77
CA PRO A 44 23.77 -8.49 -11.10
C PRO A 44 22.91 -9.46 -10.30
N GLU A 45 21.61 -9.18 -10.13
CA GLU A 45 20.67 -10.07 -9.47
C GLU A 45 20.27 -11.22 -10.42
N PRO A 46 20.32 -12.49 -9.95
CA PRO A 46 19.93 -13.62 -10.77
C PRO A 46 18.42 -13.66 -11.01
N ASP A 47 18.03 -14.18 -12.18
CA ASP A 47 16.63 -14.38 -12.53
C ASP A 47 16.03 -15.60 -11.83
N ALA A 48 14.72 -15.52 -11.55
CA ALA A 48 13.99 -16.64 -10.98
C ALA A 48 13.95 -17.82 -11.96
N PHE A 49 14.24 -19.02 -11.46
CA PHE A 49 14.36 -20.28 -12.23
C PHE A 49 15.39 -20.28 -13.37
N ASP A 50 16.35 -19.34 -13.38
CA ASP A 50 17.49 -19.40 -14.30
C ASP A 50 18.27 -20.73 -14.17
N LEU A 51 18.71 -21.27 -15.32
CA LEU A 51 19.35 -22.57 -15.48
C LEU A 51 20.88 -22.49 -15.52
N ASP A 52 21.46 -21.30 -15.59
CA ASP A 52 22.92 -21.07 -15.66
C ASP A 52 23.67 -21.27 -14.32
N ASP A 53 22.99 -21.83 -13.32
CA ASP A 53 23.48 -22.08 -11.96
C ASP A 53 24.54 -23.21 -11.89
N ASN A 54 25.76 -22.92 -12.35
CA ASN A 54 26.96 -23.69 -11.98
C ASN A 54 27.31 -23.57 -10.47
N ASN A 55 26.55 -22.77 -9.71
CA ASN A 55 26.72 -22.64 -8.26
C ASN A 55 26.18 -23.89 -7.55
N THR A 56 27.10 -24.77 -7.25
CA THR A 56 26.86 -25.96 -6.43
C THR A 56 27.54 -25.79 -5.07
N LEU A 57 27.05 -26.51 -4.06
CA LEU A 57 27.75 -26.55 -2.79
C LEU A 57 29.19 -27.06 -3.01
N PRO A 58 30.21 -26.46 -2.35
CA PRO A 58 31.60 -26.89 -2.45
C PRO A 58 31.87 -28.40 -2.31
N GLY A 59 31.05 -29.08 -1.50
CA GLY A 59 31.12 -30.53 -1.31
C GLY A 59 30.55 -30.96 0.04
N PRO A 60 30.76 -32.23 0.45
CA PRO A 60 30.39 -32.68 1.78
C PRO A 60 31.12 -31.88 2.87
N GLY A 61 30.48 -31.67 4.01
CA GLY A 61 31.05 -30.92 5.13
C GLY A 61 30.01 -30.30 6.05
N ALA A 62 30.46 -29.38 6.89
CA ALA A 62 29.60 -28.58 7.76
C ALA A 62 29.56 -27.12 7.27
N TYR A 63 28.36 -26.60 7.06
CA TYR A 63 28.10 -25.22 6.64
C TYR A 63 27.51 -24.46 7.82
N LEU A 64 28.27 -23.52 8.37
CA LEU A 64 27.90 -22.73 9.53
C LEU A 64 27.35 -21.39 9.04
N HIS A 65 26.26 -20.93 9.65
CA HIS A 65 25.74 -19.57 9.51
C HIS A 65 25.32 -19.06 10.88
N TRP A 66 25.73 -17.85 11.25
CA TRP A 66 25.30 -17.25 12.52
C TRP A 66 24.49 -15.98 12.31
N THR A 67 23.43 -15.85 13.09
CA THR A 67 22.47 -14.74 12.99
C THR A 67 22.82 -13.65 14.00
N LEU A 68 23.05 -12.44 13.52
CA LEU A 68 23.32 -11.27 14.36
C LEU A 68 22.09 -10.84 15.17
N PRO A 69 22.27 -10.23 16.36
CA PRO A 69 21.18 -9.61 17.10
C PRO A 69 20.38 -8.64 16.22
N ARG A 70 19.05 -8.56 16.46
CA ARG A 70 18.16 -7.69 15.69
C ARG A 70 18.63 -6.23 15.67
N SER A 71 19.18 -5.73 16.78
CA SER A 71 19.65 -4.34 16.88
C SER A 71 20.82 -4.01 15.94
N LEU A 72 21.57 -5.00 15.45
CA LEU A 72 22.60 -4.80 14.42
C LEU A 72 22.06 -4.89 12.99
N ARG A 73 20.79 -5.30 12.83
CA ARG A 73 20.09 -5.51 11.55
C ARG A 73 18.99 -4.47 11.32
N VAL A 74 19.01 -3.36 12.04
CA VAL A 74 18.04 -2.26 11.93
C VAL A 74 18.81 -0.94 11.84
N GLY A 75 18.43 -0.08 10.88
CA GLY A 75 19.02 1.25 10.70
C GLY A 75 18.46 2.29 11.68
N LYS A 76 19.07 3.48 11.71
CA LYS A 76 18.54 4.62 12.48
C LYS A 76 17.12 4.99 12.03
N SER A 77 16.28 5.40 12.97
CA SER A 77 14.99 6.02 12.67
C SER A 77 15.19 7.17 11.68
N ASP A 78 14.43 7.17 10.59
CA ASP A 78 14.47 8.12 9.47
C ASP A 78 15.56 7.92 8.40
N SER A 79 16.35 6.84 8.48
CA SER A 79 17.34 6.48 7.45
C SER A 79 17.17 5.02 7.01
N THR A 80 17.13 4.79 5.70
CA THR A 80 17.07 3.43 5.12
C THR A 80 18.46 2.84 4.85
N SER A 81 19.54 3.59 5.13
CA SER A 81 20.92 3.18 4.79
C SER A 81 21.90 3.26 5.95
N ASP A 82 21.56 3.92 7.07
CA ASP A 82 22.47 4.07 8.22
C ASP A 82 22.32 2.90 9.21
N PHE A 83 23.02 1.81 8.92
CA PHE A 83 23.11 0.63 9.79
C PHE A 83 24.37 0.68 10.66
N PRO A 84 24.34 0.06 11.86
CA PRO A 84 25.56 -0.07 12.66
C PRO A 84 26.59 -0.96 11.96
N LEU A 85 27.86 -0.73 12.26
CA LEU A 85 28.91 -1.66 11.90
C LEU A 85 28.69 -3.01 12.59
N ILE A 86 29.18 -4.09 11.98
CA ILE A 86 29.09 -5.45 12.54
C ILE A 86 30.49 -6.00 12.91
N PRO A 87 30.57 -7.01 13.78
CA PRO A 87 31.84 -7.68 14.08
C PRO A 87 32.47 -8.26 12.81
N ASN A 88 33.77 -8.02 12.64
CA ASN A 88 34.53 -8.41 11.44
C ASN A 88 35.68 -9.39 11.72
N ARG A 89 35.77 -9.90 12.95
CA ARG A 89 36.67 -10.98 13.37
C ARG A 89 35.86 -12.08 14.02
N TRP A 90 36.03 -13.31 13.54
CA TRP A 90 35.31 -14.46 14.07
C TRP A 90 36.27 -15.61 14.35
N LEU A 91 36.37 -16.03 15.61
CA LEU A 91 37.00 -17.28 16.00
C LEU A 91 35.99 -18.41 15.78
N ILE A 92 36.31 -19.35 14.89
CA ILE A 92 35.57 -20.59 14.70
C ILE A 92 36.36 -21.72 15.34
N VAL A 93 35.71 -22.52 16.18
CA VAL A 93 36.32 -23.70 16.83
C VAL A 93 35.47 -24.92 16.55
N ARG A 94 36.09 -25.97 16.03
CA ARG A 94 35.53 -27.32 15.90
C ARG A 94 36.15 -28.23 16.96
N ILE A 95 35.32 -28.93 17.71
CA ILE A 95 35.74 -30.07 18.55
C ILE A 95 35.18 -31.36 17.93
N TYR A 96 36.02 -32.39 17.83
CA TYR A 96 35.63 -33.74 17.42
C TYR A 96 36.34 -34.79 18.26
N ARG A 97 35.94 -36.06 18.15
CA ARG A 97 36.57 -37.17 18.87
C ARG A 97 37.47 -37.95 17.93
N ASP A 98 38.71 -38.19 18.34
CA ASP A 98 39.61 -39.10 17.60
C ASP A 98 39.19 -40.57 17.78
N PRO A 99 39.81 -41.53 17.06
CA PRO A 99 39.49 -42.95 17.23
C PRO A 99 39.74 -43.51 18.64
N GLY A 100 40.52 -42.82 19.48
CA GLY A 100 40.72 -43.14 20.89
C GLY A 100 39.69 -42.50 21.83
N GLY A 101 38.75 -41.73 21.28
CA GLY A 101 37.73 -40.99 22.01
C GLY A 101 38.20 -39.66 22.59
N ASN A 102 39.45 -39.24 22.35
CA ASN A 102 39.96 -37.97 22.87
C ASN A 102 39.38 -36.79 22.11
N ASN A 103 39.12 -35.69 22.81
CA ASN A 103 38.70 -34.46 22.15
C ASN A 103 39.88 -33.84 21.41
N VAL A 104 39.68 -33.57 20.13
CA VAL A 104 40.61 -32.85 19.25
C VAL A 104 39.95 -31.57 18.80
N ARG A 105 40.73 -30.50 18.73
CA ARG A 105 40.26 -29.16 18.40
C ARG A 105 40.98 -28.62 17.18
N GLN A 106 40.20 -28.11 16.23
CA GLN A 106 40.66 -27.29 15.11
C GLN A 106 40.04 -25.90 15.24
N SER A 107 40.79 -24.86 14.90
CA SER A 107 40.33 -23.48 15.06
C SER A 107 40.84 -22.55 13.95
N TRP A 108 40.01 -21.57 13.59
CA TRP A 108 40.28 -20.58 12.57
C TRP A 108 39.90 -19.18 13.06
N ILE A 109 40.60 -18.16 12.58
CA ILE A 109 40.13 -16.77 12.59
C ILE A 109 39.66 -16.43 11.19
N LEU A 110 38.39 -16.02 11.07
CA LEU A 110 37.82 -15.45 9.86
C LEU A 110 37.86 -13.93 9.95
N GLU A 111 38.59 -13.30 9.04
CA GLU A 111 38.54 -11.87 8.81
C GLU A 111 37.49 -11.55 7.76
N ALA A 112 36.36 -11.01 8.20
CA ALA A 112 35.19 -10.77 7.37
C ALA A 112 35.41 -9.63 6.35
N ASP A 113 36.30 -8.67 6.66
CA ASP A 113 36.63 -7.51 5.82
C ASP A 113 38.01 -7.63 5.14
N CYS A 114 38.52 -8.85 5.01
CA CYS A 114 39.75 -9.15 4.28
C CYS A 114 39.39 -9.74 2.91
N PRO A 115 40.01 -9.31 1.80
CA PRO A 115 39.82 -9.96 0.51
C PRO A 115 40.30 -11.43 0.55
N ASN A 116 39.63 -12.32 -0.19
CA ASN A 116 40.01 -13.74 -0.25
C ASN A 116 41.27 -13.95 -1.11
N VAL A 117 42.44 -13.91 -0.47
CA VAL A 117 43.74 -14.09 -1.11
C VAL A 117 44.11 -15.57 -1.29
N LYS A 118 43.54 -16.48 -0.50
CA LYS A 118 43.84 -17.93 -0.56
C LYS A 118 42.98 -18.67 -1.57
N GLN A 119 41.91 -18.06 -2.08
CA GLN A 119 40.96 -18.68 -3.00
C GLN A 119 40.35 -19.97 -2.43
N ASP A 120 40.06 -19.97 -1.13
CA ASP A 120 39.25 -21.03 -0.52
C ASP A 120 37.76 -20.85 -0.86
N ASN A 121 36.87 -21.64 -0.26
CA ASN A 121 35.40 -21.54 -0.49
C ASN A 121 34.68 -20.66 0.56
N ASN A 122 35.42 -19.90 1.38
CA ASN A 122 34.88 -19.05 2.43
C ASN A 122 34.90 -17.57 2.00
N TRP A 123 34.11 -17.24 0.98
CA TRP A 123 34.01 -15.88 0.44
C TRP A 123 32.67 -15.58 -0.22
N CYS A 124 32.37 -14.29 -0.37
CA CYS A 124 31.20 -13.78 -1.07
C CYS A 124 31.57 -12.64 -2.02
N ASN A 125 30.75 -12.41 -3.04
CA ASN A 125 30.88 -11.22 -3.90
C ASN A 125 30.51 -9.97 -3.10
N PHE A 126 31.36 -8.94 -3.15
CA PHE A 126 31.16 -7.70 -2.40
C PHE A 126 31.64 -6.49 -3.20
N ILE A 127 31.05 -5.31 -2.91
CA ILE A 127 31.48 -4.03 -3.48
C ILE A 127 32.13 -3.18 -2.39
N ILE A 128 33.23 -2.51 -2.71
CA ILE A 128 33.86 -1.51 -1.84
C ILE A 128 33.94 -0.16 -2.53
N SER A 129 33.92 0.91 -1.72
CA SER A 129 34.10 2.26 -2.20
C SER A 129 35.57 2.59 -2.46
N GLU A 130 35.81 3.66 -3.23
CA GLU A 130 37.15 4.22 -3.43
C GLU A 130 37.83 4.60 -2.10
N THR A 131 37.07 4.99 -1.08
CA THR A 131 37.61 5.28 0.25
C THR A 131 38.23 4.03 0.88
N VAL A 132 37.55 2.90 0.81
CA VAL A 132 38.06 1.61 1.33
C VAL A 132 39.31 1.17 0.56
N LYS A 133 39.27 1.25 -0.79
CA LYS A 133 40.44 0.98 -1.63
C LYS A 133 41.66 1.81 -1.21
N ASN A 134 41.49 3.11 -1.04
CA ASN A 134 42.59 4.02 -0.69
C ASN A 134 43.15 3.70 0.71
N ASN A 135 42.27 3.36 1.67
CA ASN A 135 42.68 2.93 2.99
C ASN A 135 43.49 1.62 2.95
N TRP A 136 43.08 0.65 2.13
CA TRP A 136 43.80 -0.62 1.95
C TRP A 136 45.17 -0.42 1.27
N ALA A 137 45.25 0.40 0.23
CA ALA A 137 46.50 0.73 -0.44
C ALA A 137 47.53 1.41 0.50
N ALA A 138 47.03 2.21 1.45
CA ALA A 138 47.84 2.86 2.48
C ALA A 138 48.20 1.93 3.67
N SER A 139 47.58 0.75 3.76
CA SER A 139 47.78 -0.18 4.88
C SER A 139 49.15 -0.89 4.85
N ASN A 140 49.52 -1.47 5.98
CA ASN A 140 50.70 -2.35 6.10
C ASN A 140 50.36 -3.84 5.95
N ASP A 141 49.07 -4.19 5.85
CA ASP A 141 48.64 -5.57 5.68
C ASP A 141 48.84 -6.01 4.22
N PRO A 142 49.71 -7.00 3.95
CA PRO A 142 49.97 -7.44 2.59
C PRO A 142 48.74 -8.02 1.88
N ASN A 143 47.78 -8.58 2.63
CA ASN A 143 46.57 -9.19 2.04
C ASN A 143 45.67 -8.12 1.43
N ARG A 144 45.44 -7.00 2.14
CA ARG A 144 44.65 -5.86 1.64
C ARG A 144 45.42 -4.98 0.66
N LYS A 145 46.69 -4.69 0.95
CA LYS A 145 47.51 -3.76 0.15
C LYS A 145 47.78 -4.25 -1.26
N ASN A 146 48.06 -5.55 -1.42
CA ASN A 146 48.48 -6.13 -2.70
C ASN A 146 47.34 -6.80 -3.46
N PHE A 147 46.10 -6.76 -2.94
CA PHE A 147 44.98 -7.41 -3.61
C PHE A 147 44.64 -6.66 -4.91
N PRO A 148 44.52 -7.37 -6.04
CA PRO A 148 44.07 -6.75 -7.29
C PRO A 148 42.58 -6.43 -7.17
N LEU A 149 42.25 -5.14 -7.16
CA LEU A 149 40.87 -4.66 -7.15
C LEU A 149 40.42 -4.37 -8.57
N ALA A 150 39.31 -4.99 -8.98
CA ALA A 150 38.68 -4.74 -10.28
C ALA A 150 37.70 -3.56 -10.14
N PRO A 151 37.89 -2.46 -10.90
CA PRO A 151 36.85 -1.45 -11.03
C PRO A 151 35.67 -2.02 -11.84
N PHE A 152 34.49 -1.39 -11.74
CA PHE A 152 33.37 -1.78 -12.60
C PHE A 152 33.62 -1.52 -14.10
N ASP A 153 34.54 -0.61 -14.46
CA ASP A 153 34.87 -0.30 -15.85
C ASP A 153 36.40 -0.33 -16.07
N ASP A 154 36.86 -1.14 -17.04
CA ASP A 154 38.28 -1.30 -17.38
C ASP A 154 38.75 -0.45 -18.58
N ASN A 155 37.83 0.19 -19.31
CA ASN A 155 38.11 0.92 -20.57
C ASN A 155 38.67 2.35 -20.38
N GLY A 156 39.33 2.63 -19.26
CA GLY A 156 39.92 3.93 -18.96
C GLY A 156 38.96 4.98 -18.39
N ASN A 157 37.70 4.62 -18.17
CA ASN A 157 36.74 5.42 -17.42
C ASN A 157 36.76 4.98 -15.94
N THR A 158 37.62 5.60 -15.12
CA THR A 158 37.76 5.27 -13.68
C THR A 158 36.65 5.85 -12.81
N ASP A 159 35.62 6.47 -13.40
CA ASP A 159 34.68 7.33 -12.67
C ASP A 159 33.67 6.59 -11.80
N THR A 160 33.59 5.25 -11.78
CA THR A 160 32.59 4.54 -10.94
C THR A 160 32.88 4.59 -9.44
N GLN A 161 34.13 4.90 -9.04
CA GLN A 161 34.59 4.97 -7.64
C GLN A 161 34.20 3.74 -6.78
N SER A 162 33.94 2.60 -7.43
CA SER A 162 33.42 1.38 -6.82
C SER A 162 34.17 0.19 -7.41
N TYR A 163 34.46 -0.81 -6.57
CA TYR A 163 35.29 -1.96 -6.91
C TYR A 163 34.62 -3.22 -6.41
N TYR A 164 34.61 -4.28 -7.22
CA TYR A 164 34.07 -5.58 -6.80
C TYR A 164 35.21 -6.56 -6.50
N LEU A 165 34.95 -7.49 -5.58
CA LEU A 165 35.90 -8.53 -5.16
C LEU A 165 35.21 -9.68 -4.43
N ASN A 166 35.98 -10.73 -4.15
CA ASN A 166 35.62 -11.79 -3.23
C ASN A 166 36.07 -11.41 -1.81
N MET A 167 35.12 -11.23 -0.91
CA MET A 167 35.33 -10.81 0.48
C MET A 167 35.28 -12.01 1.44
N GLY A 168 36.14 -12.01 2.45
CA GLY A 168 36.25 -13.04 3.48
C GLY A 168 37.58 -13.80 3.38
N GLN A 169 38.28 -13.97 4.50
CA GLN A 169 39.51 -14.77 4.55
C GLN A 169 39.65 -15.54 5.86
N ALA A 170 39.78 -16.87 5.76
CA ALA A 170 40.05 -17.74 6.91
C ALA A 170 41.55 -17.98 7.15
N PHE A 171 41.96 -17.94 8.41
CA PHE A 171 43.31 -18.23 8.89
C PHE A 171 43.27 -19.35 9.93
N GLU A 172 43.97 -20.45 9.66
CA GLU A 172 44.14 -21.52 10.65
C GLU A 172 44.98 -21.05 11.85
N MET A 173 44.61 -21.51 13.05
CA MET A 173 45.40 -21.27 14.26
C MET A 173 46.19 -22.53 14.66
N PRO A 174 47.43 -22.39 15.19
CA PRO A 174 48.17 -21.14 15.46
C PRO A 174 48.72 -20.47 14.19
N GLY A 175 48.93 -19.15 14.23
CA GLY A 175 49.57 -18.41 13.12
C GLY A 175 48.85 -17.14 12.65
N TRP A 176 47.66 -16.84 13.16
CA TRP A 176 46.98 -15.56 12.90
C TRP A 176 47.51 -14.45 13.82
N GLN A 177 47.61 -13.23 13.30
CA GLN A 177 47.83 -11.99 14.04
C GLN A 177 47.01 -10.88 13.39
N GLU A 178 46.45 -9.99 14.22
CA GLU A 178 45.72 -8.81 13.72
C GLU A 178 46.66 -7.88 12.94
N ALA A 179 46.33 -7.63 11.67
CA ALA A 179 47.12 -6.81 10.76
C ALA A 179 46.42 -5.50 10.36
N TYR A 180 45.10 -5.38 10.52
CA TYR A 180 44.31 -4.23 10.06
C TYR A 180 43.06 -3.99 10.93
N PRO A 181 43.21 -3.44 12.16
CA PRO A 181 42.07 -3.23 13.05
C PRO A 181 41.20 -2.01 12.68
N GLN A 182 41.78 -0.97 12.08
CA GLN A 182 41.11 0.32 11.79
C GLN A 182 40.22 0.33 10.53
N ASN A 183 39.47 1.43 10.34
CA ASN A 183 38.68 1.74 9.13
C ASN A 183 37.64 0.67 8.76
N MET A 184 36.93 0.16 9.77
CA MET A 184 35.81 -0.76 9.59
C MET A 184 34.70 -0.11 8.74
N PHE A 185 34.05 -0.90 7.88
CA PHE A 185 33.01 -0.41 6.96
C PHE A 185 31.84 -1.40 6.75
N MET A 186 31.92 -2.61 7.30
CA MET A 186 30.90 -3.64 7.08
C MET A 186 29.69 -3.43 7.99
N THR A 187 28.49 -3.59 7.44
CA THR A 187 27.22 -3.54 8.17
C THR A 187 26.42 -4.82 7.92
N ALA A 188 25.23 -4.94 8.50
CA ALA A 188 24.32 -6.06 8.20
C ALA A 188 23.78 -6.05 6.76
N LEU A 189 23.94 -4.94 6.02
CA LEU A 189 23.63 -4.84 4.61
C LEU A 189 24.92 -4.90 3.76
N GLY A 190 24.82 -5.59 2.63
CA GLY A 190 25.81 -5.50 1.55
C GLY A 190 25.45 -4.34 0.61
N PRO A 191 26.41 -3.68 -0.03
CA PRO A 191 26.09 -2.64 -1.00
C PRO A 191 25.21 -3.17 -2.14
N GLY A 192 23.98 -2.65 -2.25
CA GLY A 192 22.98 -3.12 -3.21
C GLY A 192 22.37 -4.49 -2.90
N ASN A 193 22.64 -5.06 -1.71
CA ASN A 193 22.13 -6.34 -1.27
C ASN A 193 21.57 -6.20 0.16
N GLU A 194 20.26 -5.96 0.26
CA GLU A 194 19.57 -5.84 1.55
C GLU A 194 19.44 -7.17 2.30
N GLU A 195 19.61 -8.28 1.59
CA GLU A 195 19.44 -9.64 2.08
C GLU A 195 20.77 -10.26 2.61
N PHE A 196 21.84 -9.46 2.60
CA PHE A 196 23.22 -9.90 2.86
C PHE A 196 23.38 -10.75 4.11
N CYS A 197 22.86 -10.34 5.26
CA CYS A 197 23.02 -11.07 6.53
C CYS A 197 22.09 -12.30 6.71
N GLY A 198 21.11 -12.49 5.82
CA GLY A 198 20.08 -13.53 5.96
C GLY A 198 20.36 -14.81 5.19
N TYR A 199 21.25 -14.78 4.19
CA TYR A 199 21.48 -15.90 3.27
C TYR A 199 22.96 -16.22 3.09
N MET A 200 23.31 -17.48 3.30
CA MET A 200 24.71 -17.94 3.35
C MET A 200 25.51 -17.54 2.11
N GLN A 201 24.95 -17.67 0.91
CA GLN A 201 25.71 -17.38 -0.31
C GLN A 201 26.03 -15.89 -0.50
N PHE A 202 25.25 -15.01 0.12
CA PHE A 202 25.53 -13.57 0.09
C PHE A 202 26.60 -13.16 1.08
N ASN A 203 26.85 -13.94 2.13
CA ASN A 203 27.78 -13.61 3.21
C ASN A 203 28.79 -14.72 3.54
N ALA A 204 29.00 -15.68 2.64
CA ALA A 204 30.03 -16.70 2.78
C ALA A 204 31.39 -16.03 3.08
N GLY A 205 32.07 -16.45 4.14
CA GLY A 205 33.30 -15.79 4.60
C GLY A 205 33.12 -14.51 5.41
N VAL A 206 31.89 -14.12 5.74
CA VAL A 206 31.56 -12.93 6.55
C VAL A 206 30.73 -13.31 7.78
N LEU A 207 29.54 -13.89 7.58
CA LEU A 207 28.65 -14.39 8.63
C LEU A 207 28.40 -15.91 8.50
N SER A 208 29.17 -16.55 7.63
CA SER A 208 29.10 -17.97 7.35
C SER A 208 30.48 -18.58 7.13
N PHE A 209 30.61 -19.87 7.41
CA PHE A 209 31.86 -20.63 7.27
C PHE A 209 31.59 -22.07 6.81
N TYR A 210 32.26 -22.50 5.74
CA TYR A 210 32.31 -23.87 5.26
C TYR A 210 33.54 -24.59 5.81
N ASP A 211 33.28 -25.67 6.56
CA ASP A 211 34.29 -26.62 7.00
C ASP A 211 34.19 -27.92 6.17
N PRO A 212 35.21 -28.25 5.34
CA PRO A 212 35.22 -29.48 4.54
C PRO A 212 35.43 -30.76 5.37
N LEU A 213 35.62 -30.65 6.68
CA LEU A 213 35.86 -31.77 7.62
C LEU A 213 37.11 -32.59 7.28
N ASN A 214 38.11 -31.94 6.67
CA ASN A 214 39.41 -32.55 6.42
C ASN A 214 40.10 -32.93 7.75
N GLY A 215 40.70 -34.13 7.78
CA GLY A 215 41.45 -34.64 8.94
C GLY A 215 40.59 -35.18 10.09
N VAL A 216 39.27 -35.23 9.93
CA VAL A 216 38.32 -35.80 10.90
C VAL A 216 38.12 -37.31 10.63
N PRO A 217 37.90 -38.16 11.65
CA PRO A 217 37.53 -39.56 11.44
C PRO A 217 36.30 -39.75 10.54
N GLU A 218 36.16 -40.93 9.93
CA GLU A 218 35.03 -41.24 9.06
C GLU A 218 33.69 -41.09 9.77
N THR A 219 33.63 -41.49 11.05
CA THR A 219 32.45 -41.32 11.90
C THR A 219 32.86 -40.65 13.22
N THR A 220 32.20 -39.55 13.58
CA THR A 220 32.44 -38.84 14.86
C THR A 220 31.25 -37.93 15.21
N ALA A 221 31.21 -37.46 16.45
CA ALA A 221 30.39 -36.29 16.82
C ALA A 221 31.22 -35.01 16.76
N LEU A 222 30.66 -33.95 16.19
CA LEU A 222 31.26 -32.62 16.11
C LEU A 222 30.55 -31.65 17.06
N SER A 223 31.25 -30.64 17.55
CA SER A 223 30.67 -29.48 18.23
C SER A 223 31.36 -28.23 17.71
N TYR A 224 30.61 -27.15 17.50
CA TYR A 224 31.12 -25.88 16.99
C TYR A 224 30.86 -24.72 17.96
N MET A 225 31.83 -23.82 18.04
CA MET A 225 31.71 -22.53 18.70
C MET A 225 32.16 -21.44 17.74
N VAL A 226 31.40 -20.36 17.66
CA VAL A 226 31.78 -19.13 16.95
C VAL A 226 31.81 -17.98 17.95
N THR A 227 32.92 -17.25 18.00
CA THR A 227 33.06 -16.05 18.84
C THR A 227 33.52 -14.84 18.02
N GLY A 228 32.72 -13.77 17.97
CA GLY A 228 32.98 -12.57 17.18
C GLY A 228 33.35 -11.34 18.00
N TRP A 229 34.14 -10.43 17.42
CA TRP A 229 34.46 -9.11 17.99
C TRP A 229 34.75 -8.07 16.89
N TYR A 230 34.74 -6.79 17.28
CA TYR A 230 35.16 -5.68 16.42
C TYR A 230 36.69 -5.59 16.43
N ALA A 231 37.32 -5.55 15.25
CA ALA A 231 38.77 -5.41 15.14
C ALA A 231 39.28 -4.12 15.79
N ASP A 232 38.50 -3.03 15.69
CA ASP A 232 38.70 -1.80 16.46
C ASP A 232 37.58 -1.61 17.47
N SER A 233 37.92 -1.72 18.76
CA SER A 233 37.00 -1.48 19.88
C SER A 233 36.40 -0.07 19.92
N SER A 234 36.97 0.92 19.23
CA SER A 234 36.38 2.26 19.14
C SER A 234 35.15 2.31 18.22
N SER A 235 35.01 1.33 17.34
CA SER A 235 33.89 1.16 16.40
C SER A 235 32.83 0.17 16.91
N ASP A 236 32.99 -0.35 18.13
CA ASP A 236 32.05 -1.28 18.76
C ASP A 236 30.67 -0.62 18.96
N ILE A 237 29.60 -1.41 18.89
CA ILE A 237 28.24 -0.92 19.12
C ILE A 237 28.05 -0.29 20.50
N LEU A 238 28.85 -0.70 21.50
CA LEU A 238 28.88 -0.11 22.85
C LEU A 238 29.71 1.17 22.98
N ALA A 239 30.27 1.70 21.89
CA ALA A 239 30.91 3.01 21.91
C ALA A 239 29.91 4.10 22.33
N THR A 240 30.31 4.96 23.27
CA THR A 240 29.48 6.02 23.84
C THR A 240 29.81 7.40 23.26
N GLY A 241 28.90 8.35 23.45
CA GLY A 241 29.01 9.74 22.99
C GLY A 241 28.85 9.89 21.48
N ASN A 242 29.24 11.06 20.96
CA ASN A 242 29.01 11.44 19.56
C ASN A 242 29.69 10.54 18.51
N THR A 243 30.65 9.71 18.93
CA THR A 243 31.33 8.74 18.05
C THR A 243 30.65 7.38 18.05
N GLY A 244 29.75 7.12 19.00
CA GLY A 244 28.96 5.88 19.07
C GLY A 244 27.76 5.91 18.12
N PHE A 245 27.31 4.72 17.70
CA PHE A 245 26.19 4.62 16.78
C PHE A 245 24.89 5.19 17.37
N THR A 246 24.57 4.87 18.63
CA THR A 246 23.36 5.35 19.32
C THR A 246 23.49 6.80 19.79
N GLY A 247 24.70 7.29 20.04
CA GLY A 247 24.97 8.62 20.58
C GLY A 247 24.81 8.75 22.11
N GLU A 248 24.50 7.64 22.80
CA GLU A 248 24.21 7.63 24.23
C GLU A 248 25.48 7.80 25.11
N ALA A 249 25.32 8.34 26.33
CA ALA A 249 26.45 8.77 27.15
C ALA A 249 27.12 7.64 27.95
N THR A 250 26.40 6.58 28.26
CA THR A 250 26.88 5.44 29.06
C THR A 250 26.57 4.10 28.39
N ALA A 251 27.33 3.05 28.74
CA ALA A 251 27.13 1.72 28.17
C ALA A 251 25.73 1.15 28.46
N ASP A 252 25.18 1.42 29.65
CA ASP A 252 23.83 0.97 30.02
C ASP A 252 22.72 1.68 29.22
N GLU A 253 22.90 2.98 28.91
CA GLU A 253 21.99 3.71 28.03
C GLU A 253 22.08 3.19 26.59
N VAL A 254 23.28 2.87 26.10
CA VAL A 254 23.47 2.21 24.79
C VAL A 254 22.73 0.87 24.76
N LEU A 255 22.92 0.00 25.76
CA LEU A 255 22.23 -1.29 25.86
C LEU A 255 20.71 -1.13 25.86
N SER A 256 20.20 -0.15 26.60
CA SER A 256 18.76 0.18 26.63
C SER A 256 18.25 0.60 25.25
N ALA A 257 19.00 1.45 24.53
CA ALA A 257 18.66 1.87 23.17
C ALA A 257 18.69 0.71 22.15
N LEU A 258 19.49 -0.34 22.41
CA LEU A 258 19.55 -1.57 21.60
C LEU A 258 18.47 -2.60 22.00
N ASN A 259 17.65 -2.32 23.02
CA ASN A 259 16.74 -3.27 23.67
C ASN A 259 17.47 -4.50 24.24
N TRP A 260 18.60 -4.30 24.91
CA TRP A 260 19.42 -5.35 25.54
C TRP A 260 19.46 -5.17 27.05
N ASP A 261 19.29 -6.28 27.79
CA ASP A 261 19.35 -6.32 29.25
C ASP A 261 20.55 -7.13 29.73
N VAL A 262 21.34 -6.59 30.66
CA VAL A 262 22.37 -7.40 31.33
C VAL A 262 21.70 -8.37 32.30
N ALA A 263 22.06 -9.64 32.21
CA ALA A 263 21.51 -10.70 33.04
C ALA A 263 21.55 -10.34 34.54
N ALA A 264 20.50 -10.75 35.27
CA ALA A 264 20.28 -10.40 36.67
C ALA A 264 20.25 -8.87 36.95
N GLN A 265 19.89 -8.06 35.94
CA GLN A 265 19.75 -6.60 36.03
C GLN A 265 21.01 -5.91 36.57
N GLN A 266 22.19 -6.40 36.14
CA GLN A 266 23.47 -5.78 36.49
C GLN A 266 23.77 -4.59 35.55
N SER A 267 24.78 -3.79 35.89
CA SER A 267 25.28 -2.72 35.03
C SER A 267 26.49 -3.20 34.22
N ALA A 268 26.58 -2.81 32.95
CA ALA A 268 27.76 -3.00 32.10
C ALA A 268 28.92 -2.06 32.48
N GLY A 269 28.69 -1.08 33.37
CA GLY A 269 29.70 -0.15 33.87
C GLY A 269 30.34 0.66 32.75
N ASN A 270 31.66 0.62 32.68
CA ASN A 270 32.44 1.32 31.65
C ASN A 270 32.82 0.41 30.46
N SER A 271 32.05 -0.65 30.20
CA SER A 271 32.30 -1.51 29.05
C SER A 271 32.11 -0.75 27.74
N ASN A 272 32.98 -1.03 26.78
CA ASN A 272 32.92 -0.50 25.41
C ASN A 272 33.28 -1.59 24.39
N ILE A 273 33.19 -2.86 24.78
CA ILE A 273 33.59 -4.01 23.99
C ILE A 273 32.49 -5.05 24.08
N THR A 274 32.12 -5.64 22.95
CA THR A 274 31.19 -6.76 22.84
C THR A 274 31.88 -8.00 22.30
N LEU A 275 31.55 -9.17 22.86
CA LEU A 275 31.92 -10.48 22.33
C LEU A 275 30.66 -11.26 21.99
N TYR A 276 30.50 -11.63 20.73
CA TYR A 276 29.34 -12.37 20.22
C TYR A 276 29.65 -13.85 20.31
N SER A 277 28.77 -14.69 20.86
CA SER A 277 29.04 -16.13 21.00
C SER A 277 27.86 -16.99 20.59
N GLY A 278 28.11 -17.93 19.68
CA GLY A 278 27.17 -18.96 19.24
C GLY A 278 27.77 -20.36 19.35
N MET A 279 26.94 -21.36 19.60
CA MET A 279 27.37 -22.74 19.89
C MET A 279 26.42 -23.75 19.24
N SER A 280 26.93 -24.92 18.84
CA SER A 280 26.15 -26.05 18.30
C SER A 280 26.80 -27.38 18.71
N PHE A 281 26.01 -28.34 19.19
CA PHE A 281 26.50 -29.50 19.93
C PHE A 281 26.12 -30.84 19.28
N ASN A 282 27.00 -31.83 19.43
CA ASN A 282 26.73 -33.24 19.12
C ASN A 282 26.25 -33.52 17.68
N LEU A 283 26.84 -32.88 16.67
CA LEU A 283 26.51 -33.11 15.26
C LEU A 283 27.06 -34.47 14.81
N PRO A 284 26.22 -35.43 14.39
CA PRO A 284 26.66 -36.77 14.01
C PRO A 284 27.21 -36.79 12.58
N TRP A 285 28.53 -36.81 12.43
CA TRP A 285 29.19 -36.91 11.13
C TRP A 285 29.47 -38.36 10.75
N ASP A 286 29.09 -38.72 9.53
CA ASP A 286 29.52 -39.93 8.84
C ASP A 286 29.84 -39.59 7.38
N LYS A 287 31.12 -39.67 7.03
CA LYS A 287 31.65 -39.38 5.70
C LYS A 287 31.11 -40.34 4.63
N ASN A 288 30.80 -41.57 5.01
CA ASN A 288 30.39 -42.65 4.12
C ASN A 288 28.88 -42.99 4.27
N ALA A 289 28.12 -42.10 4.89
CA ALA A 289 26.71 -42.31 5.18
C ALA A 289 25.90 -42.64 3.91
N SER A 290 25.05 -43.66 4.00
CA SER A 290 24.06 -44.00 2.96
C SER A 290 22.70 -43.31 3.19
N THR A 291 22.52 -42.65 4.33
CA THR A 291 21.31 -41.89 4.69
C THR A 291 21.68 -40.46 5.08
N PRO A 292 20.82 -39.47 4.80
CA PRO A 292 20.99 -38.11 5.33
C PRO A 292 21.05 -38.11 6.87
N PRO A 293 21.57 -37.04 7.49
CA PRO A 293 21.51 -36.89 8.95
C PRO A 293 20.07 -37.00 9.47
N ALA A 294 19.90 -37.60 10.65
CA ALA A 294 18.61 -37.69 11.32
C ALA A 294 18.15 -36.32 11.87
N ASN A 295 16.87 -36.21 12.25
CA ASN A 295 16.25 -34.98 12.78
C ASN A 295 16.35 -33.80 11.80
N ASP A 296 15.87 -34.01 10.58
CA ASP A 296 15.87 -33.02 9.51
C ASP A 296 14.48 -32.41 9.31
N GLU A 297 14.37 -31.11 9.57
CA GLU A 297 13.09 -30.39 9.52
C GLU A 297 12.48 -30.38 8.11
N LEU A 298 13.30 -30.34 7.04
CA LEU A 298 12.79 -30.37 5.66
C LEU A 298 12.17 -31.73 5.32
N GLU A 299 12.76 -32.83 5.79
CA GLU A 299 12.22 -34.16 5.54
C GLU A 299 10.87 -34.35 6.23
N ASN A 300 10.74 -33.84 7.46
CA ASN A 300 9.47 -33.86 8.18
C ASN A 300 8.41 -33.05 7.43
N LEU A 301 8.78 -31.86 6.90
CA LEU A 301 7.87 -30.99 6.14
C LEU A 301 7.35 -31.67 4.87
N ARG A 302 8.14 -32.51 4.20
CA ARG A 302 7.69 -33.24 3.00
C ARG A 302 6.53 -34.21 3.26
N ALA A 303 6.28 -34.55 4.52
CA ALA A 303 5.15 -35.38 4.94
C ALA A 303 3.94 -34.56 5.42
N ASP A 304 4.07 -33.23 5.59
CA ASP A 304 2.99 -32.33 6.00
C ASP A 304 2.17 -31.86 4.78
N ASP A 305 0.87 -31.57 4.99
CA ASP A 305 0.03 -30.95 3.97
C ASP A 305 0.28 -29.43 3.91
N ILE A 306 0.73 -28.93 2.77
CA ILE A 306 0.98 -27.49 2.55
C ILE A 306 -0.15 -26.89 1.72
N SER A 307 -0.75 -25.81 2.24
CA SER A 307 -1.82 -25.08 1.56
C SER A 307 -1.31 -23.75 1.02
N VAL A 308 -1.74 -23.39 -0.19
CA VAL A 308 -1.38 -22.12 -0.83
C VAL A 308 -2.65 -21.39 -1.24
N CYS A 309 -2.72 -20.10 -0.90
CA CYS A 309 -3.83 -19.23 -1.25
C CYS A 309 -3.35 -17.96 -1.99
N VAL A 310 -4.09 -17.53 -3.01
CA VAL A 310 -3.84 -16.29 -3.76
C VAL A 310 -4.99 -15.29 -3.60
N ALA A 311 -4.66 -14.01 -3.40
CA ALA A 311 -5.62 -12.91 -3.25
C ALA A 311 -5.02 -11.54 -3.65
N ASN A 312 -5.79 -10.45 -3.58
CA ASN A 312 -5.26 -9.08 -3.78
C ASN A 312 -4.34 -8.61 -2.64
N THR A 313 -4.53 -9.13 -1.43
CA THR A 313 -3.76 -8.76 -0.24
C THR A 313 -3.46 -10.00 0.63
N GLY A 314 -2.38 -9.95 1.42
CA GLY A 314 -2.05 -11.02 2.36
C GLY A 314 -3.14 -11.28 3.43
N LEU A 315 -3.90 -10.24 3.81
CA LEU A 315 -5.01 -10.33 4.76
C LEU A 315 -6.21 -11.09 4.17
N GLU A 316 -6.51 -10.87 2.89
CA GLU A 316 -7.57 -11.60 2.17
C GLU A 316 -7.18 -13.06 1.95
N ALA A 317 -5.95 -13.32 1.52
CA ALA A 317 -5.42 -14.69 1.37
C ALA A 317 -5.49 -15.46 2.69
N PHE A 318 -5.17 -14.80 3.81
CA PHE A 318 -5.32 -15.38 5.16
C PHE A 318 -6.76 -15.68 5.52
N SER A 319 -7.66 -14.71 5.33
CA SER A 319 -9.07 -14.87 5.67
C SER A 319 -9.71 -16.02 4.89
N THR A 320 -9.39 -16.11 3.60
CA THR A 320 -9.88 -17.16 2.70
C THR A 320 -9.30 -18.53 3.05
N LEU A 321 -7.97 -18.63 3.28
CA LEU A 321 -7.34 -19.89 3.66
C LEU A 321 -7.91 -20.45 4.97
N VAL A 322 -7.98 -19.62 6.01
CA VAL A 322 -8.49 -20.05 7.33
C VAL A 322 -9.96 -20.44 7.24
N ALA A 323 -10.79 -19.67 6.52
CA ALA A 323 -12.20 -20.00 6.38
C ALA A 323 -12.41 -21.31 5.62
N THR A 324 -11.61 -21.59 4.60
CA THR A 324 -11.63 -22.88 3.89
C THR A 324 -11.22 -24.04 4.81
N GLN A 325 -10.17 -23.87 5.62
CA GLN A 325 -9.77 -24.90 6.60
C GLN A 325 -10.85 -25.17 7.67
N LEU A 326 -11.66 -24.16 8.01
CA LEU A 326 -12.71 -24.24 9.02
C LEU A 326 -14.12 -24.57 8.47
N GLU A 327 -14.26 -24.82 7.16
CA GLU A 327 -15.56 -24.96 6.49
C GLU A 327 -16.43 -26.12 7.04
N HIS A 328 -15.80 -27.14 7.66
CA HIS A 328 -16.51 -28.24 8.30
C HIS A 328 -17.12 -27.86 9.65
N SER A 329 -16.67 -26.76 10.26
CA SER A 329 -17.07 -26.32 11.60
C SER A 329 -17.86 -25.01 11.57
N LEU A 330 -17.59 -24.13 10.62
CA LEU A 330 -18.15 -22.77 10.54
C LEU A 330 -18.60 -22.45 9.11
N ASP A 331 -19.54 -21.51 9.00
CA ASP A 331 -19.92 -20.94 7.70
C ASP A 331 -18.76 -20.13 7.13
N GLN A 332 -18.30 -20.50 5.92
CA GLN A 332 -17.11 -19.92 5.30
C GLN A 332 -17.28 -18.41 5.05
N GLN A 333 -18.41 -17.98 4.49
CA GLN A 333 -18.64 -16.59 4.13
C GLN A 333 -18.69 -15.68 5.36
N THR A 334 -19.40 -16.11 6.41
CA THR A 334 -19.47 -15.39 7.68
C THR A 334 -18.10 -15.32 8.36
N THR A 335 -17.31 -16.39 8.28
CA THR A 335 -15.95 -16.43 8.84
C THR A 335 -15.02 -15.45 8.12
N ILE A 336 -15.04 -15.45 6.78
CA ILE A 336 -14.27 -14.50 5.95
C ILE A 336 -14.63 -13.06 6.33
N GLU A 337 -15.93 -12.75 6.42
CA GLU A 337 -16.38 -11.39 6.72
C GLU A 337 -15.95 -10.94 8.12
N LEU A 338 -16.10 -11.79 9.14
CA LEU A 338 -15.66 -11.47 10.50
C LEU A 338 -14.14 -11.27 10.59
N LEU A 339 -13.35 -12.14 9.96
CA LEU A 339 -11.90 -12.02 9.94
C LEU A 339 -11.45 -10.75 9.21
N ARG A 340 -12.10 -10.38 8.10
CA ARG A 340 -11.81 -9.13 7.38
C ARG A 340 -12.24 -7.92 8.18
N ALA A 341 -13.44 -7.92 8.78
CA ALA A 341 -13.91 -6.85 9.65
C ALA A 341 -12.95 -6.61 10.83
N PHE A 342 -12.45 -7.68 11.45
CA PHE A 342 -11.42 -7.59 12.49
C PHE A 342 -10.11 -7.00 11.97
N GLN A 343 -9.60 -7.52 10.85
CA GLN A 343 -8.33 -7.07 10.27
C GLN A 343 -8.37 -5.64 9.70
N PHE A 344 -9.54 -5.10 9.40
CA PHE A 344 -9.70 -3.70 8.98
C PHE A 344 -10.15 -2.77 10.11
N ASP A 345 -10.27 -3.25 11.36
CA ASP A 345 -10.79 -2.50 12.52
C ASP A 345 -12.24 -2.00 12.33
N LEU A 346 -13.05 -2.84 11.69
CA LEU A 346 -14.45 -2.60 11.32
C LEU A 346 -15.44 -3.55 12.01
N LEU A 347 -15.03 -4.31 13.04
CA LEU A 347 -15.98 -5.12 13.82
C LEU A 347 -17.17 -4.31 14.36
N PRO A 348 -16.99 -3.09 14.92
CA PRO A 348 -18.14 -2.29 15.35
C PRO A 348 -19.09 -1.94 14.21
N ALA A 349 -18.58 -1.83 12.98
CA ALA A 349 -19.39 -1.50 11.81
C ALA A 349 -20.41 -2.61 11.49
N LEU A 350 -20.12 -3.89 11.81
CA LEU A 350 -21.07 -4.99 11.64
C LEU A 350 -22.35 -4.83 12.47
N ASN A 351 -22.32 -4.04 13.55
CA ASN A 351 -23.54 -3.72 14.32
C ASN A 351 -24.42 -2.67 13.62
N ASN A 352 -23.90 -1.99 12.61
CA ASN A 352 -24.66 -1.05 11.80
C ASN A 352 -25.45 -1.82 10.73
N LYS A 353 -26.63 -1.31 10.36
CA LYS A 353 -27.48 -1.95 9.34
C LYS A 353 -26.79 -2.06 7.96
N ASN A 354 -25.82 -1.18 7.66
CA ASN A 354 -24.99 -1.16 6.45
C ASN A 354 -23.55 -1.69 6.67
N GLY A 355 -23.28 -2.37 7.79
CA GLY A 355 -21.93 -2.80 8.16
C GLY A 355 -21.22 -3.64 7.10
N HIS A 356 -21.93 -4.61 6.54
CA HIS A 356 -21.43 -5.49 5.47
C HIS A 356 -20.90 -4.70 4.26
N GLN A 357 -21.64 -3.66 3.85
CA GLN A 357 -21.25 -2.81 2.72
C GLN A 357 -20.01 -1.97 3.04
N LEU A 358 -19.94 -1.35 4.22
CA LEU A 358 -18.77 -0.58 4.65
C LEU A 358 -17.48 -1.44 4.66
N ILE A 359 -17.61 -2.71 5.02
CA ILE A 359 -16.50 -3.67 4.99
C ILE A 359 -16.11 -3.99 3.55
N ALA A 360 -17.08 -4.30 2.68
CA ALA A 360 -16.84 -4.55 1.26
C ALA A 360 -16.13 -3.39 0.57
N GLU A 361 -16.55 -2.15 0.83
CA GLU A 361 -15.93 -0.92 0.30
C GLU A 361 -14.48 -0.77 0.79
N ARG A 362 -14.23 -1.03 2.08
CA ARG A 362 -12.89 -0.96 2.65
C ARG A 362 -11.95 -2.01 2.07
N ILE A 363 -12.44 -3.22 1.83
CA ILE A 363 -11.72 -4.32 1.19
C ILE A 363 -11.39 -3.94 -0.26
N GLN A 364 -12.37 -3.50 -1.05
CA GLN A 364 -12.17 -3.11 -2.44
C GLN A 364 -11.15 -1.96 -2.56
N GLN A 365 -11.18 -0.99 -1.65
CA GLN A 365 -10.18 0.06 -1.60
C GLN A 365 -8.77 -0.49 -1.31
N ALA A 366 -8.66 -1.54 -0.47
CA ALA A 366 -7.39 -2.16 -0.13
C ALA A 366 -6.72 -2.93 -1.28
N TRP A 367 -7.46 -3.24 -2.36
CA TRP A 367 -6.91 -3.81 -3.59
C TRP A 367 -6.00 -2.84 -4.36
N PHE A 368 -5.96 -1.57 -3.94
CA PHE A 368 -5.20 -0.52 -4.59
C PHE A 368 -4.23 0.17 -3.63
N ASN A 369 -3.00 0.34 -4.10
CA ASN A 369 -2.02 1.26 -3.55
C ASN A 369 -2.40 2.69 -3.88
N SER A 370 -2.04 3.62 -2.99
CA SER A 370 -2.34 5.04 -3.16
C SER A 370 -1.09 5.87 -3.44
N LYS A 371 -1.16 6.74 -4.45
CA LYS A 371 -0.16 7.78 -4.73
C LYS A 371 -0.72 9.15 -4.37
N PHE A 372 0.11 9.98 -3.75
CA PHE A 372 -0.27 11.33 -3.33
C PHE A 372 -0.79 12.16 -4.52
N GLY A 373 -1.89 12.90 -4.31
CA GLY A 373 -2.62 13.57 -5.38
C GLY A 373 -2.26 15.04 -5.64
N GLY A 374 -1.30 15.59 -4.88
CA GLY A 374 -0.99 17.01 -4.86
C GLY A 374 -1.57 17.74 -3.63
N ASN A 375 -1.23 19.02 -3.50
CA ASN A 375 -1.71 19.87 -2.40
C ASN A 375 -2.78 20.85 -2.89
N ARG A 376 -3.63 21.30 -1.97
CA ARG A 376 -4.44 22.51 -2.13
C ARG A 376 -4.38 23.33 -0.86
N TRP A 377 -4.59 24.62 -1.03
CA TRP A 377 -4.49 25.60 0.04
C TRP A 377 -5.88 26.04 0.47
N GLN A 378 -6.06 26.21 1.78
CA GLN A 378 -7.26 26.78 2.38
C GLN A 378 -6.89 27.83 3.42
N ILE A 379 -7.69 28.89 3.50
CA ILE A 379 -7.62 29.89 4.57
C ILE A 379 -8.74 29.57 5.56
N VAL A 380 -8.37 29.32 6.81
CA VAL A 380 -9.32 29.02 7.89
C VAL A 380 -9.11 29.98 9.05
N PRO A 381 -10.13 30.25 9.88
CA PRO A 381 -9.95 31.01 11.11
C PRO A 381 -8.86 30.39 12.00
N ALA A 382 -8.04 31.23 12.62
CA ALA A 382 -7.04 30.85 13.61
C ALA A 382 -7.76 30.42 14.89
N SER A 383 -8.27 29.19 14.95
CA SER A 383 -8.96 28.69 16.15
C SER A 383 -7.97 28.51 17.30
N ASN A 384 -8.16 29.28 18.38
CA ASN A 384 -7.69 28.92 19.71
C ASN A 384 -8.65 27.85 20.28
N ASP A 385 -8.11 26.67 20.60
CA ASP A 385 -8.70 25.59 21.41
C ASP A 385 -10.05 24.97 20.94
N PRO A 386 -10.09 23.68 20.53
CA PRO A 386 -11.30 23.00 20.03
C PRO A 386 -12.48 22.91 21.01
N GLN A 387 -12.30 23.18 22.31
CA GLN A 387 -13.31 22.89 23.34
C GLN A 387 -14.05 24.08 23.97
N THR A 388 -13.70 25.35 23.70
CA THR A 388 -14.24 26.47 24.52
C THR A 388 -14.85 27.66 23.77
N ALA A 389 -14.94 27.67 22.45
CA ALA A 389 -15.59 28.76 21.71
C ALA A 389 -16.95 28.34 21.12
N PRO A 390 -18.03 29.13 21.27
CA PRO A 390 -19.22 28.94 20.46
C PRO A 390 -18.84 29.19 19.00
N VAL A 391 -18.92 28.14 18.19
CA VAL A 391 -18.63 28.15 16.76
C VAL A 391 -19.53 29.18 16.07
N THR A 392 -19.04 30.39 15.85
CA THR A 392 -19.68 31.33 14.93
C THR A 392 -19.29 30.91 13.52
N LYS A 393 -20.08 29.97 12.97
CA LYS A 393 -19.88 29.20 11.73
C LYS A 393 -19.84 30.02 10.42
N ASN A 394 -19.67 31.36 10.44
CA ASN A 394 -19.87 32.23 9.26
C ASN A 394 -18.88 33.43 9.15
N GLN A 395 -17.61 33.27 9.50
CA GLN A 395 -16.60 34.27 9.10
C GLN A 395 -16.14 34.00 7.67
N GLN A 396 -16.77 34.68 6.71
CA GLN A 396 -16.35 34.68 5.31
C GLN A 396 -14.96 35.31 5.20
N ILE A 397 -14.04 34.65 4.50
CA ILE A 397 -12.71 35.20 4.24
C ILE A 397 -12.85 36.49 3.40
N PRO A 398 -12.03 37.53 3.62
CA PRO A 398 -12.09 38.75 2.82
C PRO A 398 -11.88 38.48 1.33
N ASP A 399 -12.56 39.24 0.46
CA ASP A 399 -12.53 39.04 -1.00
C ASP A 399 -11.09 39.10 -1.58
N SER A 400 -10.22 39.93 -0.99
CA SER A 400 -8.80 40.03 -1.38
C SER A 400 -8.01 38.75 -1.10
N ASP A 401 -8.31 38.10 0.04
CA ASP A 401 -7.66 36.85 0.45
C ASP A 401 -8.24 35.68 -0.35
N ALA A 402 -9.54 35.73 -0.66
CA ALA A 402 -10.21 34.76 -1.51
C ALA A 402 -9.65 34.75 -2.95
N ALA A 403 -9.50 35.92 -3.57
CA ALA A 403 -8.94 36.04 -4.92
C ALA A 403 -7.48 35.60 -4.99
N TRP A 404 -6.68 35.90 -3.95
CA TRP A 404 -5.30 35.41 -3.87
C TRP A 404 -5.24 33.90 -3.65
N LEU A 405 -6.07 33.34 -2.77
CA LEU A 405 -6.14 31.90 -2.54
C LEU A 405 -6.50 31.14 -3.82
N GLU A 406 -7.40 31.68 -4.63
CA GLU A 406 -7.73 31.12 -5.94
C GLU A 406 -6.50 31.11 -6.87
N GLN A 407 -5.74 32.20 -6.95
CA GLN A 407 -4.51 32.24 -7.74
C GLN A 407 -3.44 31.27 -7.19
N LEU A 408 -3.29 31.19 -5.87
CA LEU A 408 -2.36 30.27 -5.22
C LEU A 408 -2.70 28.80 -5.53
N ASN A 409 -3.99 28.45 -5.52
CA ASN A 409 -4.44 27.11 -5.89
C ASN A 409 -4.23 26.81 -7.39
N LYS A 410 -4.35 27.81 -8.27
CA LYS A 410 -3.98 27.67 -9.70
C LYS A 410 -2.47 27.46 -9.88
N ASP A 411 -1.65 28.19 -9.14
CA ASP A 411 -0.19 28.04 -9.17
C ASP A 411 0.23 26.67 -8.62
N GLN A 412 -0.41 26.19 -7.55
CA GLN A 412 -0.20 24.85 -6.99
C GLN A 412 -0.60 23.75 -7.96
N GLN A 413 -1.78 23.85 -8.59
CA GLN A 413 -2.20 22.89 -9.61
C GLN A 413 -1.22 22.85 -10.78
N SER A 414 -0.75 24.03 -11.23
CA SER A 414 0.26 24.12 -12.29
C SER A 414 1.58 23.46 -11.90
N LEU A 415 2.03 23.59 -10.64
CA LEU A 415 3.21 22.91 -10.13
C LEU A 415 3.01 21.40 -10.06
N ASP A 416 1.87 20.94 -9.55
CA ASP A 416 1.55 19.51 -9.42
C ASP A 416 1.48 18.83 -10.80
N ASP A 417 0.88 19.49 -11.80
CA ASP A 417 0.86 19.03 -13.19
C ASP A 417 2.27 19.03 -13.81
N ALA A 418 3.06 20.08 -13.54
CA ALA A 418 4.43 20.19 -14.03
C ALA A 418 5.37 19.13 -13.45
N LEU A 419 5.23 18.81 -12.15
CA LEU A 419 5.99 17.75 -11.48
C LEU A 419 5.58 16.37 -11.98
N THR A 420 4.29 16.17 -12.25
CA THR A 420 3.77 14.91 -12.80
C THR A 420 4.37 14.66 -14.20
N LEU A 421 4.38 15.68 -15.07
CA LEU A 421 5.03 15.58 -16.38
C LEU A 421 6.55 15.40 -16.27
N LEU A 422 7.21 16.11 -15.36
CA LEU A 422 8.64 15.97 -15.13
C LEU A 422 9.01 14.52 -14.77
N SER A 423 8.26 13.89 -13.87
CA SER A 423 8.50 12.51 -13.46
C SER A 423 8.40 11.52 -14.64
N SER A 424 7.48 11.73 -15.59
CA SER A 424 7.41 10.91 -16.82
C SER A 424 8.63 11.12 -17.70
N LEU A 425 8.95 12.38 -18.01
CA LEU A 425 10.08 12.73 -18.87
C LEU A 425 11.43 12.28 -18.30
N GLN A 426 11.60 12.34 -16.97
CA GLN A 426 12.78 11.85 -16.28
C GLN A 426 12.94 10.34 -16.41
N TRP A 427 11.84 9.59 -16.32
CA TRP A 427 11.87 8.14 -16.53
C TRP A 427 12.17 7.81 -17.99
N ASP A 428 11.59 8.52 -18.96
CA ASP A 428 11.88 8.34 -20.39
C ASP A 428 13.34 8.66 -20.71
N LEU A 429 13.89 9.73 -20.13
CA LEU A 429 15.31 10.06 -20.24
C LEU A 429 16.20 8.94 -19.67
N ASN A 430 15.85 8.39 -18.51
CA ASN A 430 16.57 7.27 -17.91
C ASN A 430 16.51 6.01 -18.80
N ALA A 431 15.33 5.69 -19.34
CA ALA A 431 15.14 4.56 -20.24
C ALA A 431 16.01 4.70 -21.50
N VAL A 432 16.07 5.89 -22.09
CA VAL A 432 16.90 6.15 -23.27
C VAL A 432 18.39 6.15 -22.95
N TRP A 433 18.80 6.73 -21.82
CA TRP A 433 20.19 6.69 -21.38
C TRP A 433 20.67 5.24 -21.17
N TRP A 434 19.86 4.41 -20.49
CA TRP A 434 20.18 3.01 -20.32
C TRP A 434 20.25 2.27 -21.67
N LYS A 435 19.25 2.47 -22.54
CA LYS A 435 19.22 1.87 -23.90
C LYS A 435 20.42 2.28 -24.75
N TYR A 436 20.88 3.53 -24.64
CA TYR A 436 22.03 4.03 -25.38
C TYR A 436 23.28 3.22 -25.05
N HIS A 437 23.58 3.07 -23.76
CA HIS A 437 24.76 2.32 -23.34
C HIS A 437 24.61 0.81 -23.48
N TYR A 438 23.40 0.28 -23.27
CA TYR A 438 23.10 -1.12 -23.56
C TYR A 438 23.34 -1.44 -25.03
N ALA A 439 22.89 -0.57 -25.94
CA ALA A 439 23.15 -0.69 -27.37
C ALA A 439 24.65 -0.52 -27.68
N GLU A 440 25.34 0.45 -27.08
CA GLU A 440 26.79 0.62 -27.25
C GLU A 440 27.59 -0.64 -26.88
N ALA A 441 27.21 -1.30 -25.78
CA ALA A 441 27.88 -2.50 -25.29
C ALA A 441 27.58 -3.76 -26.12
N ASN A 442 26.35 -3.90 -26.62
CA ASN A 442 25.86 -5.14 -27.26
C ASN A 442 25.65 -5.02 -28.77
N TYR A 443 26.11 -3.95 -29.42
CA TYR A 443 25.92 -3.76 -30.86
C TYR A 443 26.82 -4.69 -31.68
N ASP A 444 26.21 -5.67 -32.37
CA ASP A 444 26.88 -6.44 -33.42
C ASP A 444 26.41 -5.97 -34.81
N PRO A 445 27.26 -5.31 -35.62
CA PRO A 445 26.88 -4.90 -36.97
C PRO A 445 26.68 -6.06 -37.96
N GLN A 446 27.07 -7.29 -37.62
CA GLN A 446 26.84 -8.50 -38.43
C GLN A 446 25.50 -9.16 -38.12
N ASP A 447 24.93 -8.95 -36.93
CA ASP A 447 23.60 -9.40 -36.55
C ASP A 447 22.58 -8.25 -36.65
N ALA A 448 21.46 -8.47 -37.34
CA ALA A 448 20.46 -7.45 -37.68
C ALA A 448 19.58 -7.02 -36.48
N TRP A 449 20.13 -6.94 -35.28
CA TRP A 449 19.36 -6.93 -34.05
C TRP A 449 20.09 -6.13 -32.96
N PRO A 450 19.44 -5.14 -32.30
CA PRO A 450 18.01 -4.79 -32.29
C PRO A 450 17.54 -3.77 -33.35
N GLY A 451 18.34 -3.50 -34.39
CA GLY A 451 17.98 -2.54 -35.45
C GLY A 451 18.02 -1.07 -35.01
N VAL A 452 18.50 -0.80 -33.79
CA VAL A 452 18.76 0.54 -33.23
C VAL A 452 20.22 0.58 -32.75
N SER A 453 20.96 1.58 -33.23
CA SER A 453 22.35 1.87 -32.81
C SER A 453 22.40 2.95 -31.74
N SER A 454 23.48 2.99 -30.96
CA SER A 454 23.77 4.09 -30.03
C SER A 454 23.81 5.44 -30.75
N ASP A 455 24.29 5.52 -32.00
CA ASP A 455 24.26 6.71 -32.84
C ASP A 455 22.84 7.25 -33.07
N GLN A 456 21.85 6.37 -33.28
CA GLN A 456 20.45 6.76 -33.45
C GLN A 456 19.79 7.23 -32.14
N LEU A 457 20.30 6.78 -30.98
CA LEU A 457 19.85 7.19 -29.66
C LEU A 457 20.55 8.46 -29.16
N SER A 458 21.77 8.75 -29.64
CA SER A 458 22.55 9.93 -29.25
C SER A 458 21.80 11.27 -29.32
N PRO A 459 20.92 11.55 -30.31
CA PRO A 459 20.19 12.82 -30.36
C PRO A 459 19.17 13.00 -29.23
N TYR A 460 18.81 11.92 -28.52
CA TYR A 460 17.92 11.96 -27.37
C TYR A 460 18.62 12.37 -26.08
N LEU A 461 19.95 12.18 -26.04
CA LEU A 461 20.82 12.57 -24.94
C LEU A 461 21.57 13.89 -25.22
N ASP A 462 21.31 14.53 -26.36
CA ASP A 462 21.89 15.83 -26.71
C ASP A 462 21.09 16.98 -26.07
N PRO A 463 21.70 17.78 -25.16
CA PRO A 463 21.00 18.87 -24.50
C PRO A 463 20.64 20.03 -25.46
N GLN A 464 21.21 20.08 -26.66
CA GLN A 464 20.88 21.08 -27.68
C GLN A 464 19.62 20.70 -28.47
N ASN A 465 19.13 19.46 -28.36
CA ASN A 465 17.94 19.01 -29.06
C ASN A 465 16.68 19.17 -28.19
N ALA A 466 16.04 20.34 -28.30
CA ALA A 466 14.93 20.74 -27.42
C ALA A 466 13.70 19.80 -27.48
N ASP A 467 13.49 19.10 -28.59
CA ASP A 467 12.32 18.25 -28.83
C ASP A 467 12.54 16.78 -28.44
N LYS A 468 13.70 16.44 -27.87
CA LYS A 468 14.04 15.08 -27.43
C LYS A 468 14.14 14.96 -25.91
N THR A 469 14.24 13.73 -25.39
CA THR A 469 14.05 13.42 -23.96
C THR A 469 14.89 14.32 -23.03
N LEU A 470 16.19 14.52 -23.27
CA LEU A 470 16.99 15.42 -22.43
C LEU A 470 16.55 16.88 -22.53
N GLY A 471 16.31 17.39 -23.75
CA GLY A 471 15.83 18.76 -23.97
C GLY A 471 14.48 19.02 -23.31
N LEU A 472 13.55 18.07 -23.39
CA LEU A 472 12.24 18.12 -22.75
C LEU A 472 12.36 18.15 -21.22
N VAL A 473 13.22 17.33 -20.63
CA VAL A 473 13.49 17.35 -19.18
C VAL A 473 14.06 18.70 -18.75
N LEU A 474 15.05 19.24 -19.47
CA LEU A 474 15.66 20.54 -19.16
C LEU A 474 14.64 21.69 -19.25
N ALA A 475 13.77 21.68 -20.27
CA ALA A 475 12.69 22.64 -20.41
C ALA A 475 11.67 22.52 -19.27
N GLN A 476 11.30 21.30 -18.90
CA GLN A 476 10.33 21.05 -17.85
C GLN A 476 10.87 21.41 -16.45
N LEU A 477 12.16 21.16 -16.17
CA LEU A 477 12.82 21.59 -14.95
C LEU A 477 12.78 23.12 -14.79
N LYS A 478 12.99 23.87 -15.88
CA LYS A 478 12.85 25.35 -15.88
C LYS A 478 11.42 25.77 -15.48
N ILE A 479 10.40 25.09 -16.00
CA ILE A 479 8.99 25.36 -15.64
C ILE A 479 8.75 25.08 -14.15
N VAL A 480 9.18 23.91 -13.66
CA VAL A 480 9.06 23.54 -12.24
C VAL A 480 9.76 24.59 -11.36
N ASN A 481 11.01 24.94 -11.65
CA ASN A 481 11.77 25.92 -10.86
C ASN A 481 11.15 27.32 -10.89
N ALA A 482 10.46 27.70 -11.97
CA ALA A 482 9.71 28.95 -12.04
C ALA A 482 8.39 28.94 -11.24
N LEU A 483 7.82 27.76 -10.99
CA LEU A 483 6.57 27.57 -10.23
C LEU A 483 6.82 27.37 -8.73
N LEU A 484 7.93 26.74 -8.34
CA LEU A 484 8.30 26.51 -6.93
C LEU A 484 8.15 27.75 -6.02
N PRO A 485 8.66 28.95 -6.37
CA PRO A 485 8.55 30.12 -5.49
C PRO A 485 7.13 30.71 -5.43
N LYS A 486 6.19 30.27 -6.26
CA LYS A 486 4.80 30.75 -6.28
C LYS A 486 3.90 30.04 -5.27
N VAL A 487 4.41 28.99 -4.62
CA VAL A 487 3.65 28.22 -3.62
C VAL A 487 4.52 28.00 -2.36
N PRO A 488 3.91 27.71 -1.20
CA PRO A 488 4.66 27.37 0.00
C PRO A 488 5.64 26.20 -0.22
N GLN A 489 6.89 26.39 0.18
CA GLN A 489 7.95 25.38 0.14
C GLN A 489 8.43 25.05 1.56
N PRO A 490 8.89 23.82 1.84
CA PRO A 490 9.52 23.50 3.12
C PRO A 490 10.69 24.45 3.43
N ARG A 491 10.73 24.98 4.67
CA ARG A 491 11.83 25.83 5.12
C ARG A 491 13.12 25.00 5.22
N GLN A 492 14.17 25.45 4.55
CA GLN A 492 15.48 24.81 4.58
C GLN A 492 16.09 24.83 6.00
N GLY A 493 16.87 23.79 6.34
CA GLY A 493 17.60 23.69 7.62
C GLY A 493 16.79 23.15 8.81
N ILE A 494 15.56 22.70 8.60
CA ILE A 494 14.75 22.00 9.61
C ILE A 494 14.75 20.50 9.29
N ALA A 495 15.20 19.66 10.23
CA ALA A 495 15.34 18.22 10.03
C ALA A 495 14.00 17.50 9.84
N ASN A 496 12.98 17.85 10.63
CA ASN A 496 11.65 17.25 10.50
C ASN A 496 10.89 17.86 9.31
N SER A 497 10.59 17.05 8.31
CA SER A 497 9.95 17.48 7.05
C SER A 497 8.58 18.12 7.23
N GLN A 498 7.77 17.63 8.18
CA GLN A 498 6.45 18.18 8.49
C GLN A 498 6.57 19.56 9.15
N GLN A 499 7.49 19.71 10.10
CA GLN A 499 7.80 21.00 10.72
C GLN A 499 8.37 21.98 9.70
N ALA A 500 9.26 21.52 8.81
CA ALA A 500 9.82 22.32 7.73
C ALA A 500 8.73 22.87 6.80
N LEU A 501 7.79 22.01 6.38
CA LEU A 501 6.64 22.41 5.57
C LEU A 501 5.74 23.39 6.33
N GLN A 502 5.39 23.12 7.59
CA GLN A 502 4.54 24.00 8.38
C GLN A 502 5.15 25.40 8.56
N GLN A 503 6.46 25.50 8.81
CA GLN A 503 7.15 26.79 8.87
C GLN A 503 7.16 27.49 7.52
N GLY A 504 7.38 26.76 6.42
CA GLY A 504 7.29 27.28 5.07
C GLY A 504 5.92 27.86 4.72
N ILE A 505 4.84 27.20 5.15
CA ILE A 505 3.45 27.68 5.01
C ILE A 505 3.26 28.99 5.79
N ASN A 506 3.76 29.05 7.03
CA ASN A 506 3.65 30.24 7.86
C ASN A 506 4.40 31.43 7.24
N ASP A 507 5.61 31.21 6.74
CA ASP A 507 6.42 32.25 6.08
C ASP A 507 5.74 32.79 4.83
N PHE A 508 5.21 31.89 4.01
CA PHE A 508 4.51 32.24 2.79
C PHE A 508 3.26 33.10 3.07
N ALA A 509 2.47 32.69 4.07
CA ALA A 509 1.29 33.43 4.52
C ALA A 509 1.63 34.80 5.13
N GLN A 510 2.72 34.89 5.92
CA GLN A 510 3.21 36.14 6.48
C GLN A 510 3.68 37.10 5.39
N ASN A 511 4.44 36.62 4.41
CA ASN A 511 4.90 37.45 3.29
C ASN A 511 3.73 38.03 2.47
N LYS A 512 2.61 37.30 2.37
CA LYS A 512 1.40 37.78 1.72
C LYS A 512 0.64 38.83 2.56
N ASN A 513 0.84 38.87 3.88
CA ASN A 513 0.04 39.62 4.84
C ASN A 513 -1.45 39.22 4.81
N ILE A 514 -1.73 37.92 4.97
CA ILE A 514 -3.13 37.44 5.12
C ILE A 514 -3.83 38.12 6.31
N THR A 515 -5.15 38.24 6.24
CA THR A 515 -5.93 38.96 7.25
C THR A 515 -5.71 38.41 8.66
N PRO A 516 -5.47 39.27 9.68
CA PRO A 516 -5.33 38.83 11.07
C PRO A 516 -6.51 38.00 11.55
N GLY A 517 -6.23 36.91 12.27
CA GLY A 517 -7.26 35.96 12.72
C GLY A 517 -7.54 34.81 11.75
N PHE A 518 -6.83 34.73 10.63
CA PHE A 518 -6.86 33.59 9.70
C PHE A 518 -5.47 32.96 9.55
N VAL A 519 -5.44 31.68 9.15
CA VAL A 519 -4.22 30.92 8.85
C VAL A 519 -4.35 30.15 7.54
N LEU A 520 -3.25 30.03 6.82
CA LEU A 520 -3.13 29.18 5.64
C LEU A 520 -2.87 27.72 6.07
N LYS A 521 -3.61 26.77 5.51
CA LYS A 521 -3.41 25.33 5.73
C LYS A 521 -3.30 24.59 4.41
N SER A 522 -2.46 23.56 4.40
CA SER A 522 -2.45 22.57 3.31
C SER A 522 -3.54 21.52 3.52
N VAL A 523 -4.17 21.10 2.43
CA VAL A 523 -5.11 19.99 2.36
C VAL A 523 -4.69 19.11 1.19
N ALA A 524 -4.66 17.79 1.38
CA ALA A 524 -4.34 16.88 0.30
C ALA A 524 -5.44 16.87 -0.78
N GLN A 525 -5.04 16.86 -2.05
CA GLN A 525 -5.93 16.57 -3.16
C GLN A 525 -6.31 15.07 -3.18
N PRO A 526 -7.39 14.68 -3.88
CA PRO A 526 -7.73 13.27 -4.06
C PRO A 526 -6.56 12.46 -4.61
N ARG A 527 -6.27 11.34 -3.94
CA ARG A 527 -5.19 10.41 -4.28
C ARG A 527 -5.39 9.79 -5.65
N TYR A 528 -4.30 9.37 -6.26
CA TYR A 528 -4.29 8.43 -7.38
C TYR A 528 -4.18 7.01 -6.84
N TRP A 529 -4.68 6.04 -7.61
CA TRP A 529 -4.77 4.64 -7.23
C TRP A 529 -4.09 3.76 -8.28
N LEU A 530 -3.40 2.72 -7.82
CA LEU A 530 -2.73 1.72 -8.65
C LEU A 530 -3.06 0.34 -8.07
N PRO A 531 -3.45 -0.66 -8.87
CA PRO A 531 -3.75 -2.00 -8.37
C PRO A 531 -2.52 -2.64 -7.72
N ASN A 532 -2.73 -3.42 -6.67
CA ASN A 532 -1.67 -4.23 -6.06
C ASN A 532 -1.22 -5.36 -7.00
N ASN A 533 -0.02 -5.89 -6.81
CA ASN A 533 0.29 -7.22 -7.35
C ASN A 533 -0.52 -8.28 -6.58
N PRO A 534 -0.82 -9.44 -7.20
CA PRO A 534 -1.35 -10.58 -6.47
C PRO A 534 -0.45 -10.93 -5.27
N ASN A 535 -1.06 -11.35 -4.18
CA ASN A 535 -0.39 -11.82 -2.96
C ASN A 535 -0.62 -13.32 -2.80
N ILE A 536 0.38 -13.99 -2.26
CA ILE A 536 0.33 -15.41 -1.89
C ILE A 536 0.41 -15.55 -0.37
N LEU A 537 -0.27 -16.58 0.14
CA LEU A 537 -0.11 -17.07 1.50
C LEU A 537 0.16 -18.57 1.45
N ILE A 538 1.13 -19.02 2.23
CA ILE A 538 1.56 -20.41 2.34
C ILE A 538 1.37 -20.82 3.80
N SER A 539 0.57 -21.85 4.05
CA SER A 539 0.34 -22.44 5.38
C SER A 539 1.00 -23.81 5.51
N GLY A 540 1.50 -24.11 6.71
CA GLY A 540 2.14 -25.38 7.06
C GLY A 540 3.66 -25.29 7.16
N ILE A 541 4.24 -24.14 6.84
CA ILE A 541 5.69 -23.91 6.88
C ILE A 541 6.08 -23.09 8.11
N SER A 542 6.98 -23.64 8.93
CA SER A 542 7.55 -22.90 10.06
C SER A 542 8.35 -21.69 9.55
N PRO A 543 7.97 -20.46 9.92
CA PRO A 543 8.89 -19.34 9.77
C PRO A 543 10.09 -19.49 10.71
N ASP A 544 11.13 -18.70 10.47
CA ASP A 544 12.19 -18.50 11.48
C ASP A 544 11.52 -18.08 12.82
N PRO A 545 11.83 -18.71 13.97
CA PRO A 545 11.22 -18.38 15.26
C PRO A 545 11.18 -16.86 15.48
N LEU A 546 9.96 -16.36 15.60
CA LEU A 546 9.69 -14.94 15.80
C LEU A 546 10.33 -14.47 17.10
N VAL A 547 11.36 -13.63 17.00
CA VAL A 547 11.81 -12.82 18.13
C VAL A 547 10.81 -11.69 18.27
N ASP A 548 10.01 -11.71 19.34
CA ASP A 548 9.15 -10.60 19.72
C ASP A 548 10.03 -9.34 19.80
N PRO A 549 9.80 -8.31 18.95
CA PRO A 549 10.64 -7.13 18.91
C PRO A 549 10.68 -6.37 20.23
N GLU A 550 9.69 -6.57 21.10
CA GLU A 550 9.58 -5.99 22.44
C GLU A 550 10.34 -6.80 23.50
N THR A 551 10.74 -8.04 23.21
CA THR A 551 11.53 -8.85 24.15
C THR A 551 12.99 -8.45 24.09
N ALA A 552 13.51 -7.93 25.20
CA ALA A 552 14.91 -7.56 25.32
C ALA A 552 15.85 -8.77 25.18
N LEU A 553 16.97 -8.58 24.49
CA LEU A 553 18.03 -9.59 24.41
C LEU A 553 18.82 -9.61 25.72
N VAL A 554 18.90 -10.75 26.39
CA VAL A 554 19.68 -10.89 27.62
C VAL A 554 21.16 -11.13 27.30
N VAL A 555 22.00 -10.16 27.64
CA VAL A 555 23.46 -10.21 27.53
C VAL A 555 24.11 -10.52 28.88
N ARG A 556 25.38 -10.92 28.89
CA ARG A 556 26.08 -11.36 30.12
C ARG A 556 27.40 -10.65 30.31
N LEU A 557 27.89 -10.60 31.55
CA LEU A 557 29.26 -10.18 31.88
C LEU A 557 30.19 -11.39 32.04
N PRO A 558 31.53 -11.24 31.92
CA PRO A 558 32.48 -12.34 32.11
C PRO A 558 32.37 -13.02 33.48
N ALA A 559 31.97 -12.25 34.50
CA ALA A 559 31.73 -12.77 35.85
C ALA A 559 30.52 -13.72 35.93
N GLN A 560 29.63 -13.70 34.93
CA GLN A 560 28.41 -14.49 34.84
C GLN A 560 28.56 -15.70 33.89
N LEU A 561 29.71 -15.92 33.27
CA LEU A 561 29.97 -17.12 32.47
C LEU A 561 29.97 -18.37 33.36
N ILE A 562 29.50 -19.48 32.82
CA ILE A 562 29.51 -20.78 33.49
C ILE A 562 30.95 -21.25 33.66
N LYS A 563 31.35 -21.48 34.91
CA LYS A 563 32.69 -21.99 35.27
C LYS A 563 32.68 -23.43 35.78
N SER A 564 31.52 -23.92 36.18
CA SER A 564 31.35 -25.28 36.72
C SER A 564 29.90 -25.72 36.72
N PHE A 565 29.69 -27.03 36.77
CA PHE A 565 28.37 -27.64 37.00
C PHE A 565 28.49 -28.80 38.00
N THR A 566 27.37 -29.20 38.60
CA THR A 566 27.32 -30.24 39.64
C THR A 566 26.60 -31.47 39.12
N VAL A 567 27.24 -32.63 39.21
CA VAL A 567 26.64 -33.93 38.91
C VAL A 567 26.76 -34.82 40.13
N ALA A 568 25.65 -35.33 40.65
CA ALA A 568 25.63 -36.22 41.81
C ALA A 568 26.48 -35.69 43.00
N SER A 569 26.33 -34.41 43.35
CA SER A 569 27.10 -33.69 44.39
C SER A 569 28.61 -33.50 44.10
N THR A 570 29.08 -33.86 42.91
CA THR A 570 30.47 -33.61 42.47
C THR A 570 30.50 -32.37 41.59
N GLN A 571 31.27 -31.36 41.99
CA GLN A 571 31.48 -30.17 41.18
C GLN A 571 32.54 -30.44 40.09
N ILE A 572 32.18 -30.15 38.85
CA ILE A 572 33.01 -30.32 37.66
C ILE A 572 33.32 -28.94 37.11
N ASP A 573 34.61 -28.58 37.10
CA ASP A 573 35.13 -27.34 36.56
C ASP A 573 36.32 -27.59 35.62
N ALA A 574 36.89 -26.53 35.05
CA ALA A 574 38.03 -26.64 34.14
C ALA A 574 39.26 -27.34 34.78
N SER A 575 39.47 -27.20 36.09
CA SER A 575 40.58 -27.83 36.80
C SER A 575 40.37 -29.35 36.96
N THR A 576 39.13 -29.78 37.20
CA THR A 576 38.73 -31.19 37.23
C THR A 576 38.95 -31.86 35.87
N LEU A 577 38.63 -31.15 34.79
CA LEU A 577 38.71 -31.70 33.42
C LEU A 577 40.14 -31.71 32.87
N GLY A 578 40.95 -30.69 33.15
CA GLY A 578 42.33 -30.58 32.69
C GLY A 578 42.43 -30.73 31.16
N ASN A 579 43.32 -31.62 30.70
CA ASN A 579 43.61 -31.82 29.26
C ASN A 579 42.44 -32.41 28.44
N ILE A 580 41.31 -32.75 29.07
CA ILE A 580 40.08 -33.13 28.35
C ILE A 580 39.51 -31.93 27.57
N ILE A 581 39.77 -30.72 28.06
CA ILE A 581 39.55 -29.46 27.33
C ILE A 581 40.79 -29.22 26.45
N PRO A 582 40.70 -29.33 25.13
CA PRO A 582 41.86 -29.09 24.25
C PRO A 582 42.35 -27.64 24.35
N ALA A 583 43.62 -27.41 24.69
CA ALA A 583 44.10 -26.08 25.09
C ALA A 583 44.11 -25.03 23.97
N LEU A 584 43.29 -23.98 24.05
CA LEU A 584 43.37 -22.71 23.30
C LEU A 584 44.72 -22.37 22.61
N SER A 585 44.97 -22.53 21.30
CA SER A 585 46.26 -22.08 20.73
C SER A 585 46.33 -20.55 20.67
N ASP A 586 47.51 -19.95 20.89
CA ASP A 586 47.79 -18.51 20.75
C ASP A 586 46.80 -17.54 21.42
N THR A 587 46.24 -17.89 22.57
CA THR A 587 45.22 -17.06 23.26
C THR A 587 45.62 -15.61 23.54
N GLN A 588 46.91 -15.28 23.55
CA GLN A 588 47.42 -13.91 23.69
C GLN A 588 47.03 -12.96 22.54
N VAL A 589 46.70 -13.48 21.35
CA VAL A 589 46.27 -12.65 20.21
C VAL A 589 44.76 -12.43 20.19
N LEU A 590 44.01 -13.12 21.05
CA LEU A 590 42.56 -13.04 21.13
C LEU A 590 42.13 -11.98 22.16
N PRO A 591 40.93 -11.40 22.03
CA PRO A 591 40.37 -10.54 23.07
C PRO A 591 40.32 -11.23 24.45
N ALA A 592 40.40 -10.42 25.50
CA ALA A 592 40.22 -10.91 26.87
C ALA A 592 38.88 -11.66 27.00
N ASN A 593 38.86 -12.70 27.85
CA ASN A 593 37.69 -13.55 28.12
C ASN A 593 37.23 -14.50 27.01
N VAL A 594 37.84 -14.51 25.81
CA VAL A 594 37.55 -15.55 24.79
C VAL A 594 37.87 -16.95 25.29
N GLN A 595 38.96 -17.12 26.06
CA GLN A 595 39.30 -18.39 26.70
C GLN A 595 38.25 -18.84 27.74
N ASP A 596 37.59 -17.89 28.42
CA ASP A 596 36.53 -18.20 29.38
C ASP A 596 35.27 -18.70 28.64
N ILE A 597 34.92 -18.07 27.51
CA ILE A 597 33.83 -18.52 26.62
C ILE A 597 34.11 -19.92 26.07
N TYR A 598 35.34 -20.17 25.62
CA TYR A 598 35.75 -21.50 25.14
C TYR A 598 35.65 -22.58 26.24
N THR A 599 35.96 -22.20 27.48
CA THR A 599 35.82 -23.09 28.63
C THR A 599 34.34 -23.36 28.94
N GLU A 600 33.50 -22.33 28.94
CA GLU A 600 32.04 -22.46 29.08
C GLU A 600 31.46 -23.39 28.00
N PHE A 601 31.79 -23.17 26.73
CA PHE A 601 31.37 -23.99 25.60
C PHE A 601 31.59 -25.48 25.86
N PHE A 602 32.75 -25.85 26.40
CA PHE A 602 33.05 -27.24 26.72
C PHE A 602 32.21 -27.78 27.89
N LEU A 603 31.96 -26.94 28.91
CA LEU A 603 31.20 -27.29 30.11
C LEU A 603 29.69 -27.43 29.85
N VAL A 604 29.16 -26.81 28.80
CA VAL A 604 27.73 -26.89 28.45
C VAL A 604 27.44 -27.91 27.34
N ASP A 605 28.46 -28.44 26.64
CA ASP A 605 28.29 -29.41 25.54
C ASP A 605 28.05 -30.85 26.06
N PRO A 606 26.83 -31.42 25.91
CA PRO A 606 26.52 -32.77 26.37
C PRO A 606 27.37 -33.87 25.70
N ALA A 607 27.93 -33.61 24.51
CA ALA A 607 28.79 -34.57 23.80
C ALA A 607 30.10 -34.89 24.56
N ASN A 608 30.45 -34.09 25.57
CA ASN A 608 31.62 -34.33 26.42
C ASN A 608 31.36 -35.32 27.57
N ALA A 609 30.11 -35.73 27.80
CA ALA A 609 29.72 -36.53 28.97
C ALA A 609 30.52 -37.84 29.13
N ALA A 610 30.85 -38.53 28.04
CA ALA A 610 31.63 -39.77 28.08
C ALA A 610 33.05 -39.55 28.64
N GLN A 611 33.75 -38.51 28.16
CA GLN A 611 35.10 -38.17 28.62
C GLN A 611 35.09 -37.66 30.06
N ILE A 612 34.09 -36.86 30.41
CA ILE A 612 33.89 -36.36 31.78
C ILE A 612 33.65 -37.53 32.73
N ALA A 613 32.83 -38.51 32.36
CA ALA A 613 32.57 -39.71 33.15
C ALA A 613 33.84 -40.55 33.39
N VAL A 614 34.64 -40.78 32.34
CA VAL A 614 35.93 -41.48 32.46
C VAL A 614 36.88 -40.76 33.43
N LYS A 615 36.91 -39.43 33.38
CA LYS A 615 37.79 -38.61 34.23
C LYS A 615 37.38 -38.57 35.69
N THR A 616 36.08 -38.46 35.93
CA THR A 616 35.50 -38.22 37.26
C THR A 616 35.11 -39.52 37.97
N GLY A 617 34.97 -40.62 37.24
CA GLY A 617 34.44 -41.89 37.76
C GLY A 617 32.91 -41.92 37.91
N LEU A 618 32.21 -40.89 37.43
CA LEU A 618 30.75 -40.81 37.47
C LEU A 618 30.11 -41.66 36.36
N SER A 619 28.82 -41.96 36.49
CA SER A 619 28.03 -42.62 35.42
C SER A 619 27.91 -41.70 34.21
N GLN A 620 28.29 -42.18 33.02
CA GLN A 620 28.11 -41.44 31.76
C GLN A 620 26.67 -40.98 31.56
N GLN A 621 25.68 -41.83 31.83
CA GLN A 621 24.27 -41.48 31.66
C GLN A 621 23.86 -40.33 32.59
N THR A 622 24.37 -40.32 33.83
CA THR A 622 24.06 -39.27 34.81
C THR A 622 24.71 -37.95 34.42
N VAL A 623 25.96 -37.97 33.95
CA VAL A 623 26.63 -36.77 33.42
C VAL A 623 25.89 -36.24 32.21
N TYR A 624 25.60 -37.11 31.24
CA TYR A 624 24.91 -36.74 30.00
C TYR A 624 23.53 -36.14 30.26
N SER A 625 22.68 -36.79 31.06
CA SER A 625 21.35 -36.26 31.41
C SER A 625 21.40 -34.94 32.17
N THR A 626 22.40 -34.72 33.03
CA THR A 626 22.57 -33.44 33.73
C THR A 626 22.94 -32.33 32.76
N MET A 627 23.87 -32.60 31.82
CA MET A 627 24.30 -31.62 30.83
C MET A 627 23.18 -31.33 29.83
N GLN A 628 22.53 -32.35 29.28
CA GLN A 628 21.44 -32.25 28.30
C GLN A 628 20.23 -31.48 28.85
N ALA A 629 19.95 -31.57 30.15
CA ALA A 629 18.83 -30.85 30.75
C ALA A 629 19.07 -29.33 30.84
N HIS A 630 20.33 -28.88 30.80
CA HIS A 630 20.73 -27.48 31.02
C HIS A 630 20.00 -26.81 32.20
N ASP A 631 19.73 -27.56 33.28
CA ASP A 631 19.01 -27.05 34.43
C ASP A 631 19.87 -26.01 35.16
N LYS A 632 19.37 -24.78 35.28
CA LYS A 632 20.04 -23.67 35.96
C LYS A 632 20.51 -24.02 37.37
N THR A 633 19.86 -24.96 38.06
CA THR A 633 20.25 -25.41 39.41
C THR A 633 21.50 -26.30 39.41
N ALA A 634 21.82 -26.95 38.30
CA ALA A 634 23.01 -27.77 38.16
C ALA A 634 24.26 -26.93 37.84
N TYR A 635 24.11 -25.75 37.23
CA TYR A 635 25.21 -24.87 36.84
C TYR A 635 25.47 -23.81 37.91
N ASN A 636 26.63 -23.89 38.59
CA ASN A 636 26.93 -23.03 39.73
C ASN A 636 27.55 -21.69 39.29
N ASN A 637 27.20 -20.61 40.00
CA ASN A 637 27.88 -19.29 39.93
C ASN A 637 27.95 -18.67 38.51
N GLY A 638 26.90 -18.81 37.71
CA GLY A 638 26.80 -18.18 36.39
C GLY A 638 25.37 -18.16 35.84
N VAL A 639 25.19 -17.57 34.66
CA VAL A 639 23.92 -17.49 33.92
C VAL A 639 24.10 -18.19 32.59
N LEU A 640 23.25 -19.17 32.29
CA LEU A 640 23.28 -19.85 30.99
C LEU A 640 23.03 -18.84 29.85
N PRO A 641 23.74 -18.95 28.70
CA PRO A 641 23.50 -18.08 27.56
C PRO A 641 22.07 -18.21 27.04
N GLN A 642 21.48 -17.10 26.57
CA GLN A 642 20.19 -17.10 25.88
C GLN A 642 20.37 -17.55 24.42
N THR A 643 20.82 -18.79 24.23
CA THR A 643 20.94 -19.48 22.92
C THR A 643 20.30 -20.86 23.02
N ASP A 644 20.06 -21.49 21.88
CA ASP A 644 19.66 -22.90 21.81
C ASP A 644 20.81 -23.78 22.31
N LEU A 645 20.64 -24.39 23.48
CA LEU A 645 21.61 -25.31 24.08
C LEU A 645 21.27 -26.78 23.82
N SER A 646 20.18 -27.06 23.10
CA SER A 646 19.80 -28.43 22.77
C SER A 646 20.83 -29.10 21.84
N GLU A 647 20.77 -30.43 21.76
CA GLU A 647 21.57 -31.15 20.77
C GLU A 647 21.16 -30.75 19.36
N TRP A 648 22.12 -30.77 18.45
CA TRP A 648 21.90 -30.34 17.08
C TRP A 648 20.79 -31.12 16.39
N ARG A 649 19.99 -30.36 15.63
CA ARG A 649 19.05 -30.85 14.62
C ARG A 649 19.28 -30.08 13.33
N GLN A 650 19.02 -30.71 12.20
CA GLN A 650 19.19 -30.07 10.91
C GLN A 650 17.98 -29.18 10.62
N LYS A 651 18.09 -27.91 11.01
CA LYS A 651 17.03 -26.92 10.81
C LYS A 651 16.83 -26.60 9.34
N TRP A 652 15.59 -26.25 8.97
CA TRP A 652 15.24 -25.72 7.65
C TRP A 652 14.49 -24.40 7.85
N GLN A 653 15.18 -23.29 7.59
CA GLN A 653 14.69 -21.94 7.87
C GLN A 653 14.42 -21.19 6.56
N PRO A 654 13.17 -21.18 6.08
CA PRO A 654 12.82 -20.58 4.79
C PRO A 654 13.11 -19.07 4.80
N VAL A 655 13.78 -18.59 3.75
CA VAL A 655 14.12 -17.17 3.57
C VAL A 655 13.55 -16.62 2.27
N TYR A 656 13.45 -17.44 1.21
CA TYR A 656 13.01 -16.98 -0.11
C TYR A 656 11.96 -17.88 -0.72
N MET A 657 11.14 -17.27 -1.57
CA MET A 657 10.36 -17.98 -2.57
C MET A 657 10.72 -17.50 -3.97
N GLU A 658 10.70 -18.43 -4.91
CA GLU A 658 10.58 -18.13 -6.33
C GLU A 658 9.24 -18.61 -6.85
N TRP A 659 8.68 -17.85 -7.76
CA TRP A 659 7.39 -18.14 -8.36
C TRP A 659 7.44 -17.90 -9.86
N GLN A 660 6.68 -18.70 -10.59
CA GLN A 660 6.51 -18.57 -12.02
C GLN A 660 5.03 -18.71 -12.35
N LEU A 661 4.49 -17.69 -12.99
CA LEU A 661 3.13 -17.63 -13.47
C LEU A 661 3.10 -17.68 -14.99
N THR A 662 2.09 -18.35 -15.52
CA THR A 662 1.67 -18.17 -16.91
C THR A 662 0.45 -17.27 -16.95
N HIS A 663 0.53 -16.18 -17.72
CA HIS A 663 -0.54 -15.21 -17.94
C HIS A 663 -1.16 -15.39 -19.32
N ILE A 664 -2.46 -15.67 -19.38
CA ILE A 664 -3.27 -15.59 -20.60
C ILE A 664 -3.96 -14.22 -20.59
N ALA A 665 -3.36 -13.27 -21.30
CA ALA A 665 -3.84 -11.89 -21.32
C ALA A 665 -5.15 -11.76 -22.09
N VAL A 666 -6.09 -11.00 -21.54
CA VAL A 666 -7.36 -10.66 -22.19
C VAL A 666 -7.48 -9.14 -22.32
N PRO A 667 -7.41 -8.58 -23.54
CA PRO A 667 -7.53 -7.14 -23.72
C PRO A 667 -8.93 -6.67 -23.28
N PHE A 668 -9.04 -5.42 -22.81
CA PHE A 668 -10.32 -4.87 -22.35
C PHE A 668 -11.40 -4.92 -23.44
N ALA A 669 -11.02 -4.56 -24.66
CA ALA A 669 -11.87 -4.63 -25.83
C ALA A 669 -11.06 -5.06 -27.06
N TRP A 670 -11.76 -5.49 -28.11
CA TRP A 670 -11.17 -6.04 -29.32
C TRP A 670 -11.83 -5.45 -30.57
N LYS A 671 -11.02 -5.06 -31.56
CA LYS A 671 -11.48 -4.66 -32.89
C LYS A 671 -11.42 -5.89 -33.78
N THR A 672 -12.50 -6.23 -34.49
CA THR A 672 -12.52 -7.42 -35.35
C THR A 672 -11.54 -7.26 -36.52
N SER A 673 -11.46 -6.05 -37.08
CA SER A 673 -10.46 -5.64 -38.05
C SER A 673 -9.71 -4.39 -37.56
N PRO A 674 -8.40 -4.25 -37.85
CA PRO A 674 -7.59 -3.08 -37.46
C PRO A 674 -8.19 -1.70 -37.81
N GLY A 675 -8.92 -1.62 -38.92
CA GLY A 675 -9.56 -0.39 -39.39
C GLY A 675 -10.91 -0.08 -38.76
N ASP A 676 -11.43 -0.94 -37.87
CA ASP A 676 -12.74 -0.75 -37.25
C ASP A 676 -12.69 0.45 -36.29
N GLN A 677 -13.72 1.31 -36.39
CA GLN A 677 -13.89 2.45 -35.47
C GLN A 677 -14.44 2.03 -34.11
N HIS A 678 -15.03 0.83 -34.01
CA HIS A 678 -15.66 0.33 -32.79
C HIS A 678 -14.97 -0.96 -32.36
N SER A 679 -14.77 -1.11 -31.05
CA SER A 679 -14.30 -2.35 -30.43
C SER A 679 -15.42 -3.01 -29.63
N THR A 680 -15.42 -4.33 -29.56
CA THR A 680 -16.29 -5.14 -28.71
C THR A 680 -15.61 -5.39 -27.36
N PRO A 681 -16.28 -5.13 -26.22
CA PRO A 681 -15.69 -5.39 -24.91
C PRO A 681 -15.58 -6.90 -24.63
N ASN A 682 -14.48 -7.31 -24.01
CA ASN A 682 -14.28 -8.68 -23.49
C ASN A 682 -14.70 -8.82 -22.02
N TRP A 683 -15.15 -7.73 -21.41
CA TRP A 683 -15.49 -7.65 -19.99
C TRP A 683 -16.85 -6.98 -19.84
N SER A 684 -17.68 -7.51 -18.96
CA SER A 684 -18.99 -6.97 -18.61
C SER A 684 -18.94 -6.34 -17.23
N PHE A 685 -19.43 -5.12 -17.09
CA PHE A 685 -19.53 -4.47 -15.78
C PHE A 685 -20.84 -4.88 -15.08
N ASN A 686 -20.73 -5.56 -13.94
CA ASN A 686 -21.89 -6.05 -13.17
C ASN A 686 -22.53 -4.97 -12.27
N GLY A 687 -21.98 -3.75 -12.28
CA GLY A 687 -22.37 -2.62 -11.43
C GLY A 687 -21.40 -2.35 -10.27
N THR A 688 -20.51 -3.29 -9.94
CA THR A 688 -19.49 -3.16 -8.88
C THR A 688 -18.08 -3.43 -9.40
N ASP A 689 -17.93 -4.46 -10.24
CA ASP A 689 -16.67 -4.85 -10.86
C ASP A 689 -16.90 -5.45 -12.27
N TYR A 690 -15.80 -5.81 -12.93
CA TYR A 690 -15.78 -6.39 -14.26
C TYR A 690 -15.59 -7.91 -14.23
N GLU A 691 -16.48 -8.58 -14.95
CA GLU A 691 -16.52 -10.02 -15.16
C GLU A 691 -16.12 -10.33 -16.61
N MET A 692 -15.28 -11.35 -16.81
CA MET A 692 -14.87 -11.73 -18.17
C MET A 692 -16.04 -12.38 -18.91
N ILE A 693 -16.22 -12.11 -20.20
CA ILE A 693 -17.27 -12.79 -20.98
C ILE A 693 -16.89 -14.24 -21.33
N ALA A 694 -17.87 -15.08 -21.65
CA ALA A 694 -17.66 -16.52 -21.94
C ALA A 694 -16.78 -16.83 -23.16
N SER A 695 -16.57 -15.88 -24.07
CA SER A 695 -15.77 -16.08 -25.29
C SER A 695 -15.01 -14.81 -25.63
N PRO A 696 -13.96 -14.47 -24.84
CA PRO A 696 -13.20 -13.26 -25.06
C PRO A 696 -12.35 -13.37 -26.33
N GLN A 697 -12.23 -12.28 -27.06
CA GLN A 697 -11.40 -12.17 -28.26
C GLN A 697 -9.98 -11.72 -27.90
N GLY A 698 -8.98 -12.16 -28.67
CA GLY A 698 -7.57 -11.81 -28.44
C GLY A 698 -6.87 -12.60 -27.33
N ALA A 699 -7.55 -13.56 -26.69
CA ALA A 699 -7.03 -14.39 -25.60
C ALA A 699 -6.29 -15.65 -26.11
N GLN A 700 -5.27 -15.49 -26.97
CA GLN A 700 -4.59 -16.63 -27.61
C GLN A 700 -3.12 -16.82 -27.23
N THR A 701 -2.46 -15.77 -26.73
CA THR A 701 -1.04 -15.81 -26.39
C THR A 701 -0.88 -15.81 -24.88
N SER A 702 -0.09 -16.77 -24.39
CA SER A 702 0.33 -16.83 -23.00
C SER A 702 1.76 -16.34 -22.84
N TYR A 703 2.04 -15.67 -21.72
CA TYR A 703 3.36 -15.17 -21.38
C TYR A 703 3.77 -15.66 -20.00
N THR A 704 5.06 -15.86 -19.79
CA THR A 704 5.59 -16.26 -18.49
C THR A 704 6.10 -15.04 -17.76
N VAL A 705 5.69 -14.89 -16.51
CA VAL A 705 6.23 -13.90 -15.58
C VAL A 705 6.75 -14.65 -14.37
N SER A 706 7.97 -14.34 -13.93
CA SER A 706 8.58 -14.96 -12.77
C SER A 706 9.24 -13.91 -11.88
N GLY A 707 9.46 -14.28 -10.63
CA GLY A 707 10.14 -13.41 -9.68
C GLY A 707 10.59 -14.17 -8.44
N ARG A 708 11.41 -13.48 -7.65
CA ARG A 708 11.88 -13.91 -6.34
C ARG A 708 11.38 -12.92 -5.29
N ALA A 709 11.04 -13.41 -4.12
CA ALA A 709 10.71 -12.56 -2.99
C ALA A 709 11.23 -13.17 -1.67
N ALA A 710 11.76 -12.32 -0.80
CA ALA A 710 12.04 -12.69 0.58
C ALA A 710 10.72 -13.03 1.29
N LEU A 711 10.69 -14.11 2.06
CA LEU A 711 9.51 -14.56 2.78
C LEU A 711 9.33 -13.75 4.05
N SER A 712 8.14 -13.19 4.24
CA SER A 712 7.81 -12.34 5.38
C SER A 712 6.83 -13.00 6.34
N THR A 713 7.09 -12.81 7.63
CA THR A 713 6.18 -13.17 8.74
C THR A 713 5.24 -12.02 9.13
N HIS A 714 5.23 -10.93 8.37
CA HIS A 714 4.49 -9.71 8.72
C HIS A 714 3.00 -9.97 8.98
N THR A 715 2.32 -10.75 8.13
CA THR A 715 0.88 -11.03 8.27
C THR A 715 0.60 -11.73 9.61
N GLN A 716 1.41 -12.73 9.95
CA GLN A 716 1.37 -13.45 11.22
C GLN A 716 1.58 -12.50 12.41
N MET A 717 2.63 -11.68 12.38
CA MET A 717 2.95 -10.75 13.46
C MET A 717 1.86 -9.69 13.68
N THR A 718 1.33 -9.14 12.59
CA THR A 718 0.31 -8.08 12.66
C THR A 718 -1.01 -8.60 13.18
N LEU A 719 -1.47 -9.73 12.67
CA LEU A 719 -2.67 -10.38 13.17
C LEU A 719 -2.48 -10.81 14.63
N GLY A 720 -1.32 -11.39 14.93
CA GLY A 720 -0.91 -11.79 16.26
C GLY A 720 -1.02 -10.64 17.27
N ALA A 721 -0.35 -9.54 16.98
CA ALA A 721 -0.38 -8.34 17.81
C ALA A 721 -1.80 -7.78 17.98
N ARG A 722 -2.61 -7.76 16.92
CA ARG A 722 -3.99 -7.27 16.95
C ARG A 722 -4.89 -8.13 17.82
N LEU A 723 -4.84 -9.46 17.68
CA LEU A 723 -5.67 -10.37 18.47
C LEU A 723 -5.28 -10.30 19.95
N LYS A 724 -3.98 -10.24 20.26
CA LYS A 724 -3.48 -10.03 21.63
C LYS A 724 -3.90 -8.67 22.20
N ALA A 725 -3.85 -7.60 21.41
CA ALA A 725 -4.31 -6.27 21.82
C ALA A 725 -5.82 -6.26 22.08
N TYR A 726 -6.60 -6.90 21.20
CA TYR A 726 -8.04 -7.03 21.33
C TYR A 726 -8.42 -7.86 22.56
N ALA A 727 -7.81 -9.03 22.78
CA ALA A 727 -8.03 -9.85 23.97
C ALA A 727 -7.71 -9.08 25.27
N ARG A 728 -6.61 -8.33 25.31
CA ARG A 728 -6.25 -7.46 26.45
C ARG A 728 -7.25 -6.32 26.68
N GLN A 729 -7.80 -5.75 25.61
CA GLN A 729 -8.75 -4.65 25.70
C GLN A 729 -10.08 -5.09 26.33
N TYR A 730 -10.53 -6.31 26.05
CA TYR A 730 -11.84 -6.81 26.49
C TYR A 730 -11.78 -7.80 27.66
N ASP A 731 -10.59 -8.24 28.09
CA ASP A 731 -10.36 -9.14 29.23
C ASP A 731 -11.23 -10.41 29.18
N ASP A 732 -11.26 -11.04 28.00
CA ASP A 732 -12.12 -12.19 27.71
C ASP A 732 -11.30 -13.49 27.56
N ASP A 733 -11.54 -14.44 28.45
CA ASP A 733 -10.90 -15.76 28.45
C ASP A 733 -11.16 -16.54 27.16
N ALA A 734 -12.32 -16.39 26.51
CA ALA A 734 -12.64 -17.07 25.26
C ALA A 734 -11.80 -16.55 24.08
N LEU A 735 -11.35 -15.30 24.13
CA LEU A 735 -10.44 -14.73 23.13
C LEU A 735 -8.99 -15.22 23.33
N ASN A 736 -8.59 -15.44 24.59
CA ASN A 736 -7.34 -16.12 24.90
C ASN A 736 -7.39 -17.59 24.45
N ASP A 737 -8.54 -18.26 24.60
CA ASP A 737 -8.74 -19.61 24.07
C ASP A 737 -8.68 -19.65 22.53
N LEU A 738 -9.28 -18.68 21.83
CA LEU A 738 -9.17 -18.55 20.36
C LEU A 738 -7.72 -18.29 19.92
N TRP A 739 -6.99 -17.42 20.63
CA TRP A 739 -5.56 -17.21 20.43
C TRP A 739 -4.79 -18.52 20.56
N ASP A 740 -5.06 -19.26 21.62
CA ASP A 740 -4.44 -20.55 21.89
C ASP A 740 -4.86 -21.62 20.88
N GLU A 741 -6.07 -21.57 20.34
CA GLU A 741 -6.59 -22.48 19.32
C GLU A 741 -5.95 -22.20 17.95
N ILE A 742 -5.85 -20.94 17.52
CA ILE A 742 -5.09 -20.56 16.31
C ILE A 742 -3.62 -20.98 16.46
N ASN A 743 -3.06 -20.82 17.66
CA ASN A 743 -1.73 -21.31 17.99
C ASN A 743 -1.61 -22.86 17.99
N LYS A 744 -2.71 -23.60 18.06
CA LYS A 744 -2.73 -25.07 18.01
C LYS A 744 -3.02 -25.64 16.62
N THR A 745 -3.89 -24.99 15.82
CA THR A 745 -4.37 -25.52 14.52
C THR A 745 -3.28 -25.54 13.45
N ASP A 746 -2.48 -24.47 13.35
CA ASP A 746 -1.37 -24.39 12.38
C ASP A 746 -0.07 -23.89 13.04
N GLN A 747 -0.02 -23.75 14.38
CA GLN A 747 1.14 -23.20 15.12
C GLN A 747 1.63 -21.84 14.56
N TRP A 748 0.72 -21.07 13.97
CA TRP A 748 1.03 -19.83 13.24
C TRP A 748 2.05 -20.00 12.09
N ARG A 749 2.11 -21.17 11.45
CA ARG A 749 2.99 -21.49 10.32
C ARG A 749 2.51 -20.86 9.00
N PHE A 750 2.43 -19.52 8.97
CA PHE A 750 1.95 -18.74 7.82
C PHE A 750 3.05 -17.84 7.26
N LEU A 751 3.30 -17.96 5.96
CA LEU A 751 4.20 -17.08 5.22
C LEU A 751 3.42 -16.36 4.13
N SER A 752 3.50 -15.03 4.09
CA SER A 752 2.78 -14.22 3.11
C SER A 752 3.74 -13.36 2.33
N GLN A 753 3.53 -13.24 1.02
CA GLN A 753 4.36 -12.41 0.18
C GLN A 753 3.61 -11.87 -1.04
N GLU A 754 3.97 -10.65 -1.44
CA GLU A 754 3.53 -10.09 -2.72
C GLU A 754 4.29 -10.77 -3.86
N LEU A 755 3.60 -11.13 -4.96
CA LEU A 755 4.23 -11.58 -6.20
C LEU A 755 4.83 -10.35 -6.93
N ALA A 756 5.82 -9.73 -6.30
CA ALA A 756 6.45 -8.48 -6.69
C ALA A 756 6.97 -8.54 -8.13
N TYR A 757 6.94 -7.43 -8.84
CA TYR A 757 7.28 -7.33 -10.27
C TYR A 757 6.23 -7.85 -11.25
N THR A 758 5.14 -8.50 -10.82
CA THR A 758 4.09 -8.96 -11.75
C THR A 758 3.55 -7.81 -12.61
N ASN A 759 3.05 -6.74 -12.00
CA ASN A 759 2.54 -5.56 -12.71
C ASN A 759 3.69 -4.77 -13.37
N ASP A 760 4.88 -4.71 -12.75
CA ASP A 760 6.02 -3.99 -13.30
C ASP A 760 6.47 -4.57 -14.64
N TYR A 761 6.60 -5.89 -14.75
CA TYR A 761 6.93 -6.57 -16.00
C TYR A 761 5.84 -6.42 -17.07
N LEU A 762 4.55 -6.41 -16.69
CA LEU A 762 3.46 -6.08 -17.62
C LEU A 762 3.55 -4.64 -18.15
N THR A 763 4.23 -3.73 -17.43
CA THR A 763 4.55 -2.38 -17.90
C THR A 763 5.98 -2.23 -18.44
N GLN A 764 6.70 -3.35 -18.62
CA GLN A 764 8.10 -3.43 -19.05
C GLN A 764 9.06 -2.60 -18.19
N ARG A 765 8.91 -2.69 -16.86
CA ARG A 765 9.78 -2.04 -15.88
C ARG A 765 10.53 -3.09 -15.06
N ASP A 766 11.85 -3.03 -15.09
CA ASP A 766 12.72 -3.86 -14.27
C ASP A 766 13.29 -3.00 -13.13
N ARG A 767 13.06 -3.45 -11.90
CA ARG A 767 13.44 -2.76 -10.67
C ARG A 767 14.60 -3.45 -9.94
N LYS A 768 15.13 -4.55 -10.49
CA LYS A 768 16.35 -5.18 -9.96
C LYS A 768 17.50 -4.18 -9.95
N LEU A 769 18.54 -4.43 -9.17
CA LEU A 769 19.71 -3.56 -9.05
C LEU A 769 20.29 -3.23 -10.44
N TYR A 770 20.42 -1.93 -10.74
CA TYR A 770 20.92 -1.45 -12.02
C TYR A 770 21.91 -0.29 -11.85
N ARG A 771 22.72 -0.06 -12.88
CA ARG A 771 23.72 1.02 -12.93
C ARG A 771 23.05 2.39 -13.07
N LYS A 772 23.44 3.37 -12.25
CA LYS A 772 22.92 4.74 -12.27
C LYS A 772 23.92 5.72 -12.92
N PRO A 773 23.46 6.81 -13.56
CA PRO A 773 24.31 7.80 -14.22
C PRO A 773 24.96 8.82 -13.25
N HIS A 774 25.55 8.35 -12.14
CA HIS A 774 25.99 9.24 -11.07
C HIS A 774 27.14 10.18 -11.49
N ASN A 775 27.98 9.74 -12.42
CA ASN A 775 29.19 10.47 -12.84
C ASN A 775 29.14 10.98 -14.28
N ASP A 776 28.13 10.58 -15.06
CA ASP A 776 27.96 11.08 -16.42
C ASP A 776 27.46 12.53 -16.40
N SER A 777 28.17 13.41 -17.11
CA SER A 777 27.88 14.84 -17.15
C SER A 777 27.88 15.40 -18.56
N PHE A 778 27.19 16.52 -18.74
CA PHE A 778 27.10 17.25 -19.99
C PHE A 778 27.12 18.76 -19.74
N ASN A 779 27.47 19.55 -20.76
CA ASN A 779 27.46 21.01 -20.67
C ASN A 779 26.21 21.59 -21.31
N TYR A 780 25.54 22.50 -20.61
CA TYR A 780 24.36 23.21 -21.09
C TYR A 780 24.29 24.61 -20.48
N GLU A 781 24.04 25.64 -21.28
CA GLU A 781 23.94 27.05 -20.84
C GLU A 781 25.08 27.54 -19.92
N ASN A 782 26.34 27.16 -20.23
CA ASN A 782 27.55 27.45 -19.45
C ASN A 782 27.63 26.80 -18.05
N GLN A 783 26.80 25.78 -17.81
CA GLN A 783 26.84 24.96 -16.60
C GLN A 783 27.20 23.51 -16.97
N THR A 784 27.86 22.81 -16.05
CA THR A 784 28.05 21.36 -16.13
C THR A 784 27.00 20.69 -15.27
N LEU A 785 26.16 19.86 -15.88
CA LEU A 785 25.07 19.14 -15.25
C LEU A 785 25.35 17.64 -15.26
N LYS A 786 24.90 16.92 -14.24
CA LYS A 786 24.93 15.46 -14.19
C LYS A 786 23.63 14.87 -14.73
N PHE A 787 23.70 13.76 -15.45
CA PHE A 787 22.51 13.02 -15.88
C PHE A 787 21.66 12.58 -14.68
N SER A 788 22.30 12.03 -13.64
CA SER A 788 21.61 11.65 -12.39
C SER A 788 20.80 12.79 -11.76
N LYS A 789 21.35 14.01 -11.75
CA LYS A 789 20.69 15.21 -11.22
C LYS A 789 19.42 15.56 -12.02
N VAL A 790 19.51 15.62 -13.35
CA VAL A 790 18.37 15.99 -14.20
C VAL A 790 17.32 14.89 -14.31
N MET A 791 17.71 13.62 -14.18
CA MET A 791 16.81 12.48 -14.07
C MET A 791 16.11 12.37 -12.71
N GLY A 792 16.48 13.22 -11.74
CA GLY A 792 15.79 13.26 -10.44
C GLY A 792 16.21 12.16 -9.46
N TYR A 793 17.39 11.55 -9.63
CA TYR A 793 18.00 10.76 -8.55
C TYR A 793 18.33 11.65 -7.33
N TYR A 794 18.53 11.03 -6.17
CA TYR A 794 18.89 11.76 -4.95
C TYR A 794 20.20 12.53 -5.14
N ASP A 795 20.13 13.86 -5.06
CA ASP A 795 21.26 14.76 -5.20
C ASP A 795 20.97 16.09 -4.47
N THR A 796 21.83 16.45 -3.53
CA THR A 796 21.72 17.63 -2.67
C THR A 796 22.39 18.87 -3.24
N THR A 797 23.15 18.75 -4.33
CA THR A 797 23.74 19.91 -5.03
C THR A 797 22.62 20.77 -5.63
N SER A 798 22.71 22.09 -5.53
CA SER A 798 21.71 22.99 -6.14
C SER A 798 22.31 23.69 -7.36
N ILE A 799 21.63 23.52 -8.50
CA ILE A 799 22.00 24.13 -9.78
C ILE A 799 20.74 24.70 -10.46
N PRO A 800 20.18 25.83 -9.97
CA PRO A 800 19.00 26.42 -10.59
C PRO A 800 19.29 26.90 -12.02
N PRO A 801 18.33 26.78 -12.96
CA PRO A 801 16.94 26.32 -12.78
C PRO A 801 16.74 24.81 -13.05
N PHE A 802 17.75 23.97 -12.86
CA PHE A 802 17.72 22.53 -13.20
C PHE A 802 17.55 21.61 -11.99
N ASP A 803 17.05 22.14 -10.87
CA ASP A 803 16.87 21.37 -9.64
C ASP A 803 15.54 20.60 -9.66
N THR A 804 15.60 19.30 -9.37
CA THR A 804 14.42 18.54 -8.94
C THR A 804 14.25 18.75 -7.43
N PRO A 805 13.07 19.19 -6.95
CA PRO A 805 12.82 19.38 -5.52
C PRO A 805 13.04 18.09 -4.73
N SER A 806 13.56 18.18 -3.50
CA SER A 806 13.92 17.00 -2.69
C SER A 806 12.76 16.02 -2.49
N PHE A 807 11.53 16.49 -2.32
CA PHE A 807 10.34 15.66 -2.17
C PHE A 807 9.90 14.95 -3.48
N ALA A 808 10.44 15.37 -4.62
CA ALA A 808 10.17 14.80 -5.95
C ALA A 808 11.37 14.00 -6.51
N GLN A 809 12.48 13.91 -5.77
CA GLN A 809 13.62 13.06 -6.11
C GLN A 809 13.31 11.57 -5.84
N GLY A 810 14.08 10.67 -6.45
CA GLY A 810 13.99 9.22 -6.24
C GLY A 810 12.81 8.54 -6.93
N GLN A 811 12.04 9.24 -7.76
CA GLN A 811 10.90 8.67 -8.50
C GLN A 811 11.34 7.76 -9.65
N VAL A 812 12.54 7.95 -10.20
CA VAL A 812 13.15 7.04 -11.17
C VAL A 812 13.81 5.88 -10.41
N ASN A 813 13.21 4.71 -10.51
CA ASN A 813 13.57 3.53 -9.73
C ASN A 813 13.55 2.22 -10.54
N ALA A 814 13.49 2.29 -11.87
CA ALA A 814 13.44 1.14 -12.76
C ALA A 814 14.13 1.46 -14.10
N ILE A 815 14.56 0.42 -14.80
CA ILE A 815 15.02 0.45 -16.20
C ILE A 815 14.03 -0.30 -17.09
N PRO A 816 14.11 -0.16 -18.43
CA PRO A 816 13.30 -0.96 -19.34
C PRO A 816 13.54 -2.47 -19.17
N ALA A 817 12.48 -3.24 -18.95
CA ALA A 817 12.53 -4.71 -18.96
C ALA A 817 12.46 -5.23 -20.40
N ILE A 818 13.60 -5.20 -21.10
CA ILE A 818 13.74 -5.61 -22.51
C ILE A 818 15.00 -6.45 -22.70
N THR A 819 15.10 -7.18 -23.82
CA THR A 819 16.30 -7.97 -24.14
C THR A 819 17.02 -7.46 -25.39
N GLY A 820 18.27 -7.86 -25.56
CA GLY A 820 19.08 -7.57 -26.74
C GLY A 820 18.87 -8.51 -27.92
N GLY A 821 17.89 -9.45 -27.88
CA GLY A 821 17.71 -10.50 -28.91
C GLY A 821 16.28 -10.75 -29.47
N GLY A 822 15.21 -10.20 -28.87
CA GLY A 822 13.82 -10.31 -29.37
C GLY A 822 12.90 -9.18 -28.88
N PRO A 823 11.66 -9.06 -29.41
CA PRO A 823 10.59 -8.43 -28.62
C PRO A 823 10.64 -8.99 -27.20
N SER A 824 10.49 -8.12 -26.20
CA SER A 824 10.71 -8.47 -24.81
C SER A 824 9.91 -9.72 -24.41
N PRO A 825 10.49 -10.63 -23.60
CA PRO A 825 9.72 -11.73 -23.02
C PRO A 825 8.59 -11.22 -22.11
N TYR A 826 8.67 -9.96 -21.68
CA TYR A 826 7.65 -9.29 -20.89
C TYR A 826 6.67 -8.53 -21.81
N PRO A 827 5.40 -8.94 -21.89
CA PRO A 827 4.44 -8.29 -22.75
C PRO A 827 4.05 -6.92 -22.19
N PHE A 828 3.87 -5.93 -23.07
CA PHE A 828 3.37 -4.63 -22.66
C PHE A 828 1.84 -4.60 -22.56
N HIS A 829 1.33 -4.28 -21.38
CA HIS A 829 -0.09 -4.09 -21.08
C HIS A 829 -0.28 -2.84 -20.20
N GLN A 830 -1.06 -1.86 -20.67
CA GLN A 830 -1.50 -0.73 -19.84
C GLN A 830 -2.66 -1.11 -18.91
N ILE A 831 -3.48 -2.07 -19.33
CA ILE A 831 -4.61 -2.61 -18.57
C ILE A 831 -4.30 -4.09 -18.30
N ARG A 832 -4.13 -4.46 -17.03
CA ARG A 832 -4.01 -5.86 -16.62
C ARG A 832 -5.37 -6.51 -16.67
N GLY A 833 -5.48 -7.67 -17.31
CA GLY A 833 -6.69 -8.49 -17.28
C GLY A 833 -6.41 -9.89 -17.84
N GLY A 834 -7.20 -10.87 -17.41
CA GLY A 834 -7.16 -12.24 -17.92
C GLY A 834 -6.92 -13.28 -16.84
N GLU A 835 -6.35 -14.41 -17.23
CA GLU A 835 -6.19 -15.58 -16.36
C GLU A 835 -4.71 -15.86 -16.08
N PHE A 836 -4.41 -16.20 -14.83
CA PHE A 836 -3.10 -16.64 -14.37
C PHE A 836 -3.17 -18.05 -13.79
N TYR A 837 -2.07 -18.77 -13.87
CA TYR A 837 -1.84 -19.99 -13.08
C TYR A 837 -0.36 -20.16 -12.78
N PHE A 838 -0.04 -20.81 -11.66
CA PHE A 838 1.33 -21.16 -11.31
C PHE A 838 1.82 -22.32 -12.18
N THR A 839 3.04 -22.22 -12.70
CA THR A 839 3.75 -23.35 -13.30
C THR A 839 4.84 -23.88 -12.39
N GLN A 840 5.44 -23.01 -11.57
CA GLN A 840 6.42 -23.37 -10.55
C GLN A 840 6.29 -22.46 -9.32
N LEU A 841 6.49 -23.04 -8.14
CA LEU A 841 6.58 -22.33 -6.86
C LEU A 841 7.55 -23.11 -5.97
N ALA A 842 8.64 -22.46 -5.57
CA ALA A 842 9.70 -23.09 -4.80
C ALA A 842 10.11 -22.20 -3.62
N ILE A 843 10.44 -22.82 -2.49
CA ILE A 843 10.91 -22.16 -1.27
C ILE A 843 12.33 -22.63 -0.96
N TYR A 844 13.13 -21.71 -0.46
CA TYR A 844 14.54 -21.93 -0.20
C TYR A 844 14.89 -21.46 1.21
N ASP A 845 15.67 -22.28 1.92
CA ASP A 845 16.21 -21.88 3.22
C ASP A 845 17.48 -21.02 3.10
N LYS A 846 17.97 -20.55 4.24
CA LYS A 846 19.18 -19.73 4.32
C LYS A 846 20.46 -20.41 3.80
N PHE A 847 20.48 -21.74 3.68
CA PHE A 847 21.57 -22.52 3.11
C PHE A 847 21.36 -22.83 1.63
N GLY A 848 20.21 -22.47 1.06
CA GLY A 848 19.80 -22.72 -0.31
C GLY A 848 19.14 -24.08 -0.54
N ARG A 849 18.76 -24.82 0.51
CA ARG A 849 18.01 -26.08 0.38
C ARG A 849 16.61 -25.79 -0.16
N ARG A 850 16.27 -26.45 -1.26
CA ARG A 850 15.04 -26.22 -2.03
C ARG A 850 13.89 -27.13 -1.58
N TYR A 851 12.70 -26.56 -1.53
CA TYR A 851 11.42 -27.28 -1.41
C TYR A 851 10.46 -26.78 -2.48
N ASP A 852 10.08 -27.65 -3.42
CA ASP A 852 9.12 -27.31 -4.47
C ASP A 852 7.69 -27.59 -4.02
N LEU A 853 6.85 -26.57 -4.04
CA LEU A 853 5.41 -26.68 -3.79
C LEU A 853 4.66 -27.03 -5.07
N ILE A 854 5.00 -26.34 -6.16
CA ILE A 854 4.39 -26.51 -7.48
C ILE A 854 5.51 -26.75 -8.49
N GLN A 855 5.37 -27.80 -9.30
CA GLN A 855 6.37 -28.28 -10.24
C GLN A 855 5.80 -28.46 -11.65
N SER A 856 6.62 -28.14 -12.65
CA SER A 856 6.24 -28.25 -14.07
C SER A 856 6.30 -29.67 -14.64
N THR A 857 7.00 -30.61 -13.99
CA THR A 857 7.21 -31.99 -14.50
C THR A 857 7.26 -33.02 -13.38
N GLY A 858 6.46 -34.09 -13.48
CA GLY A 858 6.62 -35.31 -12.67
C GLY A 858 6.24 -35.19 -11.19
N GLY A 859 5.49 -34.16 -10.79
CA GLY A 859 5.34 -33.73 -9.40
C GLY A 859 4.25 -34.43 -8.56
N GLY A 860 3.45 -35.34 -9.11
CA GLY A 860 2.37 -35.99 -8.35
C GLY A 860 1.39 -34.97 -7.75
N ILE A 861 1.32 -34.87 -6.42
CA ILE A 861 0.49 -33.86 -5.73
C ILE A 861 0.97 -32.41 -5.94
N SER A 862 2.24 -32.23 -6.31
CA SER A 862 2.87 -30.94 -6.64
C SER A 862 2.79 -30.60 -8.13
N ASP A 863 2.11 -31.40 -8.96
CA ASP A 863 1.94 -31.11 -10.39
C ASP A 863 1.07 -29.87 -10.59
N TYR A 864 1.59 -28.88 -11.32
CA TYR A 864 0.92 -27.61 -11.57
C TYR A 864 -0.44 -27.73 -12.25
N HIS A 865 -0.72 -28.81 -13.01
CA HIS A 865 -2.03 -29.02 -13.62
C HIS A 865 -3.12 -29.32 -12.58
N SER A 866 -2.76 -29.99 -11.49
CA SER A 866 -3.70 -30.52 -10.48
C SER A 866 -3.50 -29.94 -9.08
N TYR A 867 -2.57 -29.01 -8.90
CA TYR A 867 -2.31 -28.41 -7.59
C TYR A 867 -3.56 -27.68 -7.05
N PRO A 868 -4.00 -27.97 -5.81
CA PRO A 868 -5.23 -27.42 -5.25
C PRO A 868 -5.02 -26.00 -4.69
N LEU A 869 -4.74 -25.04 -5.57
CA LEU A 869 -4.59 -23.63 -5.20
C LEU A 869 -5.93 -23.08 -4.66
N MET A 870 -5.91 -22.46 -3.48
CA MET A 870 -7.05 -21.72 -2.95
C MET A 870 -7.08 -20.31 -3.55
N VAL A 871 -8.24 -19.86 -4.01
CA VAL A 871 -8.38 -18.57 -4.71
C VAL A 871 -9.43 -17.73 -4.01
N ASP A 872 -9.08 -16.49 -3.66
CA ASP A 872 -10.05 -15.54 -3.11
C ASP A 872 -11.16 -15.21 -4.11
N SER A 873 -12.37 -14.97 -3.60
CA SER A 873 -13.52 -14.49 -4.39
C SER A 873 -13.22 -13.32 -5.33
N ALA A 874 -12.31 -12.41 -4.96
CA ALA A 874 -11.93 -11.29 -5.83
C ALA A 874 -11.15 -11.72 -7.09
N PHE A 875 -10.63 -12.95 -7.12
CA PHE A 875 -9.98 -13.59 -8.27
C PHE A 875 -10.75 -14.81 -8.79
N SER A 876 -12.04 -14.91 -8.47
CA SER A 876 -12.88 -16.04 -8.87
C SER A 876 -12.88 -16.25 -10.39
N ILE A 877 -12.90 -17.51 -10.80
CA ILE A 877 -13.02 -17.88 -12.20
C ILE A 877 -14.49 -17.98 -12.57
N GLU A 878 -14.93 -17.19 -13.53
CA GLU A 878 -16.25 -17.38 -14.15
C GLU A 878 -16.18 -18.25 -15.39
N HIS A 879 -15.17 -17.98 -16.23
CA HIS A 879 -14.99 -18.62 -17.52
C HIS A 879 -13.54 -18.99 -17.73
N GLN A 880 -13.19 -20.23 -17.45
CA GLN A 880 -11.82 -20.71 -17.50
C GLN A 880 -11.24 -20.72 -18.93
N LEU A 881 -10.03 -20.17 -19.11
CA LEU A 881 -9.32 -20.17 -20.39
C LEU A 881 -8.38 -21.37 -20.53
N SER A 882 -7.79 -21.82 -19.43
CA SER A 882 -6.80 -22.91 -19.38
C SER A 882 -7.44 -24.27 -19.07
N ALA A 883 -7.99 -24.94 -20.08
CA ALA A 883 -8.81 -26.16 -19.92
C ALA A 883 -8.18 -27.34 -19.12
N ASN A 884 -6.85 -27.40 -18.97
CA ASN A 884 -6.15 -28.49 -18.28
C ASN A 884 -5.58 -28.10 -16.90
N ILE A 885 -5.94 -26.93 -16.38
CA ILE A 885 -5.46 -26.44 -15.09
C ILE A 885 -6.60 -26.54 -14.08
N THR A 886 -6.38 -27.14 -12.92
CA THR A 886 -7.47 -27.39 -11.94
C THR A 886 -7.87 -26.12 -11.21
N ALA A 887 -6.91 -25.27 -10.86
CA ALA A 887 -7.15 -24.06 -10.09
C ALA A 887 -6.35 -22.85 -10.63
N PRO A 888 -6.71 -22.31 -11.82
CA PRO A 888 -6.23 -20.99 -12.22
C PRO A 888 -6.84 -19.89 -11.34
N PHE A 889 -6.50 -18.63 -11.59
CA PHE A 889 -7.18 -17.49 -10.99
C PHE A 889 -7.30 -16.35 -12.00
N GLN A 890 -8.37 -15.55 -11.92
CA GLN A 890 -8.64 -14.49 -12.89
C GLN A 890 -8.46 -13.13 -12.25
N VAL A 891 -7.75 -12.22 -12.94
CA VAL A 891 -7.62 -10.83 -12.50
C VAL A 891 -8.50 -9.94 -13.38
N PRO A 892 -9.36 -9.10 -12.78
CA PRO A 892 -10.22 -8.20 -13.55
C PRO A 892 -9.39 -7.06 -14.19
N PRO A 893 -9.95 -6.34 -15.19
CA PRO A 893 -9.30 -5.22 -15.86
C PRO A 893 -8.94 -4.13 -14.85
N ARG A 894 -7.65 -3.79 -14.75
CA ARG A 894 -7.12 -2.72 -13.89
C ARG A 894 -6.02 -1.92 -14.58
N ILE A 895 -6.01 -0.61 -14.37
CA ILE A 895 -5.04 0.31 -14.96
C ILE A 895 -3.69 0.18 -14.25
N LEU A 896 -2.62 -0.20 -14.97
CA LEU A 896 -1.26 -0.38 -14.41
C LEU A 896 -0.47 0.93 -14.29
N GLN A 897 -1.18 2.06 -14.25
CA GLN A 897 -0.63 3.39 -14.05
C GLN A 897 -1.49 4.11 -13.00
N PRO A 898 -0.89 4.93 -12.09
CA PRO A 898 -1.70 5.59 -11.08
C PRO A 898 -2.78 6.47 -11.72
N ALA A 899 -4.03 6.25 -11.34
CA ALA A 899 -5.22 6.84 -11.97
C ALA A 899 -6.27 7.24 -10.93
N ARG A 900 -7.20 8.14 -11.27
CA ARG A 900 -8.30 8.53 -10.39
C ARG A 900 -9.57 8.89 -11.14
N LEU A 901 -10.71 8.70 -10.49
CA LEU A 901 -11.99 9.26 -10.89
C LEU A 901 -12.20 10.60 -10.19
N ASN A 902 -12.14 11.69 -10.96
CA ASN A 902 -12.57 12.99 -10.48
C ASN A 902 -14.10 13.03 -10.49
N MET A 903 -14.69 12.98 -9.31
CA MET A 903 -16.08 13.34 -9.06
C MET A 903 -16.07 14.63 -8.25
N LEU A 904 -16.37 15.76 -8.90
CA LEU A 904 -16.22 17.09 -8.31
C LEU A 904 -17.54 17.87 -8.37
N LEU A 905 -17.88 18.54 -7.27
CA LEU A 905 -19.02 19.45 -7.17
C LEU A 905 -18.76 20.70 -7.99
N ALA A 906 -19.63 21.01 -8.95
CA ALA A 906 -19.48 22.11 -9.90
C ALA A 906 -20.52 23.21 -9.64
N ASP A 907 -20.23 24.46 -9.97
CA ASP A 907 -21.18 25.56 -9.79
C ASP A 907 -22.37 25.41 -10.75
N TYR A 908 -23.59 25.60 -10.24
CA TYR A 908 -24.79 25.49 -11.08
C TYR A 908 -24.87 26.63 -12.13
N ARG A 909 -24.21 27.77 -11.93
CA ARG A 909 -24.25 28.90 -12.89
C ARG A 909 -23.20 28.76 -13.98
N ASP A 910 -22.04 28.22 -13.61
CA ASP A 910 -20.92 27.96 -14.51
C ASP A 910 -20.23 26.64 -14.13
N LYS A 911 -20.50 25.60 -14.90
CA LYS A 911 -19.99 24.24 -14.67
C LYS A 911 -18.46 24.10 -14.75
N THR A 912 -17.75 25.13 -15.20
CA THR A 912 -16.27 25.14 -15.17
C THR A 912 -15.70 25.52 -13.81
N ASN A 913 -16.52 26.16 -12.95
CA ASN A 913 -16.13 26.50 -11.59
C ASN A 913 -16.37 25.32 -10.66
N ILE A 914 -15.32 24.87 -9.97
CA ILE A 914 -15.34 23.68 -9.12
C ILE A 914 -15.24 24.07 -7.64
N LEU A 915 -16.06 23.43 -6.80
CA LEU A 915 -16.08 23.67 -5.36
C LEU A 915 -14.73 23.35 -4.74
N GLY A 916 -14.19 24.31 -3.99
CA GLY A 916 -12.87 24.20 -3.36
C GLY A 916 -11.70 24.57 -4.26
N LEU A 917 -11.93 24.82 -5.56
CA LEU A 917 -10.95 25.39 -6.49
C LEU A 917 -11.28 26.86 -6.82
N ASN A 918 -12.56 27.17 -7.00
CA ASN A 918 -13.05 28.52 -7.28
C ASN A 918 -13.83 29.08 -6.09
N THR A 919 -13.89 30.41 -6.01
CA THR A 919 -14.67 31.13 -4.99
C THR A 919 -16.13 31.25 -5.40
N GLY A 920 -17.03 31.33 -4.42
CA GLY A 920 -18.46 31.57 -4.67
C GLY A 920 -19.24 30.44 -5.35
N VAL A 921 -18.67 29.24 -5.50
CA VAL A 921 -19.32 28.07 -6.10
C VAL A 921 -20.49 27.58 -5.24
N ASN A 922 -21.64 27.34 -5.87
CA ASN A 922 -22.76 26.63 -5.27
C ASN A 922 -23.12 25.42 -6.15
N PRO A 923 -23.01 24.18 -5.65
CA PRO A 923 -23.34 23.01 -6.45
C PRO A 923 -24.83 22.66 -6.46
N VAL A 924 -25.66 23.33 -5.66
CA VAL A 924 -27.10 23.07 -5.61
C VAL A 924 -27.80 23.84 -6.73
N CYS A 925 -28.40 23.11 -7.66
CA CYS A 925 -29.22 23.62 -8.76
C CYS A 925 -30.64 24.01 -8.32
N GLY A 926 -31.14 23.38 -7.26
CA GLY A 926 -32.48 23.58 -6.71
C GLY A 926 -32.85 22.46 -5.76
N TRP A 927 -34.01 22.58 -5.14
CA TRP A 927 -34.53 21.59 -4.20
C TRP A 927 -35.88 21.05 -4.64
N VAL A 928 -36.12 19.81 -4.27
CA VAL A 928 -37.31 19.05 -4.64
C VAL A 928 -37.87 18.40 -3.38
N VAL A 929 -39.17 18.56 -3.14
CA VAL A 929 -39.85 17.98 -1.98
C VAL A 929 -41.14 17.28 -2.44
N VAL A 930 -41.28 16.00 -2.11
CA VAL A 930 -42.47 15.21 -2.48
C VAL A 930 -43.60 15.47 -1.48
N ASN A 931 -44.63 16.21 -1.88
CA ASN A 931 -45.82 16.42 -1.06
C ASN A 931 -46.75 15.20 -1.19
N HIS A 932 -46.71 14.32 -0.19
CA HIS A 932 -47.52 13.10 -0.17
C HIS A 932 -49.03 13.35 0.02
N ILE A 933 -49.43 14.53 0.52
CA ILE A 933 -50.85 14.87 0.73
C ILE A 933 -51.51 15.14 -0.62
N ASP A 934 -50.90 16.00 -1.43
CA ASP A 934 -51.45 16.45 -2.72
C ASP A 934 -50.95 15.61 -3.92
N ARG A 935 -50.05 14.64 -3.68
CA ARG A 935 -49.34 13.87 -4.71
C ARG A 935 -48.68 14.78 -5.74
N SER A 936 -48.00 15.80 -5.24
CA SER A 936 -47.35 16.86 -6.01
C SER A 936 -45.86 16.97 -5.65
N LEU A 937 -45.14 17.77 -6.44
CA LEU A 937 -43.72 18.06 -6.26
C LEU A 937 -43.52 19.54 -5.99
N LEU A 938 -43.14 19.90 -4.76
CA LEU A 938 -42.77 21.26 -4.40
C LEU A 938 -41.32 21.53 -4.83
N LEU A 939 -41.08 22.71 -5.38
CA LEU A 939 -39.80 23.11 -5.95
C LEU A 939 -39.28 24.35 -5.25
N PHE A 940 -37.97 24.39 -5.00
CA PHE A 940 -37.33 25.58 -4.43
C PHE A 940 -36.02 25.91 -5.17
N PHE A 941 -35.68 27.18 -5.25
CA PHE A 941 -34.41 27.67 -5.80
C PHE A 941 -33.24 27.31 -4.88
N PRO A 942 -31.98 27.40 -5.35
CA PRO A 942 -30.79 27.08 -4.54
C PRO A 942 -30.72 27.78 -3.18
N ASP A 943 -31.34 28.96 -3.05
CA ASP A 943 -31.40 29.76 -1.82
C ASP A 943 -32.50 29.32 -0.83
N GLY A 944 -33.35 28.35 -1.21
CA GLY A 944 -34.49 27.87 -0.41
C GLY A 944 -35.81 28.57 -0.72
N SER A 945 -35.82 29.60 -1.59
CA SER A 945 -37.06 30.30 -1.94
C SER A 945 -37.96 29.48 -2.88
N ASN A 946 -39.28 29.61 -2.72
CA ASN A 946 -40.26 28.79 -3.43
C ASN A 946 -40.25 29.05 -4.96
N ALA A 947 -40.15 27.98 -5.75
CA ALA A 947 -40.13 27.98 -7.21
C ALA A 947 -41.42 27.43 -7.85
N GLY A 948 -42.42 27.10 -7.03
CA GLY A 948 -43.73 26.60 -7.46
C GLY A 948 -43.92 25.11 -7.21
N GLU A 949 -44.99 24.57 -7.77
CA GLU A 949 -45.43 23.19 -7.53
C GLU A 949 -45.82 22.52 -8.85
N ILE A 950 -45.43 21.26 -9.03
CA ILE A 950 -45.86 20.40 -10.14
C ILE A 950 -46.89 19.40 -9.63
N MET A 951 -48.02 19.28 -10.32
CA MET A 951 -49.03 18.27 -10.00
C MET A 951 -49.79 17.78 -11.24
N VAL A 952 -50.52 16.67 -11.09
CA VAL A 952 -51.43 16.18 -12.13
C VAL A 952 -52.76 16.93 -12.02
N MET A 953 -53.18 17.58 -13.10
CA MET A 953 -54.44 18.32 -13.21
C MET A 953 -55.38 17.64 -14.20
N ALA A 954 -56.68 17.66 -13.90
CA ALA A 954 -57.71 17.18 -14.82
C ALA A 954 -58.05 18.27 -15.84
N GLY A 955 -57.80 18.00 -17.13
CA GLY A 955 -58.19 18.85 -18.25
C GLY A 955 -59.35 18.27 -19.07
N THR A 956 -59.86 19.03 -20.04
CA THR A 956 -60.95 18.61 -20.92
C THR A 956 -60.57 17.51 -21.91
N GLN A 957 -59.27 17.24 -22.11
CA GLN A 957 -58.73 16.19 -22.99
C GLN A 957 -58.02 15.05 -22.23
N GLY A 958 -58.16 14.99 -20.90
CA GLY A 958 -57.48 14.00 -20.06
C GLY A 958 -56.68 14.66 -18.93
N SER A 959 -55.95 13.86 -18.16
CA SER A 959 -55.05 14.37 -17.11
C SER A 959 -53.71 14.77 -17.70
N HIS A 960 -53.18 15.93 -17.31
CA HIS A 960 -51.87 16.42 -17.72
C HIS A 960 -51.06 16.87 -16.51
N VAL A 961 -49.73 16.91 -16.64
CA VAL A 961 -48.83 17.43 -15.61
C VAL A 961 -48.75 18.95 -15.79
N GLN A 962 -48.95 19.70 -14.73
CA GLN A 962 -48.95 21.16 -14.77
C GLN A 962 -48.10 21.74 -13.66
N TRP A 963 -47.27 22.72 -14.01
CA TRP A 963 -46.61 23.58 -13.04
C TRP A 963 -47.51 24.75 -12.67
N THR A 964 -47.51 25.09 -11.38
CA THR A 964 -48.23 26.22 -10.81
C THR A 964 -47.23 27.15 -10.10
N PRO A 965 -47.32 28.48 -10.32
CA PRO A 965 -46.42 29.44 -9.69
C PRO A 965 -46.65 29.49 -8.17
N PRO A 966 -45.62 29.80 -7.37
CA PRO A 966 -45.76 29.91 -5.92
C PRO A 966 -46.59 31.13 -5.51
N PRO A 967 -47.24 31.12 -4.34
CA PRO A 967 -47.82 32.32 -3.75
C PRO A 967 -46.73 33.39 -3.49
N HIS A 968 -47.08 34.69 -3.56
CA HIS A 968 -46.27 35.87 -3.20
C HIS A 968 -44.84 36.02 -3.73
N ASN A 969 -44.38 35.18 -4.66
CA ASN A 969 -43.06 35.34 -5.29
C ASN A 969 -43.15 36.04 -6.65
N ASN A 970 -42.05 36.64 -7.12
CA ASN A 970 -41.95 37.25 -8.46
C ASN A 970 -41.76 36.21 -9.58
N VAL A 971 -42.30 35.00 -9.39
CA VAL A 971 -42.14 33.86 -10.31
C VAL A 971 -43.51 33.50 -10.85
N ASN A 972 -43.80 33.90 -12.09
CA ASN A 972 -45.12 33.74 -12.71
C ASN A 972 -45.10 32.78 -13.89
N THR A 973 -43.92 32.52 -14.46
CA THR A 973 -43.73 31.64 -15.61
C THR A 973 -42.57 30.65 -15.38
N LEU A 974 -42.55 29.55 -16.13
CA LEU A 974 -41.40 28.64 -16.18
C LEU A 974 -40.13 29.33 -16.70
N GLY A 975 -40.28 30.40 -17.50
CA GLY A 975 -39.18 31.25 -17.93
C GLY A 975 -38.49 31.94 -16.74
N ASP A 976 -39.26 32.41 -15.76
CA ASP A 976 -38.73 33.02 -14.53
C ASP A 976 -37.92 32.01 -13.72
N VAL A 977 -38.40 30.75 -13.62
CA VAL A 977 -37.66 29.65 -12.97
C VAL A 977 -36.33 29.42 -13.67
N THR A 978 -36.37 29.30 -15.01
CA THR A 978 -35.18 29.05 -15.84
C THR A 978 -34.16 30.19 -15.75
N SER A 979 -34.62 31.44 -15.62
CA SER A 979 -33.74 32.60 -15.48
C SER A 979 -32.94 32.62 -14.18
N ARG A 980 -33.49 32.03 -13.10
CA ARG A 980 -32.85 31.96 -11.78
C ARG A 980 -32.03 30.69 -11.58
N SER A 981 -32.49 29.56 -12.15
CA SER A 981 -31.74 28.31 -12.23
C SER A 981 -32.10 27.58 -13.53
N LYS A 982 -31.12 27.48 -14.44
CA LYS A 982 -31.31 26.85 -15.76
C LYS A 982 -31.66 25.38 -15.61
N GLN A 983 -30.96 24.68 -14.73
CA GLN A 983 -31.11 23.26 -14.46
C GLN A 983 -32.48 22.96 -13.84
N LEU A 984 -32.88 23.74 -12.83
CA LEU A 984 -34.21 23.57 -12.22
C LEU A 984 -35.31 23.85 -13.24
N GLY A 985 -35.21 24.94 -14.00
CA GLY A 985 -36.18 25.27 -15.05
C GLY A 985 -36.29 24.18 -16.13
N ALA A 986 -35.15 23.63 -16.57
CA ALA A 986 -35.12 22.54 -17.55
C ALA A 986 -35.70 21.24 -17.00
N PHE A 987 -35.38 20.87 -15.75
CA PHE A 987 -35.96 19.73 -15.04
C PHE A 987 -37.48 19.83 -14.95
N VAL A 988 -38.01 20.98 -14.54
CA VAL A 988 -39.45 21.24 -14.42
C VAL A 988 -40.13 21.20 -15.79
N THR A 989 -39.53 21.86 -16.79
CA THR A 989 -40.05 21.88 -18.16
C THR A 989 -40.17 20.46 -18.72
N ALA A 990 -39.12 19.64 -18.56
CA ALA A 990 -39.13 18.25 -19.01
C ALA A 990 -40.23 17.44 -18.33
N LEU A 991 -40.39 17.54 -17.00
CA LEU A 991 -41.44 16.83 -16.25
C LEU A 991 -42.85 17.25 -16.66
N THR A 992 -43.11 18.54 -16.87
CA THR A 992 -44.43 19.02 -17.32
C THR A 992 -44.81 18.54 -18.72
N GLY A 993 -43.82 18.16 -19.54
CA GLY A 993 -44.04 17.55 -20.84
C GLY A 993 -44.35 16.04 -20.81
N LYS A 994 -44.26 15.38 -19.65
CA LYS A 994 -44.52 13.93 -19.51
C LYS A 994 -45.98 13.62 -19.17
N SER A 995 -46.35 12.35 -19.32
CA SER A 995 -47.70 11.87 -18.98
C SER A 995 -47.93 11.87 -17.47
N ALA A 996 -49.21 11.90 -17.07
CA ALA A 996 -49.58 11.74 -15.65
C ALA A 996 -49.04 10.42 -15.06
N THR A 997 -48.99 9.34 -15.86
CA THR A 997 -48.42 8.05 -15.46
C THR A 997 -46.92 8.15 -15.18
N ALA A 998 -46.15 8.77 -16.09
CA ALA A 998 -44.70 8.96 -15.91
C ALA A 998 -44.38 9.81 -14.67
N PHE A 999 -45.15 10.87 -14.40
CA PHE A 999 -44.98 11.69 -13.20
C PHE A 999 -45.28 10.91 -11.91
N GLN A 1000 -46.35 10.12 -11.87
CA GLN A 1000 -46.64 9.27 -10.70
C GLN A 1000 -45.56 8.18 -10.50
N ALA A 1001 -45.05 7.59 -11.58
CA ALA A 1001 -43.93 6.65 -11.51
C ALA A 1001 -42.65 7.32 -10.96
N PHE A 1002 -42.40 8.59 -11.31
CA PHE A 1002 -41.29 9.36 -10.78
C PHE A 1002 -41.40 9.62 -9.28
N LEU A 1003 -42.57 10.04 -8.79
CA LEU A 1003 -42.82 10.21 -7.36
C LEU A 1003 -42.62 8.89 -6.59
N LYS A 1004 -43.16 7.79 -7.13
CA LYS A 1004 -42.99 6.46 -6.52
C LYS A 1004 -41.53 6.02 -6.50
N ALA A 1005 -40.74 6.36 -7.52
CA ALA A 1005 -39.32 6.02 -7.56
C ALA A 1005 -38.55 6.76 -6.45
N ILE A 1006 -38.83 8.05 -6.24
CA ILE A 1006 -38.28 8.82 -5.11
C ILE A 1006 -38.62 8.14 -3.78
N ASP A 1007 -39.91 7.84 -3.57
CA ASP A 1007 -40.39 7.27 -2.31
C ASP A 1007 -39.74 5.91 -2.03
N SER A 1008 -39.67 5.05 -3.05
CA SER A 1008 -39.08 3.71 -2.97
C SER A 1008 -37.60 3.77 -2.59
N THR A 1009 -36.84 4.72 -3.14
CA THR A 1009 -35.44 4.91 -2.77
C THR A 1009 -35.31 5.47 -1.35
N LEU A 1010 -36.10 6.47 -0.96
CA LEU A 1010 -36.04 7.09 0.37
C LEU A 1010 -36.36 6.14 1.53
N TRP A 1011 -37.09 5.05 1.28
CA TRP A 1011 -37.28 3.96 2.25
C TRP A 1011 -35.98 3.23 2.60
N THR A 1012 -35.00 3.22 1.70
CA THR A 1012 -33.70 2.57 1.89
C THR A 1012 -32.65 3.48 2.51
N ILE A 1013 -32.85 4.81 2.47
CA ILE A 1013 -31.87 5.82 2.93
C ILE A 1013 -32.13 6.19 4.40
N ASP A 1014 -31.11 6.09 5.26
CA ASP A 1014 -31.18 6.53 6.66
C ASP A 1014 -29.85 7.17 7.14
N PRO A 1015 -29.54 8.43 6.79
CA PRO A 1015 -28.34 9.11 7.27
C PRO A 1015 -28.40 9.26 8.79
N LEU A 1016 -27.47 8.57 9.48
CA LEU A 1016 -27.35 8.45 10.92
C LEU A 1016 -27.61 9.78 11.67
N GLY A 1017 -28.66 9.82 12.50
CA GLY A 1017 -28.81 10.68 13.69
C GLY A 1017 -28.82 12.21 13.55
N LYS A 1018 -28.41 12.81 12.43
CA LYS A 1018 -28.29 14.29 12.26
C LYS A 1018 -29.62 14.99 11.96
N ARG A 1019 -30.74 14.53 12.54
CA ARG A 1019 -32.08 15.08 12.26
C ARG A 1019 -32.58 15.91 13.42
N THR A 1020 -32.57 17.23 13.28
CA THR A 1020 -33.09 18.17 14.29
C THR A 1020 -34.61 18.34 14.27
N ASN A 1021 -35.31 17.94 13.20
CA ASN A 1021 -36.77 18.08 13.05
C ASN A 1021 -37.43 16.85 12.37
N GLN A 1022 -37.51 15.70 13.06
CA GLN A 1022 -38.15 14.48 12.53
C GLN A 1022 -39.66 14.60 12.27
N ASP A 1023 -40.38 15.45 13.02
CA ASP A 1023 -41.86 15.47 13.01
C ASP A 1023 -42.49 16.12 11.76
N LEU A 1024 -41.80 17.07 11.12
CA LEU A 1024 -42.30 17.77 9.90
C LEU A 1024 -42.05 16.97 8.61
N SER A 1025 -40.96 16.17 8.57
CA SER A 1025 -40.63 15.31 7.43
C SER A 1025 -41.63 14.16 7.22
N PHE A 1026 -42.41 13.78 8.23
CA PHE A 1026 -43.47 12.78 8.12
C PHE A 1026 -44.65 13.24 7.25
N PHE A 1027 -44.94 14.55 7.20
CA PHE A 1027 -46.12 15.06 6.50
C PHE A 1027 -45.83 15.63 5.11
N ILE A 1028 -44.62 16.14 4.86
CA ILE A 1028 -44.30 16.95 3.67
C ILE A 1028 -43.27 16.26 2.75
N GLY A 1029 -42.71 15.11 3.15
CA GLY A 1029 -41.63 14.43 2.43
C GLY A 1029 -40.24 14.97 2.79
N ARG A 1030 -39.18 14.29 2.32
CA ARG A 1030 -37.79 14.68 2.58
C ARG A 1030 -37.28 15.64 1.49
N PRO A 1031 -36.67 16.79 1.82
CA PRO A 1031 -36.06 17.65 0.82
C PRO A 1031 -34.84 17.00 0.15
N LEU A 1032 -34.87 16.95 -1.18
CA LEU A 1032 -33.81 16.43 -2.02
C LEU A 1032 -33.09 17.58 -2.74
N ALA A 1033 -31.77 17.47 -2.86
CA ALA A 1033 -30.97 18.44 -3.60
C ALA A 1033 -30.77 17.96 -5.04
N LEU A 1034 -31.07 18.84 -5.99
CA LEU A 1034 -30.61 18.70 -7.37
C LEU A 1034 -29.18 19.28 -7.42
N THR A 1035 -28.18 18.45 -7.65
CA THR A 1035 -26.76 18.79 -7.46
C THR A 1035 -25.97 18.66 -8.76
N ALA A 1036 -25.13 19.64 -9.05
CA ALA A 1036 -24.24 19.69 -10.20
C ALA A 1036 -22.89 19.00 -9.91
N LEU A 1037 -22.51 18.05 -10.75
CA LEU A 1037 -21.26 17.30 -10.67
C LEU A 1037 -20.55 17.25 -12.02
N THR A 1038 -19.22 17.17 -11.98
CA THR A 1038 -18.38 16.82 -13.13
C THR A 1038 -17.65 15.50 -12.88
N LEU A 1039 -17.58 14.67 -13.92
CA LEU A 1039 -16.89 13.38 -13.93
C LEU A 1039 -15.75 13.35 -14.94
N GLN A 1040 -14.58 12.86 -14.54
CA GLN A 1040 -13.45 12.62 -15.45
C GLN A 1040 -12.50 11.55 -14.91
N LEU A 1041 -12.08 10.63 -15.77
CA LEU A 1041 -10.95 9.74 -15.48
C LEU A 1041 -9.63 10.46 -15.77
N LYS A 1042 -8.66 10.40 -14.85
CA LYS A 1042 -7.34 11.02 -15.04
C LYS A 1042 -6.22 10.05 -14.69
N LEU A 1043 -5.20 10.02 -15.56
CA LEU A 1043 -3.91 9.39 -15.28
C LEU A 1043 -2.99 10.37 -14.52
N ASN A 1044 -2.05 9.82 -13.75
CA ASN A 1044 -0.98 10.57 -13.08
C ASN A 1044 0.33 10.50 -13.87
N ALA A 1045 0.27 10.80 -15.17
CA ALA A 1045 1.40 10.94 -16.09
C ALA A 1045 0.85 10.89 -17.52
N GLN A 1046 1.73 11.04 -18.50
CA GLN A 1046 1.47 10.56 -19.85
C GLN A 1046 1.18 9.05 -19.83
N PRO A 1047 0.31 8.54 -20.71
CA PRO A 1047 0.08 7.09 -20.85
C PRO A 1047 1.41 6.35 -21.06
N LEU A 1048 1.63 5.26 -20.32
CA LEU A 1048 2.82 4.43 -20.50
C LEU A 1048 2.90 3.90 -21.93
N GLN A 1049 4.11 3.73 -22.47
CA GLN A 1049 4.31 3.15 -23.80
C GLN A 1049 5.21 1.92 -23.68
N SER A 1050 5.06 0.98 -24.63
CA SER A 1050 5.97 -0.14 -24.73
C SER A 1050 7.40 0.37 -24.91
N GLN A 1051 8.34 -0.31 -24.26
CA GLN A 1051 9.76 -0.03 -24.31
C GLN A 1051 10.52 -0.94 -25.25
N ASP A 1052 9.84 -1.82 -25.99
CA ASP A 1052 10.49 -2.69 -26.97
C ASP A 1052 11.25 -1.91 -28.06
N TRP A 1053 12.22 -2.56 -28.68
CA TRP A 1053 12.87 -2.02 -29.87
C TRP A 1053 11.86 -1.92 -31.03
N PRO A 1054 11.87 -0.83 -31.84
CA PRO A 1054 12.87 0.23 -31.91
C PRO A 1054 12.55 1.51 -31.10
N PHE A 1055 11.65 1.49 -30.12
CA PHE A 1055 11.31 2.69 -29.34
C PHE A 1055 12.53 3.22 -28.54
N PRO A 1056 12.83 4.53 -28.55
CA PRO A 1056 12.01 5.64 -29.06
C PRO A 1056 12.32 6.10 -30.50
N THR A 1057 13.18 5.39 -31.23
CA THR A 1057 13.62 5.79 -32.58
C THR A 1057 12.60 5.50 -33.67
N GLY A 1058 11.65 4.60 -33.40
CA GLY A 1058 10.49 4.30 -34.23
C GLY A 1058 9.30 3.88 -33.38
N GLU A 1059 8.12 3.81 -34.00
CA GLU A 1059 6.91 3.30 -33.36
C GLU A 1059 6.97 1.77 -33.25
N ILE A 1060 6.59 1.23 -32.10
CA ILE A 1060 6.29 -0.18 -31.96
C ILE A 1060 4.88 -0.36 -32.47
N THR A 1061 4.67 -1.13 -33.53
CA THR A 1061 3.32 -1.43 -34.02
C THR A 1061 2.60 -2.28 -32.97
N PRO A 1062 1.69 -1.72 -32.13
CA PRO A 1062 0.94 -2.52 -31.18
C PRO A 1062 0.06 -3.48 -31.96
N ASN A 1063 -0.45 -4.53 -31.32
CA ASN A 1063 -1.49 -5.34 -31.96
C ASN A 1063 -2.66 -4.40 -32.34
N PRO A 1064 -2.92 -4.16 -33.64
CA PRO A 1064 -3.82 -3.09 -34.06
C PRO A 1064 -5.29 -3.45 -33.81
N ASN A 1065 -5.57 -4.69 -33.44
CA ASN A 1065 -6.88 -5.13 -32.97
C ASN A 1065 -7.16 -4.69 -31.52
N ILE A 1066 -6.15 -4.30 -30.74
CA ILE A 1066 -6.32 -3.82 -29.37
C ILE A 1066 -6.43 -2.28 -29.42
N PRO A 1067 -7.55 -1.68 -28.95
CA PRO A 1067 -7.66 -0.22 -28.85
C PRO A 1067 -6.67 0.34 -27.83
N ALA A 1068 -6.26 1.60 -28.01
CA ALA A 1068 -5.49 2.30 -26.99
C ALA A 1068 -6.31 2.38 -25.69
N MET A 1069 -5.64 2.36 -24.53
CA MET A 1069 -6.33 2.47 -23.24
C MET A 1069 -7.14 3.77 -23.13
N GLU A 1070 -6.66 4.85 -23.74
CA GLU A 1070 -7.35 6.14 -23.79
C GLU A 1070 -8.68 6.09 -24.56
N ASP A 1071 -8.86 5.14 -25.47
CA ASP A 1071 -10.10 4.95 -26.24
C ASP A 1071 -11.07 3.95 -25.59
N CYS A 1072 -10.65 3.27 -24.52
CA CYS A 1072 -11.47 2.24 -23.86
C CYS A 1072 -12.58 2.89 -23.01
N PRO A 1073 -13.87 2.56 -23.23
CA PRO A 1073 -14.97 3.09 -22.43
C PRO A 1073 -15.14 2.29 -21.13
N PHE A 1074 -15.01 2.97 -19.99
CA PHE A 1074 -15.23 2.41 -18.67
C PHE A 1074 -16.56 2.88 -18.10
N ASP A 1075 -17.33 1.94 -17.54
CA ASP A 1075 -18.67 2.17 -17.02
C ASP A 1075 -18.62 2.72 -15.59
N ILE A 1076 -19.41 3.77 -15.34
CA ILE A 1076 -19.56 4.39 -14.02
C ILE A 1076 -21.02 4.25 -13.59
N ARG A 1077 -21.24 3.53 -12.49
CA ARG A 1077 -22.54 3.44 -11.81
C ARG A 1077 -22.61 4.44 -10.67
N PHE A 1078 -23.72 5.17 -10.58
CA PHE A 1078 -24.07 6.01 -9.43
C PHE A 1078 -25.08 5.32 -8.54
N GLY A 1079 -24.90 5.51 -7.23
CA GLY A 1079 -25.86 5.07 -6.23
C GLY A 1079 -25.74 3.59 -5.91
N ASP A 1080 -26.01 3.24 -4.65
CA ASP A 1080 -26.11 1.86 -4.21
C ASP A 1080 -27.30 1.66 -3.27
N GLN A 1081 -28.27 0.83 -3.68
CA GLN A 1081 -29.48 0.58 -2.90
C GLN A 1081 -29.22 -0.24 -1.64
N ALA A 1082 -28.12 -0.99 -1.59
CA ALA A 1082 -27.72 -1.74 -0.39
C ALA A 1082 -27.15 -0.80 0.69
N SER A 1083 -26.65 0.37 0.30
CA SER A 1083 -26.09 1.37 1.21
C SER A 1083 -27.16 2.36 1.68
N GLN A 1084 -27.41 2.38 3.00
CA GLN A 1084 -28.32 3.37 3.62
C GLN A 1084 -27.72 4.78 3.68
N GLU A 1085 -26.42 4.90 3.41
CA GLU A 1085 -25.65 6.14 3.40
C GLU A 1085 -25.48 6.71 1.98
N ASP A 1086 -25.94 6.00 0.95
CA ASP A 1086 -26.00 6.52 -0.40
C ASP A 1086 -27.29 7.31 -0.64
N GLY A 1087 -27.16 8.61 -0.87
CA GLY A 1087 -28.29 9.52 -1.05
C GLY A 1087 -28.86 9.54 -2.46
N VAL A 1088 -28.28 8.85 -3.44
CA VAL A 1088 -28.63 9.00 -4.86
C VAL A 1088 -30.02 8.44 -5.12
N ILE A 1089 -30.92 9.30 -5.58
CA ILE A 1089 -32.22 8.90 -6.12
C ILE A 1089 -32.10 8.56 -7.61
N GLY A 1090 -31.35 9.37 -8.33
CA GLY A 1090 -31.07 9.21 -9.74
C GLY A 1090 -30.35 10.40 -10.35
N TYR A 1091 -30.10 10.37 -11.65
CA TYR A 1091 -29.34 11.40 -12.34
C TYR A 1091 -29.80 11.69 -13.77
N PHE A 1092 -29.40 12.87 -14.25
CA PHE A 1092 -29.50 13.34 -15.63
C PHE A 1092 -28.11 13.49 -16.23
N LYS A 1093 -27.87 12.86 -17.38
CA LYS A 1093 -26.58 12.91 -18.10
C LYS A 1093 -26.54 14.10 -19.04
N ASN A 1094 -25.45 14.87 -19.06
CA ASN A 1094 -25.21 15.93 -20.06
C ASN A 1094 -26.36 16.94 -20.20
N GLU A 1095 -26.98 17.35 -19.09
CA GLU A 1095 -28.11 18.30 -19.08
C GLU A 1095 -29.34 17.80 -19.87
N ASN A 1096 -29.42 16.49 -20.17
CA ASN A 1096 -30.60 15.87 -20.76
C ASN A 1096 -31.62 15.52 -19.66
N TYR A 1097 -32.64 16.36 -19.51
CA TYR A 1097 -33.71 16.17 -18.54
C TYR A 1097 -34.89 15.33 -19.05
N ASP A 1098 -34.84 14.86 -20.30
CA ASP A 1098 -35.91 14.06 -20.90
C ASP A 1098 -35.93 12.59 -20.48
N GLN A 1099 -34.87 12.14 -19.79
CA GLN A 1099 -34.71 10.79 -19.28
C GLN A 1099 -34.09 10.84 -17.88
N PHE A 1100 -34.76 10.26 -16.90
CA PHE A 1100 -34.26 10.17 -15.53
C PHE A 1100 -33.73 8.76 -15.25
N ASN A 1101 -32.44 8.65 -14.92
CA ASN A 1101 -31.81 7.39 -14.58
C ASN A 1101 -31.93 7.17 -13.07
N CYS A 1102 -32.78 6.27 -12.60
CA CYS A 1102 -33.08 6.07 -11.18
C CYS A 1102 -32.45 4.77 -10.63
N VAL A 1103 -32.15 4.74 -9.33
CA VAL A 1103 -31.52 3.55 -8.70
C VAL A 1103 -32.49 2.38 -8.53
N VAL A 1104 -33.80 2.64 -8.47
CA VAL A 1104 -34.86 1.63 -8.35
C VAL A 1104 -35.35 1.16 -9.72
N THR A 1105 -35.95 -0.03 -9.77
CA THR A 1105 -36.77 -0.47 -10.91
C THR A 1105 -38.05 0.38 -10.97
N PRO A 1106 -38.27 1.19 -12.03
CA PRO A 1106 -39.45 2.04 -12.11
C PRO A 1106 -40.70 1.25 -12.53
N ASP A 1107 -41.87 1.74 -12.11
CA ASP A 1107 -43.15 1.35 -12.73
C ASP A 1107 -43.18 1.81 -14.21
N ASN A 1108 -44.11 1.27 -15.01
CA ASN A 1108 -44.28 1.68 -16.41
C ASN A 1108 -44.46 3.21 -16.50
N SER A 1109 -43.53 3.89 -17.19
CA SER A 1109 -43.36 5.34 -17.17
C SER A 1109 -43.23 5.98 -18.55
N ASP A 1110 -43.75 5.31 -19.60
CA ASP A 1110 -43.65 5.77 -20.99
C ASP A 1110 -42.20 6.10 -21.40
N ASN A 1111 -41.22 5.32 -20.93
CA ASN A 1111 -39.76 5.45 -21.13
C ASN A 1111 -39.07 6.68 -20.49
N TYR A 1112 -39.75 7.44 -19.61
CA TYR A 1112 -39.11 8.56 -18.91
C TYR A 1112 -38.10 8.10 -17.85
N LEU A 1113 -38.48 7.12 -17.03
CA LEU A 1113 -37.59 6.52 -16.03
C LEU A 1113 -36.88 5.31 -16.62
N GLN A 1114 -35.57 5.26 -16.41
CA GLN A 1114 -34.76 4.08 -16.69
C GLN A 1114 -34.02 3.69 -15.41
N GLN A 1115 -34.14 2.43 -14.99
CA GLN A 1115 -33.31 1.93 -13.91
C GLN A 1115 -31.85 2.00 -14.33
N ILE A 1116 -30.98 2.59 -13.50
CA ILE A 1116 -29.52 2.49 -13.63
C ILE A 1116 -29.18 1.01 -13.49
N GLY A 1117 -28.59 0.43 -14.54
CA GLY A 1117 -28.22 -0.98 -14.70
C GLY A 1117 -28.43 -1.84 -13.44
N PRO A 1118 -29.43 -2.74 -13.41
CA PRO A 1118 -29.63 -3.57 -12.23
C PRO A 1118 -28.35 -4.34 -11.91
N LEU A 1119 -28.03 -4.45 -10.62
CA LEU A 1119 -26.87 -5.22 -10.16
C LEU A 1119 -26.90 -6.62 -10.77
N ASN A 1120 -25.74 -7.12 -11.19
CA ASN A 1120 -25.56 -8.42 -11.83
C ASN A 1120 -26.28 -8.57 -13.19
N SER A 1121 -26.61 -7.44 -13.84
CA SER A 1121 -27.05 -7.44 -15.24
C SER A 1121 -25.96 -6.92 -16.15
N ASN A 1122 -25.68 -7.68 -17.21
CA ASN A 1122 -24.69 -7.31 -18.21
C ASN A 1122 -25.18 -6.10 -19.03
N ASN A 1123 -24.30 -5.10 -19.22
CA ASN A 1123 -24.52 -3.92 -20.07
C ASN A 1123 -25.68 -3.02 -19.61
N GLY A 1124 -25.65 -2.58 -18.35
CA GLY A 1124 -26.53 -1.52 -17.84
C GLY A 1124 -26.34 -0.17 -18.57
N ASN A 1125 -27.30 0.74 -18.41
CA ASN A 1125 -27.22 2.14 -18.88
C ASN A 1125 -26.30 3.00 -17.99
N TYR A 1126 -25.03 2.59 -17.88
CA TYR A 1126 -24.02 3.30 -17.09
C TYR A 1126 -23.43 4.50 -17.84
N ILE A 1127 -22.77 5.40 -17.11
CA ILE A 1127 -22.03 6.51 -17.74
C ILE A 1127 -20.68 5.97 -18.18
N GLN A 1128 -20.43 5.96 -19.49
CA GLN A 1128 -19.12 5.61 -20.03
C GLN A 1128 -18.18 6.83 -20.05
N LEU A 1129 -16.98 6.65 -19.51
CA LEU A 1129 -15.87 7.62 -19.54
C LEU A 1129 -14.63 6.97 -20.16
N THR A 1130 -13.78 7.77 -20.78
CA THR A 1130 -12.48 7.33 -21.30
C THR A 1130 -11.34 8.13 -20.64
N PHE A 1131 -10.11 7.60 -20.68
CA PHE A 1131 -8.94 8.38 -20.23
C PHE A 1131 -8.50 9.43 -21.26
N GLY A 1132 -8.95 9.33 -22.52
CA GLY A 1132 -8.72 10.32 -23.56
C GLY A 1132 -9.65 11.55 -23.50
N ASP A 1133 -10.65 11.56 -22.63
CA ASP A 1133 -11.63 12.65 -22.51
C ASP A 1133 -10.97 13.95 -22.01
N SER A 1134 -10.80 14.90 -22.93
CA SER A 1134 -10.23 16.23 -22.63
C SER A 1134 -11.11 17.11 -21.75
N ASN A 1135 -12.43 16.90 -21.78
CA ASN A 1135 -13.41 17.67 -21.02
C ASN A 1135 -14.18 16.76 -20.05
N PRO A 1136 -14.46 17.23 -18.82
CA PRO A 1136 -15.28 16.46 -17.89
C PRO A 1136 -16.73 16.33 -18.38
N THR A 1137 -17.34 15.18 -18.09
CA THR A 1137 -18.76 14.92 -18.31
C THR A 1137 -19.59 15.58 -17.21
N TYR A 1138 -20.60 16.37 -17.57
CA TYR A 1138 -21.47 17.05 -16.62
C TYR A 1138 -22.68 16.17 -16.28
N VAL A 1139 -22.98 16.05 -14.99
CA VAL A 1139 -24.09 15.24 -14.46
C VAL A 1139 -24.86 16.06 -13.44
N THR A 1140 -26.19 15.98 -13.51
CA THR A 1140 -27.06 16.55 -12.47
C THR A 1140 -27.69 15.41 -11.69
N VAL A 1141 -27.38 15.31 -10.40
CA VAL A 1141 -27.81 14.21 -9.53
C VAL A 1141 -28.90 14.71 -8.58
N LEU A 1142 -30.00 13.96 -8.47
CA LEU A 1142 -31.00 14.15 -7.42
C LEU A 1142 -30.63 13.25 -6.24
N ALA A 1143 -30.29 13.84 -5.10
CA ALA A 1143 -29.85 13.09 -3.92
C ALA A 1143 -30.38 13.66 -2.60
N ASP A 1144 -30.43 12.83 -1.56
CA ASP A 1144 -30.58 13.30 -0.18
C ASP A 1144 -29.33 14.14 0.20
N PRO A 1145 -29.49 15.42 0.58
CA PRO A 1145 -28.39 16.33 0.85
C PRO A 1145 -27.53 15.96 2.08
N ARG A 1146 -28.00 15.04 2.93
CA ARG A 1146 -27.31 14.63 4.16
C ARG A 1146 -26.59 13.30 4.02
N ALA A 1147 -26.85 12.56 2.95
CA ALA A 1147 -26.18 11.31 2.60
C ALA A 1147 -25.06 11.55 1.58
N SER A 1148 -24.24 10.54 1.34
CA SER A 1148 -23.12 10.60 0.40
C SER A 1148 -23.55 10.15 -0.99
N ILE A 1149 -22.85 10.60 -2.02
CA ILE A 1149 -23.01 10.15 -3.40
C ILE A 1149 -21.84 9.23 -3.73
N HIS A 1150 -22.11 7.96 -4.04
CA HIS A 1150 -21.08 7.01 -4.46
C HIS A 1150 -21.06 6.80 -5.98
N ALA A 1151 -19.86 6.62 -6.51
CA ALA A 1151 -19.61 6.21 -7.88
C ALA A 1151 -18.71 4.97 -7.92
N PHE A 1152 -19.17 3.95 -8.63
CA PHE A 1152 -18.53 2.65 -8.81
C PHE A 1152 -18.01 2.53 -10.24
N SER A 1153 -16.79 2.02 -10.40
CA SER A 1153 -16.18 1.85 -11.73
C SER A 1153 -15.57 0.47 -11.97
N GLY A 1154 -15.36 -0.35 -10.93
CA GLY A 1154 -14.56 -1.57 -11.01
C GLY A 1154 -13.06 -1.31 -11.20
N ILE A 1155 -12.66 -0.43 -12.12
CA ILE A 1155 -11.25 -0.14 -12.43
C ILE A 1155 -10.50 0.68 -11.37
N LEU A 1156 -11.24 1.40 -10.51
CA LEU A 1156 -10.72 2.25 -9.44
C LEU A 1156 -11.58 2.09 -8.18
N PRO A 1157 -11.04 2.40 -6.98
CA PRO A 1157 -11.83 2.40 -5.75
C PRO A 1157 -13.09 3.25 -5.85
N ILE A 1158 -14.11 2.87 -5.06
CA ILE A 1158 -15.37 3.60 -4.97
C ILE A 1158 -15.09 5.05 -4.59
N LYS A 1159 -15.69 5.96 -5.35
CA LYS A 1159 -15.54 7.39 -5.14
C LYS A 1159 -16.76 7.95 -4.43
N GLU A 1160 -16.52 8.57 -3.29
CA GLU A 1160 -17.55 9.23 -2.48
C GLU A 1160 -17.44 10.76 -2.56
N VAL A 1161 -18.59 11.45 -2.60
CA VAL A 1161 -18.72 12.91 -2.40
C VAL A 1161 -19.95 13.21 -1.54
N GLN A 1162 -19.80 14.09 -0.55
CA GLN A 1162 -20.90 14.62 0.25
C GLN A 1162 -21.10 16.11 -0.02
N LEU A 1163 -22.35 16.58 0.01
CA LEU A 1163 -22.67 18.01 -0.07
C LEU A 1163 -22.33 18.70 1.27
N PRO A 1164 -21.48 19.75 1.29
CA PRO A 1164 -21.12 20.42 2.53
C PRO A 1164 -22.32 21.10 3.23
N GLU A 1165 -22.36 21.04 4.57
CA GLU A 1165 -23.46 21.55 5.40
C GLU A 1165 -23.87 23.01 5.09
N GLN A 1166 -22.90 23.85 4.70
CA GLN A 1166 -23.14 25.26 4.36
C GLN A 1166 -24.13 25.48 3.20
N PHE A 1167 -24.25 24.50 2.30
CA PHE A 1167 -25.19 24.55 1.18
C PHE A 1167 -26.55 23.94 1.54
N VAL A 1168 -26.68 23.34 2.74
CA VAL A 1168 -27.86 22.57 3.13
C VAL A 1168 -28.68 23.34 4.17
N ASP A 1169 -28.10 23.70 5.31
CA ASP A 1169 -28.87 24.15 6.47
C ASP A 1169 -29.64 25.46 6.22
N LYS A 1170 -28.98 26.45 5.61
CA LYS A 1170 -29.59 27.76 5.36
C LYS A 1170 -30.76 27.68 4.36
N PRO A 1171 -30.60 27.10 3.15
CA PRO A 1171 -31.74 26.93 2.24
C PRO A 1171 -32.89 26.13 2.86
N LEU A 1172 -32.61 25.05 3.58
CA LEU A 1172 -33.66 24.25 4.22
C LEU A 1172 -34.44 25.03 5.29
N SER A 1173 -33.78 25.92 6.03
CA SER A 1173 -34.46 26.78 7.02
C SER A 1173 -35.36 27.85 6.39
N ALA A 1174 -35.09 28.22 5.14
CA ALA A 1174 -35.82 29.27 4.41
C ALA A 1174 -37.00 28.72 3.56
N MET A 1175 -37.26 27.41 3.59
CA MET A 1175 -38.32 26.78 2.80
C MET A 1175 -39.71 27.05 3.39
N ASP A 1176 -40.49 27.86 2.68
CA ASP A 1176 -41.90 28.09 2.98
C ASP A 1176 -42.78 26.99 2.36
N ILE A 1177 -43.28 26.10 3.21
CA ILE A 1177 -44.12 24.98 2.76
C ILE A 1177 -45.58 25.42 2.66
N THR A 1178 -46.18 25.11 1.50
CA THR A 1178 -47.59 25.37 1.19
C THR A 1178 -48.35 24.06 0.98
N PHE A 1179 -49.59 24.00 1.47
CA PHE A 1179 -50.50 22.85 1.31
C PHE A 1179 -51.77 23.28 0.61
N ARG A 1180 -52.27 22.48 -0.32
CA ARG A 1180 -53.61 22.73 -0.84
C ARG A 1180 -54.63 22.34 0.22
N ALA A 1181 -55.58 23.23 0.47
CA ALA A 1181 -56.53 23.05 1.57
C ALA A 1181 -57.97 23.38 1.17
N GLY A 1182 -58.23 23.51 -0.13
CA GLY A 1182 -59.53 23.82 -0.73
C GLY A 1182 -60.11 22.71 -1.62
N PRO A 1183 -61.37 22.86 -2.07
CA PRO A 1183 -62.24 24.00 -1.80
C PRO A 1183 -62.91 23.91 -0.40
N ILE A 1184 -62.92 25.03 0.32
CA ILE A 1184 -63.61 25.18 1.61
C ILE A 1184 -64.75 26.18 1.51
N LEU A 1185 -65.79 25.97 2.28
CA LEU A 1185 -66.89 26.92 2.42
C LEU A 1185 -66.56 27.85 3.60
N SER A 1186 -66.22 29.11 3.31
CA SER A 1186 -65.78 30.07 4.33
C SER A 1186 -66.24 31.49 4.03
N ALA A 1187 -66.08 32.39 5.00
CA ALA A 1187 -66.34 33.81 4.84
C ALA A 1187 -65.06 34.63 5.05
N VAL A 1188 -64.90 35.66 4.23
CA VAL A 1188 -63.83 36.67 4.33
C VAL A 1188 -64.32 37.84 5.18
N GLN A 1189 -63.49 38.26 6.13
CA GLN A 1189 -63.73 39.40 7.02
C GLN A 1189 -62.46 40.26 7.14
N LEU A 1190 -62.53 41.40 7.83
CA LEU A 1190 -61.33 42.15 8.18
C LEU A 1190 -60.53 41.42 9.26
N SER A 1191 -59.21 41.44 9.16
CA SER A 1191 -58.32 40.81 10.13
C SER A 1191 -58.42 41.46 11.50
N ASP A 1192 -58.38 40.65 12.56
CA ASP A 1192 -58.34 41.12 13.93
C ASP A 1192 -56.95 41.71 14.24
N THR A 1193 -56.92 42.94 14.75
CA THR A 1193 -55.69 43.66 15.14
C THR A 1193 -55.43 43.60 16.64
N ALA A 1194 -56.32 42.97 17.43
CA ALA A 1194 -56.21 42.93 18.88
C ALA A 1194 -55.00 42.13 19.40
N ASN A 1195 -54.43 41.23 18.59
CA ASN A 1195 -53.32 40.34 18.96
C ASN A 1195 -52.03 40.57 18.14
N GLY A 1196 -51.83 41.78 17.61
CA GLY A 1196 -50.66 42.16 16.80
C GLY A 1196 -51.04 42.63 15.40
N THR A 1197 -50.04 42.99 14.59
CA THR A 1197 -50.24 43.37 13.19
C THR A 1197 -50.55 42.11 12.37
N PRO A 1198 -51.76 41.97 11.80
CA PRO A 1198 -52.09 40.80 11.00
C PRO A 1198 -51.28 40.80 9.69
N PRO A 1199 -50.87 39.63 9.16
CA PRO A 1199 -50.12 39.53 7.90
C PRO A 1199 -50.85 40.17 6.70
N TYR A 1200 -52.18 40.06 6.65
CA TYR A 1200 -53.02 40.60 5.59
C TYR A 1200 -54.21 41.37 6.16
N PRO A 1201 -54.72 42.40 5.47
CA PRO A 1201 -55.86 43.21 5.93
C PRO A 1201 -57.19 42.42 6.00
N ASN A 1202 -57.32 41.38 5.17
CA ASN A 1202 -58.46 40.47 5.16
C ASN A 1202 -58.10 39.13 5.82
N ALA A 1203 -59.07 38.53 6.51
CA ALA A 1203 -58.95 37.23 7.14
C ALA A 1203 -60.00 36.25 6.64
N LEU A 1204 -59.59 35.01 6.43
CA LEU A 1204 -60.43 33.88 6.08
C LEU A 1204 -60.72 33.03 7.34
N THR A 1205 -61.99 32.66 7.53
CA THR A 1205 -62.38 31.81 8.66
C THR A 1205 -61.96 30.35 8.40
N TYR A 1206 -61.06 29.80 9.20
CA TYR A 1206 -60.54 28.44 9.00
C TYR A 1206 -60.55 27.62 10.29
N LEU A 1207 -60.46 26.29 10.17
CA LEU A 1207 -60.37 25.40 11.32
C LEU A 1207 -59.14 25.76 12.18
N PRO A 1208 -59.20 25.63 13.51
CA PRO A 1208 -58.05 25.92 14.36
C PRO A 1208 -56.87 25.03 14.00
N VAL A 1209 -55.82 25.63 13.41
CA VAL A 1209 -54.53 24.99 13.17
C VAL A 1209 -53.57 25.35 14.30
N SER A 1210 -52.89 24.35 14.86
CA SER A 1210 -51.89 24.58 15.89
C SER A 1210 -50.60 25.09 15.25
N ALA A 1211 -50.04 26.17 15.78
CA ALA A 1211 -48.71 26.65 15.45
C ALA A 1211 -47.93 26.86 16.75
N ARG A 1212 -46.70 26.34 16.81
CA ARG A 1212 -45.80 26.52 17.96
C ARG A 1212 -44.80 27.66 17.76
N TYR A 1213 -44.33 27.85 16.53
CA TYR A 1213 -43.31 28.85 16.14
C TYR A 1213 -43.58 29.44 14.76
N GLY A 1214 -44.72 30.12 14.57
CA GLY A 1214 -45.08 30.69 13.27
C GLY A 1214 -46.56 31.07 13.15
N THR A 1215 -46.94 31.63 12.01
CA THR A 1215 -48.34 31.98 11.69
C THR A 1215 -48.77 31.32 10.38
N TRP A 1216 -49.97 30.75 10.37
CA TRP A 1216 -50.58 30.22 9.15
C TRP A 1216 -51.33 31.32 8.39
N THR A 1217 -51.11 31.38 7.08
CA THR A 1217 -51.84 32.26 6.16
C THR A 1217 -52.52 31.44 5.08
N TRP A 1218 -53.54 32.03 4.43
CA TRP A 1218 -54.27 31.42 3.33
C TRP A 1218 -54.05 32.20 2.05
N TRP A 1219 -53.83 31.51 0.95
CA TRP A 1219 -53.58 32.10 -0.36
C TRP A 1219 -54.56 31.56 -1.39
N GLN A 1220 -55.10 32.45 -2.22
CA GLN A 1220 -55.97 32.07 -3.33
C GLN A 1220 -55.37 32.52 -4.64
N SER A 1221 -55.39 31.65 -5.63
CA SER A 1221 -55.03 32.03 -7.00
C SER A 1221 -56.29 32.26 -7.84
N THR A 1222 -56.28 33.35 -8.61
CA THR A 1222 -57.20 33.53 -9.75
C THR A 1222 -56.45 33.18 -11.02
N VAL A 1223 -56.98 32.22 -11.78
CA VAL A 1223 -56.37 31.70 -13.01
C VAL A 1223 -57.09 32.26 -14.23
N ALA A 1224 -56.38 32.98 -15.09
CA ALA A 1224 -56.85 33.31 -16.44
C ALA A 1224 -56.40 32.20 -17.42
N ASN A 1225 -57.25 31.83 -18.38
CA ASN A 1225 -57.05 30.73 -19.34
C ASN A 1225 -56.72 29.35 -18.69
N PRO A 1226 -57.51 28.90 -17.70
CA PRO A 1226 -57.23 27.67 -16.97
C PRO A 1226 -57.19 26.44 -17.89
N GLY A 1227 -56.25 25.52 -17.63
CA GLY A 1227 -56.09 24.28 -18.41
C GLY A 1227 -55.36 24.43 -19.75
N THR A 1228 -54.71 25.57 -19.99
CA THR A 1228 -53.88 25.81 -21.19
C THR A 1228 -52.45 26.20 -20.81
N ALA A 1229 -51.51 26.09 -21.75
CA ALA A 1229 -50.13 26.54 -21.55
C ALA A 1229 -49.99 28.07 -21.37
N GLU A 1230 -51.07 28.83 -21.63
CA GLU A 1230 -51.16 30.28 -21.44
C GLU A 1230 -51.82 30.67 -20.11
N ALA A 1231 -51.99 29.71 -19.18
CA ALA A 1231 -52.56 29.96 -17.88
C ALA A 1231 -51.71 30.97 -17.08
N SER A 1232 -52.32 32.05 -16.61
CA SER A 1232 -51.67 33.04 -15.74
C SER A 1232 -52.37 33.12 -14.40
N PHE A 1233 -51.59 33.29 -13.34
CA PHE A 1233 -52.04 33.22 -11.96
C PHE A 1233 -51.85 34.58 -11.29
N SER A 1234 -52.82 34.99 -10.48
CA SER A 1234 -52.70 36.12 -9.56
C SER A 1234 -53.07 35.67 -8.16
N TRP A 1235 -52.29 36.07 -7.16
CA TRP A 1235 -52.43 35.57 -5.79
C TRP A 1235 -52.99 36.63 -4.84
N GLU A 1236 -53.95 36.25 -4.01
CA GLU A 1236 -54.49 37.06 -2.91
C GLU A 1236 -54.26 36.34 -1.58
N GLY A 1237 -53.68 37.05 -0.61
CA GLY A 1237 -53.34 36.54 0.72
C GLY A 1237 -54.35 36.95 1.80
N PHE A 1238 -54.62 36.04 2.72
CA PHE A 1238 -55.57 36.21 3.82
C PHE A 1238 -54.95 35.73 5.14
N THR A 1239 -55.19 36.49 6.22
CA THR A 1239 -54.89 36.04 7.58
C THR A 1239 -55.86 34.93 7.99
N LEU A 1240 -55.47 33.96 8.82
CA LEU A 1240 -56.43 32.97 9.33
C LEU A 1240 -57.10 33.44 10.63
N THR A 1241 -58.43 33.44 10.66
CA THR A 1241 -59.21 33.57 11.90
C THR A 1241 -59.87 32.24 12.25
N LYS A 1242 -59.86 31.88 13.53
CA LYS A 1242 -60.42 30.61 14.01
C LYS A 1242 -61.94 30.57 13.81
N ALA A 1243 -62.43 29.49 13.22
CA ALA A 1243 -63.85 29.16 13.20
C ALA A 1243 -64.38 28.96 14.63
N THR A 1244 -65.59 29.46 14.89
CA THR A 1244 -66.28 29.23 16.18
C THR A 1244 -66.63 27.74 16.34
N ALA A 1245 -66.62 27.21 17.56
CA ALA A 1245 -66.97 25.82 17.86
C ALA A 1245 -68.40 25.41 17.43
N THR A 1246 -69.27 26.38 17.12
CA THR A 1246 -70.65 26.16 16.67
C THR A 1246 -70.84 26.29 15.15
N ALA A 1247 -69.76 26.50 14.37
CA ALA A 1247 -69.79 26.68 12.91
C ALA A 1247 -70.84 27.73 12.43
N ASN A 1248 -70.98 28.84 13.15
CA ASN A 1248 -72.00 29.84 12.87
C ASN A 1248 -71.45 30.93 11.92
N PHE A 1249 -71.97 30.98 10.69
CA PHE A 1249 -71.48 31.87 9.62
C PHE A 1249 -72.29 33.18 9.46
N ASN A 1250 -73.20 33.50 10.38
CA ASN A 1250 -74.28 34.49 10.20
C ASN A 1250 -73.87 35.98 10.09
N ARG A 1251 -72.57 36.32 9.99
CA ARG A 1251 -72.09 37.73 9.98
C ARG A 1251 -71.44 38.19 8.68
N TYR A 1252 -71.03 37.28 7.79
CA TYR A 1252 -70.33 37.60 6.54
C TYR A 1252 -70.80 36.69 5.40
N PRO A 1253 -70.81 37.15 4.13
CA PRO A 1253 -71.20 36.31 3.00
C PRO A 1253 -70.23 35.12 2.86
N ILE A 1254 -70.81 33.95 2.65
CA ILE A 1254 -70.07 32.69 2.53
C ILE A 1254 -69.82 32.41 1.05
N SER A 1255 -68.58 32.12 0.70
CA SER A 1255 -68.19 31.69 -0.64
C SER A 1255 -67.34 30.43 -0.59
N LEU A 1256 -67.23 29.75 -1.74
CA LEU A 1256 -66.30 28.65 -1.90
C LEU A 1256 -64.91 29.24 -2.14
N HIS A 1257 -63.94 28.84 -1.34
CA HIS A 1257 -62.55 29.29 -1.43
C HIS A 1257 -61.67 28.07 -1.72
N ASP A 1258 -61.11 28.01 -2.93
CA ASP A 1258 -59.99 27.11 -3.23
C ASP A 1258 -58.67 27.86 -3.04
N GLY A 1259 -57.66 27.21 -2.48
CA GLY A 1259 -56.46 27.89 -2.04
C GLY A 1259 -55.49 27.04 -1.24
N TYR A 1260 -54.43 27.70 -0.79
CA TYR A 1260 -53.25 27.11 -0.16
C TYR A 1260 -53.10 27.64 1.26
N LEU A 1261 -52.82 26.75 2.21
CA LEU A 1261 -52.30 27.09 3.53
C LEU A 1261 -50.79 27.23 3.44
N GLN A 1262 -50.25 28.36 3.88
CA GLN A 1262 -48.82 28.57 4.04
C GLN A 1262 -48.47 28.67 5.52
N PHE A 1263 -47.44 27.94 5.94
CA PHE A 1263 -46.83 28.13 7.25
C PHE A 1263 -45.64 29.07 7.15
N ILE A 1264 -45.63 30.16 7.92
CA ILE A 1264 -44.53 31.13 7.96
C ILE A 1264 -43.78 30.97 9.28
N THR A 1265 -42.51 30.60 9.20
CA THR A 1265 -41.62 30.34 10.36
C THR A 1265 -40.88 31.58 10.86
N ASP A 1266 -40.53 32.51 9.96
CA ASP A 1266 -39.88 33.79 10.28
C ASP A 1266 -40.88 34.95 10.14
N GLN A 1267 -41.16 35.63 11.26
CA GLN A 1267 -41.84 36.93 11.23
C GLN A 1267 -40.80 38.03 11.31
N ASP A 1268 -40.14 38.34 10.19
CA ASP A 1268 -39.39 39.60 10.07
C ASP A 1268 -40.35 40.69 9.58
N PRO A 1269 -40.67 41.70 10.40
CA PRO A 1269 -41.52 42.80 9.97
C PRO A 1269 -40.68 43.73 9.10
N GLN A 1270 -40.90 43.71 7.78
CA GLN A 1270 -40.47 44.83 6.94
C GLN A 1270 -41.05 46.16 7.44
#